data_AF-A0A970NM14-F1
#
_entry.id   AF-A0A970NM14-F1
#
_cell.length_a   1.000
_cell.length_b   1.000
_cell.length_c   1.000
_cell.angle_alpha   90.00
_cell.angle_beta   90.00
_cell.angle_gamma   90.00
#
_symmetry.space_group_name_H-M   'P 1'
#
loop_
_entity.id
_entity.type
_entity.pdbx_description
1 polymer ?
#
loop_
_entity_poly.entity_id
_entity_poly.type
_entity_poly.pdbx_seq_one_letter_code
_entity_poly.pdbx_strand_id
1 'polypeptide(L)'
;MKRFFLPILLSFLMLQGYVSGQEFVVTQTLKWDEAPTLLHTDPPTYFLNFEDAYYPSSVGIPAFQNTVFFPERNSVFVSFDIMNLVFDSTDMSSFISYESFDLIENEINIIAEPVKSRNQNGVHISFIPLVTDISSEKVYKLVEFEILVRYQTGEGHDGRFKNNYTTQSVLATGRWYKFSVTETGVYKITYNDLVSAGMNPASINPKNLRLYGNGGGMLPEPNSIPRHDDLVENAIIVVGEEDGVFNTQDYILFFGQSPHEWSHTPGSQTFEFRHNIYSDHNYYFLTADHGQGKRIALLPNEGRPANYFVNTFDDYMVHSLNTENLMKSGRQWYGEKFDGILTRDFKFNFPDRVLDSAFTTQIHVAANSLKPTKFVFDINGTNLQANISQVSSGNYPPVAKDNIITSKLVSAQSDIDIKITYHKSSSPSKGWLDYIWIHAFRRLRMSGDQMSFRSLNSVAPDRVSEFRVANANTAHLIWDVSDPANVGKVDAALQSGEMVFRLGTGQKREFIVFDSTKAYNAVFVENVANQNLHGVNVPDLLIITHPLFLDEARRLATFHKNNSGIDTLVVTIPLIYNEFSSGKQDVTAIRDFVRMLYERDQETEKFRYLLIFGDASYDYKDRVEENTNFVPGWMSYESLEPVQSYITDDYYGFLDISEGGTGANIIDLGIGRLPAGTVEEAAAMVNKIIYYSENSEITMGDWRNNICLIADDEDSNMHIRDSEILAKIIDSTYNAFNLSKIYLDAYTQVSVPGGNRYPEVNADINKEVQRGALIVNYIGHGGILGLAHERVLEIVDIKNWTNYDRMAVFITATCEFAYFDDPSHTSPGELVLLNPNGGGIALFTTTRPTYATYNFSLNKRMFENSFQRINGEYLRLGDIMRLSKQHSGLDLNARKFVLLGDPVIRMNIPTYDVKTTHVNEIEIGGSIMPIMKALSMVNIKGNVTNFEGNVIDDFNGTLVPVIFDKSQKVVTLANDGGETYTFEVQENIIYKGKVSIENGEFDFSFIVPKDIAYIYGSGKINYYASDGKRDAHGSEPRIIIGGYNETAALDAKGPEIDLYINDENFESGGITDQNPILLAFVSDESGINTTGIGIGHDITAVLDHETEKAYLLNDFYQSDLDTYQSGTIRYPFYKIPDGHHHLKLKVWDIYNNPGEKSIEFVVASSGKIALQEVFNFPNPFHDRTKFMVEHNQAAATIDFEVNIYSLDGRLRKTFKQTVITGNYRSVIFDWDGRGDDGQYLERGTYVYKVIMQNPDTGYEEKGSKLVIIR
;
A
#
# COMPACT_ATOMS: atom_id res chain seq x y z
N MET A 1 11.32 45.99 4.52
CA MET A 1 12.25 46.73 3.63
C MET A 1 11.79 46.47 2.20
N LYS A 2 11.06 47.42 1.59
CA LYS A 2 10.47 47.30 0.25
C LYS A 2 11.53 47.59 -0.82
N ARG A 3 11.75 46.66 -1.77
CA ARG A 3 12.10 46.86 -3.20
C ARG A 3 12.88 45.66 -3.75
N PHE A 4 12.33 45.01 -4.78
CA PHE A 4 12.95 44.52 -6.03
C PHE A 4 12.29 43.21 -6.50
N PHE A 5 11.21 43.31 -7.29
CA PHE A 5 10.77 42.29 -8.24
C PHE A 5 10.13 42.98 -9.45
N LEU A 6 10.91 43.15 -10.52
CA LEU A 6 10.53 43.32 -11.93
C LEU A 6 11.86 43.30 -12.70
N PRO A 7 12.07 42.41 -13.70
CA PRO A 7 11.18 42.28 -14.86
C PRO A 7 11.03 40.85 -15.46
N ILE A 8 9.82 40.30 -15.46
CA ILE A 8 9.33 39.37 -16.50
C ILE A 8 7.86 39.73 -16.77
N LEU A 9 7.64 40.92 -17.34
CA LEU A 9 6.30 41.36 -17.73
C LEU A 9 6.39 42.36 -18.90
N LEU A 10 7.16 42.03 -19.93
CA LEU A 10 7.26 42.86 -21.14
C LEU A 10 7.71 42.03 -22.36
N SER A 11 6.93 40.99 -22.66
CA SER A 11 6.93 40.35 -23.98
C SER A 11 5.54 39.85 -24.42
N PHE A 12 4.48 40.13 -23.67
CA PHE A 12 3.11 39.67 -23.97
C PHE A 12 2.12 40.76 -24.43
N LEU A 13 2.60 41.95 -24.78
CA LEU A 13 1.78 43.03 -25.33
C LEU A 13 2.31 43.40 -26.71
N MET A 14 1.80 42.73 -27.74
CA MET A 14 1.54 43.27 -29.11
C MET A 14 1.18 42.12 -30.07
N LEU A 15 -0.06 41.64 -29.97
CA LEU A 15 -0.92 41.22 -31.10
C LEU A 15 -2.27 40.81 -30.51
N GLN A 16 -3.11 41.80 -30.20
CA GLN A 16 -4.54 41.59 -29.97
C GLN A 16 -5.20 41.23 -31.31
N GLY A 17 -5.13 39.96 -31.67
CA GLY A 17 -6.26 39.31 -32.31
C GLY A 17 -7.15 38.78 -31.19
N TYR A 18 -8.38 39.29 -31.04
CA TYR A 18 -9.39 38.68 -30.18
C TYR A 18 -9.70 37.29 -30.73
N VAL A 19 -8.99 36.27 -30.24
CA VAL A 19 -9.40 34.88 -30.34
C VAL A 19 -10.21 34.62 -29.08
N SER A 20 -11.50 34.33 -29.24
CA SER A 20 -12.42 34.03 -28.13
C SER A 20 -11.88 32.85 -27.32
N GLY A 21 -11.45 33.10 -26.08
CA GLY A 21 -11.30 32.02 -25.10
C GLY A 21 -12.65 31.39 -24.81
N GLN A 22 -12.68 30.08 -24.61
CA GLN A 22 -13.87 29.40 -24.08
C GLN A 22 -13.87 29.58 -22.56
N GLU A 23 -15.07 29.59 -21.96
CA GLU A 23 -15.24 29.77 -20.53
C GLU A 23 -16.23 28.74 -19.99
N PHE A 24 -16.00 28.27 -18.77
CA PHE A 24 -16.99 27.50 -18.01
C PHE A 24 -16.94 27.90 -16.54
N VAL A 25 -18.08 27.73 -15.87
CA VAL A 25 -18.26 28.08 -14.46
C VAL A 25 -18.49 26.83 -13.65
N VAL A 26 -17.82 26.73 -12.51
CA VAL A 26 -18.03 25.68 -11.51
C VAL A 26 -18.50 26.34 -10.22
N THR A 27 -19.74 26.10 -9.81
CA THR A 27 -20.25 26.55 -8.51
C THR A 27 -19.70 25.66 -7.40
N GLN A 28 -19.27 26.28 -6.31
CA GLN A 28 -18.72 25.62 -5.14
C GLN A 28 -19.46 26.09 -3.88
N THR A 29 -19.78 25.13 -3.02
CA THR A 29 -20.41 25.38 -1.72
C THR A 29 -19.56 24.74 -0.63
N LEU A 30 -19.09 25.53 0.32
CA LEU A 30 -18.30 25.05 1.45
C LEU A 30 -19.23 24.67 2.60
N LYS A 31 -19.29 23.37 2.92
CA LYS A 31 -20.06 22.87 4.05
C LYS A 31 -19.22 22.89 5.31
N TRP A 32 -19.31 23.99 6.05
CA TRP A 32 -18.63 24.15 7.34
C TRP A 32 -19.27 23.30 8.43
N ASP A 33 -18.44 22.80 9.34
CA ASP A 33 -18.91 22.10 10.54
C ASP A 33 -19.73 23.07 11.42
N GLU A 34 -20.78 22.54 12.06
CA GLU A 34 -21.68 23.32 12.93
C GLU A 34 -20.95 23.88 14.17
N ALA A 35 -19.88 23.21 14.61
CA ALA A 35 -19.00 23.62 15.69
C ALA A 35 -17.52 23.43 15.29
N PRO A 36 -16.59 24.23 15.82
CA PRO A 36 -15.16 24.02 15.55
C PRO A 36 -14.69 22.67 16.10
N THR A 37 -13.82 22.00 15.36
CA THR A 37 -13.26 20.70 15.74
C THR A 37 -12.31 20.86 16.92
N LEU A 38 -12.49 20.03 17.95
CA LEU A 38 -11.64 19.98 19.13
C LEU A 38 -10.41 19.12 18.85
N LEU A 39 -9.21 19.68 18.99
CA LEU A 39 -8.01 18.89 19.21
C LEU A 39 -7.83 18.68 20.70
N HIS A 40 -7.65 17.42 21.12
CA HIS A 40 -7.33 17.03 22.48
C HIS A 40 -5.89 17.44 22.86
N THR A 41 -5.66 18.74 22.94
CA THR A 41 -4.48 19.38 23.51
C THR A 41 -4.78 19.85 24.93
N ASP A 42 -3.77 20.03 25.76
CA ASP A 42 -3.90 20.69 27.07
C ASP A 42 -3.18 22.05 27.01
N PRO A 43 -3.90 23.18 26.89
CA PRO A 43 -5.37 23.32 26.87
C PRO A 43 -6.00 22.98 25.50
N PRO A 44 -7.30 22.59 25.47
CA PRO A 44 -8.01 22.21 24.25
C PRO A 44 -8.00 23.33 23.21
N THR A 45 -7.63 23.01 21.98
CA THR A 45 -7.58 23.97 20.87
C THR A 45 -8.68 23.66 19.86
N TYR A 46 -9.42 24.71 19.47
CA TYR A 46 -10.57 24.64 18.57
C TYR A 46 -10.18 25.21 17.22
N PHE A 47 -10.45 24.48 16.14
CA PHE A 47 -10.14 24.93 14.78
C PHE A 47 -11.37 24.89 13.89
N LEU A 48 -11.43 25.80 12.92
CA LEU A 48 -12.49 25.81 11.92
C LEU A 48 -12.23 24.70 10.88
N ASN A 49 -13.31 24.09 10.38
CA ASN A 49 -13.25 23.01 9.39
C ASN A 49 -14.47 23.03 8.46
N PHE A 50 -14.33 22.50 7.24
CA PHE A 50 -15.40 22.26 6.27
C PHE A 50 -15.11 21.01 5.43
N GLU A 51 -16.12 20.46 4.75
CA GLU A 51 -15.97 19.29 3.85
C GLU A 51 -14.87 19.53 2.81
N ASP A 52 -13.88 18.64 2.73
CA ASP A 52 -12.69 18.73 1.86
C ASP A 52 -11.66 19.85 2.17
N ALA A 53 -11.73 20.50 3.35
CA ALA A 53 -10.73 21.48 3.77
C ALA A 53 -9.34 20.85 4.00
N TYR A 54 -8.27 21.47 3.50
CA TYR A 54 -6.87 21.09 3.80
C TYR A 54 -6.16 22.06 4.74
N TYR A 55 -5.24 21.58 5.59
CA TYR A 55 -4.46 22.43 6.49
C TYR A 55 -3.00 22.57 6.00
N PRO A 56 -2.62 23.71 5.38
CA PRO A 56 -1.27 23.90 4.84
C PRO A 56 -0.19 24.05 5.92
N SER A 57 -0.58 24.22 7.19
CA SER A 57 0.34 24.41 8.30
C SER A 57 -0.25 23.87 9.61
N SER A 58 0.61 23.69 10.61
CA SER A 58 0.21 23.22 11.95
C SER A 58 -0.56 24.25 12.77
N VAL A 59 -0.81 25.46 12.26
CA VAL A 59 -1.54 26.52 12.97
C VAL A 59 -3.07 26.46 12.78
N GLY A 60 -3.55 25.41 12.10
CA GLY A 60 -4.96 25.02 12.09
C GLY A 60 -5.93 25.95 11.37
N ILE A 61 -5.47 26.58 10.28
CA ILE A 61 -6.35 27.33 9.37
C ILE A 61 -6.75 26.45 8.20
N PRO A 62 -8.07 26.24 7.96
CA PRO A 62 -8.51 25.45 6.82
C PRO A 62 -8.34 26.24 5.54
N ALA A 63 -7.94 25.55 4.48
CA ALA A 63 -7.83 26.07 3.12
C ALA A 63 -8.67 25.22 2.17
N PHE A 64 -9.25 25.85 1.16
CA PHE A 64 -9.94 25.19 0.06
C PHE A 64 -8.90 24.75 -0.97
N GLN A 65 -9.05 23.54 -1.51
CA GLN A 65 -8.36 23.15 -2.74
C GLN A 65 -9.31 22.40 -3.67
N ASN A 66 -9.10 22.56 -4.99
CA ASN A 66 -9.75 21.72 -5.99
C ASN A 66 -8.95 21.72 -7.30
N THR A 67 -8.99 20.61 -8.02
CA THR A 67 -8.44 20.50 -9.37
C THR A 67 -9.59 20.50 -10.38
N VAL A 68 -9.58 21.44 -11.31
CA VAL A 68 -10.58 21.53 -12.38
C VAL A 68 -9.93 21.20 -13.71
N PHE A 69 -10.27 20.04 -14.27
CA PHE A 69 -9.81 19.64 -15.59
C PHE A 69 -10.62 20.32 -16.71
N PHE A 70 -9.96 20.63 -17.82
CA PHE A 70 -10.62 21.26 -18.95
C PHE A 70 -11.48 20.24 -19.74
N PRO A 71 -12.62 20.66 -20.31
CA PRO A 71 -13.48 19.78 -21.10
C PRO A 71 -12.79 19.19 -22.34
N GLU A 72 -11.99 20.00 -23.02
CA GLU A 72 -11.17 19.56 -24.14
C GLU A 72 -9.73 19.30 -23.70
N ARG A 73 -9.22 18.06 -23.90
CA ARG A 73 -7.92 17.59 -23.38
C ARG A 73 -6.73 18.49 -23.72
N ASN A 74 -6.68 19.00 -24.95
CA ASN A 74 -5.58 19.85 -25.45
C ASN A 74 -5.72 21.34 -25.09
N SER A 75 -6.65 21.68 -24.20
CA SER A 75 -6.86 23.07 -23.82
C SER A 75 -5.69 23.62 -23.02
N VAL A 76 -5.38 24.89 -23.22
CA VAL A 76 -4.39 25.62 -22.43
C VAL A 76 -5.11 26.56 -21.48
N PHE A 77 -4.64 26.60 -20.24
CA PHE A 77 -5.09 27.54 -19.24
C PHE A 77 -4.80 28.98 -19.67
N VAL A 78 -5.81 29.85 -19.65
CA VAL A 78 -5.64 31.28 -19.96
C VAL A 78 -5.68 32.10 -18.68
N SER A 79 -6.76 31.98 -17.92
CA SER A 79 -6.94 32.67 -16.64
C SER A 79 -8.10 32.06 -15.86
N PHE A 80 -8.22 32.47 -14.61
CA PHE A 80 -9.36 32.13 -13.75
C PHE A 80 -9.87 33.38 -13.04
N ASP A 81 -11.08 33.30 -12.49
CA ASP A 81 -11.68 34.30 -11.60
C ASP A 81 -12.55 33.61 -10.55
N ILE A 82 -12.74 34.23 -9.39
CA ILE A 82 -13.80 33.84 -8.44
C ILE A 82 -14.87 34.91 -8.41
N MET A 83 -16.13 34.50 -8.49
CA MET A 83 -17.26 35.40 -8.53
C MET A 83 -18.32 34.95 -7.52
N ASN A 84 -19.31 35.82 -7.30
CA ASN A 84 -20.49 35.52 -6.48
C ASN A 84 -20.14 35.00 -5.07
N LEU A 85 -19.14 35.62 -4.42
CA LEU A 85 -18.72 35.25 -3.06
C LEU A 85 -19.84 35.52 -2.06
N VAL A 86 -20.27 34.47 -1.36
CA VAL A 86 -21.24 34.55 -0.26
C VAL A 86 -20.51 34.22 1.04
N PHE A 87 -20.54 35.15 2.00
CA PHE A 87 -19.95 34.96 3.32
C PHE A 87 -21.02 34.74 4.39
N ASP A 88 -20.73 33.86 5.35
CA ASP A 88 -21.47 33.78 6.61
C ASP A 88 -21.18 35.03 7.45
N SER A 89 -22.24 35.67 7.94
CA SER A 89 -22.18 36.87 8.78
C SER A 89 -21.72 36.62 10.22
N THR A 90 -21.53 35.35 10.61
CA THR A 90 -21.12 34.95 11.96
C THR A 90 -19.63 35.21 12.18
N ASP A 91 -19.29 35.90 13.27
CA ASP A 91 -17.91 36.28 13.63
C ASP A 91 -17.13 35.10 14.22
N MET A 92 -15.98 34.79 13.62
CA MET A 92 -15.15 33.63 13.94
C MET A 92 -13.86 33.95 14.69
N SER A 93 -13.60 35.20 15.03
CA SER A 93 -12.32 35.60 15.64
C SER A 93 -12.00 34.86 16.94
N SER A 94 -13.01 34.35 17.67
CA SER A 94 -12.80 33.55 18.89
C SER A 94 -12.20 32.16 18.65
N PHE A 95 -12.15 31.69 17.40
CA PHE A 95 -11.64 30.36 17.02
C PHE A 95 -10.31 30.42 16.25
N ILE A 96 -9.71 31.60 16.13
CA ILE A 96 -8.44 31.81 15.42
C ILE A 96 -7.36 32.20 16.45
N SER A 97 -6.26 31.45 16.51
CA SER A 97 -5.12 31.83 17.35
C SER A 97 -4.42 33.09 16.84
N TYR A 98 -3.75 33.81 17.73
CA TYR A 98 -2.98 35.01 17.38
C TYR A 98 -1.95 34.77 16.26
N GLU A 99 -1.24 33.63 16.31
CA GLU A 99 -0.29 33.22 15.25
C GLU A 99 -0.97 32.94 13.90
N SER A 100 -2.24 32.53 13.92
CA SER A 100 -3.03 32.20 12.74
C SER A 100 -3.71 33.43 12.14
N PHE A 101 -3.96 34.46 12.94
CA PHE A 101 -4.62 35.68 12.48
C PHE A 101 -3.80 36.40 11.39
N ASP A 102 -2.48 36.38 11.49
CA ASP A 102 -1.56 36.98 10.51
C ASP A 102 -1.59 36.30 9.12
N LEU A 103 -2.19 35.11 9.01
CA LEU A 103 -2.35 34.38 7.75
C LEU A 103 -3.68 34.69 7.05
N ILE A 104 -4.62 35.38 7.71
CA ILE A 104 -5.93 35.70 7.14
C ILE A 104 -5.92 37.13 6.60
N GLU A 105 -5.97 37.25 5.28
CA GLU A 105 -6.00 38.52 4.58
C GLU A 105 -7.41 39.16 4.57
N ASN A 106 -7.50 40.43 4.16
CA ASN A 106 -8.77 41.16 4.05
C ASN A 106 -9.54 40.88 2.75
N GLU A 107 -8.90 40.16 1.83
CA GLU A 107 -9.47 39.67 0.58
C GLU A 107 -9.02 38.21 0.39
N ILE A 108 -9.78 37.43 -0.38
CA ILE A 108 -9.41 36.03 -0.67
C ILE A 108 -8.23 36.03 -1.64
N ASN A 109 -7.07 35.56 -1.17
CA ASN A 109 -5.86 35.40 -1.99
C ASN A 109 -5.80 33.99 -2.59
N ILE A 110 -5.90 33.90 -3.92
CA ILE A 110 -5.98 32.62 -4.63
C ILE A 110 -4.68 32.26 -5.31
N ILE A 111 -4.29 31.00 -5.12
CA ILE A 111 -3.21 30.35 -5.83
C ILE A 111 -3.86 29.45 -6.90
N ALA A 112 -3.43 29.61 -8.15
CA ALA A 112 -3.82 28.73 -9.25
C ALA A 112 -2.58 28.24 -9.99
N GLU A 113 -2.46 26.93 -10.11
CA GLU A 113 -1.31 26.25 -10.72
C GLU A 113 -1.81 25.38 -11.89
N PRO A 114 -1.23 25.51 -13.09
CA PRO A 114 -1.56 24.60 -14.18
C PRO A 114 -1.12 23.18 -13.81
N VAL A 115 -2.01 22.22 -14.05
CA VAL A 115 -1.74 20.80 -13.79
C VAL A 115 -2.18 19.99 -14.99
N LYS A 116 -1.68 18.77 -15.08
CA LYS A 116 -2.06 17.81 -16.11
C LYS A 116 -2.13 16.42 -15.47
N SER A 117 -3.00 15.58 -16.00
CA SER A 117 -3.13 14.18 -15.59
C SER A 117 -3.59 13.37 -16.79
N ARG A 118 -2.79 12.37 -17.21
CA ARG A 118 -3.09 11.55 -18.41
C ARG A 118 -3.48 12.39 -19.64
N ASN A 119 -2.65 13.38 -19.97
CA ASN A 119 -2.89 14.32 -21.08
C ASN A 119 -4.17 15.16 -21.02
N GLN A 120 -4.85 15.16 -19.88
CA GLN A 120 -5.93 16.11 -19.61
C GLN A 120 -5.36 17.29 -18.82
N ASN A 121 -5.29 18.45 -19.48
CA ASN A 121 -4.88 19.69 -18.81
C ASN A 121 -5.97 20.18 -17.86
N GLY A 122 -5.56 20.86 -16.80
CA GLY A 122 -6.42 21.46 -15.81
C GLY A 122 -5.73 22.57 -15.04
N VAL A 123 -6.41 23.05 -14.01
CA VAL A 123 -5.88 24.03 -13.05
C VAL A 123 -6.19 23.55 -11.64
N HIS A 124 -5.17 23.53 -10.79
CA HIS A 124 -5.31 23.33 -9.35
C HIS A 124 -5.48 24.70 -8.70
N ILE A 125 -6.50 24.84 -7.86
CA ILE A 125 -6.88 26.09 -7.22
C ILE A 125 -6.83 25.87 -5.71
N SER A 126 -6.20 26.78 -4.97
CA SER A 126 -6.18 26.73 -3.51
C SER A 126 -6.19 28.13 -2.87
N PHE A 127 -6.88 28.28 -1.74
CA PHE A 127 -6.91 29.54 -0.96
C PHE A 127 -7.47 29.33 0.46
N ILE A 128 -7.24 30.30 1.37
CA ILE A 128 -7.88 30.33 2.70
C ILE A 128 -9.28 30.97 2.55
N PRO A 129 -10.39 30.26 2.83
CA PRO A 129 -11.76 30.77 2.68
C PRO A 129 -12.22 31.60 3.89
N LEU A 130 -11.31 32.38 4.47
CA LEU A 130 -11.55 33.29 5.59
C LEU A 130 -11.09 34.68 5.20
N VAL A 131 -11.81 35.71 5.64
CA VAL A 131 -11.41 37.11 5.46
C VAL A 131 -11.49 37.89 6.77
N THR A 132 -10.56 38.81 6.97
CA THR A 132 -10.56 39.74 8.10
C THR A 132 -11.16 41.09 7.71
N ASP A 133 -12.10 41.59 8.52
CA ASP A 133 -12.51 43.00 8.46
C ASP A 133 -11.56 43.84 9.31
N ILE A 134 -10.65 44.56 8.65
CA ILE A 134 -9.62 45.41 9.25
C ILE A 134 -10.21 46.46 10.21
N SER A 135 -11.46 46.89 9.99
CA SER A 135 -12.10 47.92 10.83
C SER A 135 -12.67 47.38 12.14
N SER A 136 -12.99 46.08 12.19
CA SER A 136 -13.67 45.44 13.33
C SER A 136 -12.91 44.25 13.95
N GLU A 137 -11.77 43.85 13.37
CA GLU A 137 -10.98 42.66 13.74
C GLU A 137 -11.81 41.36 13.73
N LYS A 138 -12.88 41.34 12.93
CA LYS A 138 -13.76 40.18 12.76
C LYS A 138 -13.31 39.29 11.63
N VAL A 139 -13.50 37.98 11.79
CA VAL A 139 -13.23 36.97 10.76
C VAL A 139 -14.54 36.40 10.23
N TYR A 140 -14.70 36.38 8.92
CA TYR A 140 -15.88 35.82 8.23
C TYR A 140 -15.50 34.62 7.36
N LYS A 141 -16.42 33.66 7.24
CA LYS A 141 -16.22 32.44 6.43
C LYS A 141 -16.89 32.55 5.07
N LEU A 142 -16.22 32.15 4.00
CA LEU A 142 -16.82 31.98 2.68
C LEU A 142 -17.66 30.70 2.66
N VAL A 143 -18.91 30.75 2.19
CA VAL A 143 -19.83 29.59 2.14
C VAL A 143 -20.20 29.17 0.72
N GLU A 144 -20.19 30.09 -0.23
CA GLU A 144 -20.51 29.80 -1.64
C GLU A 144 -19.74 30.73 -2.56
N PHE A 145 -19.31 30.22 -3.71
CA PHE A 145 -18.63 30.99 -4.75
C PHE A 145 -18.70 30.27 -6.11
N GLU A 146 -18.40 31.00 -7.17
CA GLU A 146 -18.26 30.47 -8.53
C GLU A 146 -16.81 30.59 -9.00
N ILE A 147 -16.27 29.51 -9.57
CA ILE A 147 -14.97 29.50 -10.24
C ILE A 147 -15.22 29.66 -11.73
N LEU A 148 -14.78 30.78 -12.31
CA LEU A 148 -14.80 31.01 -13.75
C LEU A 148 -13.43 30.64 -14.34
N VAL A 149 -13.39 29.59 -15.15
CA VAL A 149 -12.15 29.15 -15.82
C VAL A 149 -12.20 29.56 -17.28
N ARG A 150 -11.16 30.26 -17.74
CA ARG A 150 -10.97 30.64 -19.14
C ARG A 150 -9.85 29.82 -19.74
N TYR A 151 -10.14 29.18 -20.86
CA TYR A 151 -9.21 28.30 -21.56
C TYR A 151 -9.25 28.53 -23.07
N GLN A 152 -8.22 28.07 -23.76
CA GLN A 152 -8.16 28.14 -25.22
C GLN A 152 -7.84 26.78 -25.80
N THR A 153 -8.54 26.44 -26.87
CA THR A 153 -8.33 25.24 -27.65
C THR A 153 -7.26 25.51 -28.69
N GLY A 154 -6.16 24.78 -28.61
CA GLY A 154 -5.03 24.90 -29.52
C GLY A 154 -3.98 23.88 -29.15
N GLU A 155 -3.09 23.53 -30.07
CA GLU A 155 -1.85 22.87 -29.67
C GLU A 155 -1.17 23.83 -28.70
N GLY A 156 -1.17 23.49 -27.42
CA GLY A 156 -0.36 24.19 -26.45
C GLY A 156 1.05 24.25 -27.02
N HIS A 157 1.50 25.45 -27.38
CA HIS A 157 2.91 25.68 -27.55
C HIS A 157 3.52 25.60 -26.15
N ASP A 158 3.67 24.37 -25.64
CA ASP A 158 4.71 24.08 -24.67
C ASP A 158 6.01 24.44 -25.37
N GLY A 159 6.39 25.69 -25.17
CA GLY A 159 7.57 26.30 -25.73
C GLY A 159 8.79 25.53 -25.22
N ARG A 160 9.19 24.52 -25.98
CA ARG A 160 10.57 24.00 -26.06
C ARG A 160 11.17 23.48 -24.77
N PHE A 161 10.66 22.34 -24.29
CA PHE A 161 11.50 21.26 -23.76
C PHE A 161 10.87 19.90 -24.11
N LYS A 162 10.85 19.54 -25.41
CA LYS A 162 10.76 18.10 -25.73
C LYS A 162 12.08 17.49 -25.27
N ASN A 163 12.08 16.80 -24.14
CA ASN A 163 13.18 15.93 -23.77
C ASN A 163 13.23 14.82 -24.81
N ASN A 164 14.11 14.98 -25.79
CA ASN A 164 14.41 13.92 -26.75
C ASN A 164 15.27 12.89 -26.01
N TYR A 165 14.63 11.97 -25.29
CA TYR A 165 15.33 10.81 -24.73
C TYR A 165 16.05 10.07 -25.84
N THR A 166 17.26 9.61 -25.55
CA THR A 166 18.01 8.71 -26.43
C THR A 166 17.18 7.46 -26.70
N THR A 167 17.27 6.94 -27.92
CA THR A 167 16.52 5.75 -28.33
C THR A 167 17.23 4.46 -27.95
N GLN A 168 18.51 4.52 -27.57
CA GLN A 168 19.33 3.37 -27.19
C GLN A 168 20.33 3.80 -26.10
N SER A 169 20.52 2.96 -25.08
CA SER A 169 21.57 3.18 -24.08
C SER A 169 22.95 2.90 -24.68
N VAL A 170 23.97 3.63 -24.23
CA VAL A 170 25.37 3.27 -24.49
C VAL A 170 25.68 1.85 -23.99
N LEU A 171 25.01 1.39 -22.92
CA LEU A 171 25.17 0.05 -22.35
C LEU A 171 24.53 -1.06 -23.20
N ALA A 172 23.87 -0.73 -24.32
CA ALA A 172 23.20 -1.72 -25.16
C ALA A 172 24.16 -2.73 -25.80
N THR A 173 25.44 -2.36 -25.96
CA THR A 173 26.46 -3.24 -26.56
C THR A 173 27.83 -3.03 -25.91
N GLY A 174 28.71 -4.02 -26.04
CA GLY A 174 30.10 -3.98 -25.55
C GLY A 174 30.33 -4.82 -24.30
N ARG A 175 31.54 -4.71 -23.75
CA ARG A 175 31.93 -5.22 -22.43
C ARG A 175 32.13 -4.06 -21.48
N TRP A 176 31.47 -4.10 -20.33
CA TRP A 176 31.39 -3.00 -19.39
C TRP A 176 31.92 -3.40 -18.01
N TYR A 177 32.80 -2.56 -17.47
CA TYR A 177 33.46 -2.75 -16.18
C TYR A 177 33.12 -1.57 -15.29
N LYS A 178 32.38 -1.80 -14.19
CA LYS A 178 31.91 -0.75 -13.27
C LYS A 178 32.93 -0.52 -12.17
N PHE A 179 33.30 0.74 -11.97
CA PHE A 179 34.22 1.21 -10.93
C PHE A 179 33.53 2.23 -10.03
N SER A 180 33.80 2.20 -8.73
CA SER A 180 33.29 3.16 -7.75
C SER A 180 34.34 4.17 -7.28
N VAL A 181 33.85 5.34 -6.87
CA VAL A 181 34.61 6.43 -6.25
C VAL A 181 33.84 6.99 -5.04
N THR A 182 34.54 7.55 -4.06
CA THR A 182 33.96 8.10 -2.81
C THR A 182 34.22 9.60 -2.64
N GLU A 183 35.39 10.06 -3.07
CA GLU A 183 35.85 11.44 -2.92
C GLU A 183 35.90 12.17 -4.26
N THR A 184 35.77 13.50 -4.24
CA THR A 184 36.04 14.32 -5.43
C THR A 184 37.55 14.46 -5.62
N GLY A 185 38.08 14.05 -6.79
CA GLY A 185 39.51 14.13 -7.08
C GLY A 185 39.91 13.41 -8.36
N VAL A 186 41.21 13.32 -8.62
CA VAL A 186 41.76 12.53 -9.73
C VAL A 186 41.97 11.09 -9.27
N TYR A 187 41.44 10.16 -10.07
CA TYR A 187 41.52 8.72 -9.87
C TYR A 187 42.37 8.04 -10.92
N LYS A 188 42.91 6.87 -10.56
CA LYS A 188 43.77 6.02 -11.36
C LYS A 188 43.18 4.61 -11.48
N ILE A 189 43.25 4.05 -12.69
CA ILE A 189 42.99 2.63 -12.98
C ILE A 189 44.25 2.05 -13.63
N THR A 190 44.91 1.10 -12.95
CA THR A 190 46.16 0.47 -13.40
C THR A 190 45.91 -0.76 -14.27
N TYR A 191 46.96 -1.23 -14.94
CA TYR A 191 46.97 -2.55 -15.57
C TYR A 191 46.45 -3.68 -14.66
N ASN A 192 46.86 -3.70 -13.39
CA ASN A 192 46.47 -4.74 -12.45
C ASN A 192 44.97 -4.65 -12.08
N ASP A 193 44.42 -3.44 -12.01
CA ASP A 193 42.99 -3.23 -11.76
C ASP A 193 42.17 -3.78 -12.94
N LEU A 194 42.62 -3.54 -14.18
CA LEU A 194 41.98 -4.10 -15.38
C LEU A 194 42.05 -5.63 -15.42
N VAL A 195 43.21 -6.23 -15.11
CA VAL A 195 43.34 -7.70 -15.03
C VAL A 195 42.43 -8.27 -13.95
N SER A 196 42.35 -7.62 -12.78
CA SER A 196 41.51 -8.04 -11.66
C SER A 196 40.02 -7.94 -11.99
N ALA A 197 39.63 -6.93 -12.78
CA ALA A 197 38.29 -6.78 -13.34
C ALA A 197 37.95 -7.84 -14.41
N GLY A 198 38.94 -8.61 -14.87
CA GLY A 198 38.77 -9.62 -15.93
C GLY A 198 38.94 -9.08 -17.35
N MET A 199 39.46 -7.86 -17.55
CA MET A 199 39.94 -7.42 -18.85
C MET A 199 41.26 -8.13 -19.19
N ASN A 200 41.56 -8.23 -20.49
CA ASN A 200 42.89 -8.60 -20.98
C ASN A 200 43.56 -7.34 -21.60
N PRO A 201 44.30 -6.53 -20.81
CA PRO A 201 44.82 -5.25 -21.28
C PRO A 201 45.82 -5.41 -22.43
N ALA A 202 46.58 -6.52 -22.46
CA ALA A 202 47.52 -6.82 -23.54
C ALA A 202 46.86 -7.02 -24.91
N SER A 203 45.54 -7.26 -24.95
CA SER A 203 44.76 -7.39 -26.18
C SER A 203 43.97 -6.13 -26.57
N ILE A 204 44.03 -5.09 -25.74
CA ILE A 204 43.27 -3.85 -25.92
C ILE A 204 44.18 -2.80 -26.55
N ASN A 205 43.69 -2.13 -27.60
CA ASN A 205 44.29 -0.89 -28.07
C ASN A 205 43.95 0.22 -27.05
N PRO A 206 44.93 0.82 -26.35
CA PRO A 206 44.68 1.85 -25.33
C PRO A 206 43.85 3.03 -25.84
N LYS A 207 43.94 3.34 -27.14
CA LYS A 207 43.16 4.41 -27.78
C LYS A 207 41.65 4.17 -27.75
N ASN A 208 41.21 2.91 -27.62
CA ASN A 208 39.80 2.55 -27.58
C ASN A 208 39.20 2.60 -26.18
N LEU A 209 40.01 2.84 -25.14
CA LEU A 209 39.50 2.96 -23.78
C LEU A 209 38.60 4.19 -23.64
N ARG A 210 37.38 3.97 -23.16
CA ARG A 210 36.34 4.96 -22.88
C ARG A 210 35.81 4.79 -21.48
N LEU A 211 35.58 5.90 -20.79
CA LEU A 211 34.99 5.93 -19.46
C LEU A 211 33.68 6.71 -19.52
N TYR A 212 32.61 6.13 -19.00
CA TYR A 212 31.28 6.72 -18.97
C TYR A 212 30.83 6.91 -17.52
N GLY A 213 30.07 7.95 -17.24
CA GLY A 213 29.54 8.23 -15.91
C GLY A 213 29.07 9.66 -15.76
N ASN A 214 28.06 9.87 -14.92
CA ASN A 214 27.45 11.20 -14.77
C ASN A 214 27.99 11.98 -13.57
N GLY A 215 28.74 11.33 -12.68
CA GLY A 215 29.27 11.95 -11.45
C GLY A 215 28.17 12.59 -10.59
N GLY A 216 28.56 13.64 -9.87
CA GLY A 216 27.65 14.54 -9.15
C GLY A 216 26.90 13.98 -7.93
N GLY A 217 25.97 14.81 -7.43
CA GLY A 217 25.12 14.55 -6.26
C GLY A 217 23.89 13.69 -6.55
N MET A 218 22.88 13.78 -5.68
CA MET A 218 21.56 13.20 -5.92
C MET A 218 20.91 13.80 -7.17
N LEU A 219 20.09 13.03 -7.86
CA LEU A 219 19.30 13.54 -8.98
C LEU A 219 18.26 14.58 -8.48
N PRO A 220 17.94 15.61 -9.30
CA PRO A 220 16.99 16.62 -8.89
C PRO A 220 15.55 16.09 -8.90
N GLU A 221 14.83 16.34 -7.80
CA GLU A 221 13.42 15.94 -7.72
C GLU A 221 12.53 16.75 -8.67
N PRO A 222 12.59 18.09 -8.84
CA PRO A 222 11.69 18.75 -9.79
C PRO A 222 11.95 18.33 -11.25
N ASN A 223 10.92 17.94 -12.00
CA ASN A 223 11.02 17.49 -13.41
C ASN A 223 11.57 18.56 -14.36
N SER A 224 11.44 19.84 -13.99
CA SER A 224 11.93 20.99 -14.76
C SER A 224 13.45 21.21 -14.71
N ILE A 225 14.18 20.57 -13.79
CA ILE A 225 15.64 20.79 -13.64
C ILE A 225 16.42 19.87 -14.60
N PRO A 226 17.32 20.36 -15.46
CA PRO A 226 18.06 19.50 -16.38
C PRO A 226 18.86 18.39 -15.70
N ARG A 227 18.92 17.22 -16.33
CA ARG A 227 19.72 16.06 -15.91
C ARG A 227 20.23 15.31 -17.13
N HIS A 228 21.22 14.43 -16.94
CA HIS A 228 21.70 13.56 -18.01
C HIS A 228 20.68 12.46 -18.28
N ASP A 229 20.37 12.26 -19.56
CA ASP A 229 19.40 11.28 -20.05
C ASP A 229 19.97 9.85 -20.03
N ASP A 230 21.22 9.66 -20.43
CA ASP A 230 21.98 8.40 -20.37
C ASP A 230 23.42 8.70 -19.90
N LEU A 231 24.28 7.68 -19.79
CA LEU A 231 25.67 7.85 -19.36
C LEU A 231 26.49 8.73 -20.31
N VAL A 232 27.20 9.71 -19.74
CA VAL A 232 28.06 10.63 -20.50
C VAL A 232 29.51 10.12 -20.56
N GLU A 233 30.14 10.21 -21.73
CA GLU A 233 31.57 9.91 -21.88
C GLU A 233 32.45 11.00 -21.25
N ASN A 234 33.31 10.58 -20.32
CA ASN A 234 34.25 11.42 -19.59
C ASN A 234 35.61 11.47 -20.28
N ALA A 235 36.23 12.65 -20.29
CA ALA A 235 37.59 12.81 -20.80
C ALA A 235 38.61 12.14 -19.87
N ILE A 236 39.48 11.29 -20.42
CA ILE A 236 40.53 10.59 -19.66
C ILE A 236 41.95 10.89 -20.19
N ILE A 237 42.97 10.62 -19.39
CA ILE A 237 44.35 10.46 -19.87
C ILE A 237 44.70 8.98 -19.81
N VAL A 238 45.29 8.45 -20.88
CA VAL A 238 45.86 7.10 -20.90
C VAL A 238 47.38 7.23 -20.98
N VAL A 239 48.07 6.97 -19.87
CA VAL A 239 49.54 7.02 -19.80
C VAL A 239 50.09 5.73 -20.39
N GLY A 240 51.01 5.86 -21.35
CA GLY A 240 51.54 4.74 -22.13
C GLY A 240 50.86 4.50 -23.49
N GLU A 241 49.85 5.30 -23.86
CA GLU A 241 49.02 5.10 -25.07
C GLU A 241 49.78 5.04 -26.41
N GLU A 242 50.98 5.63 -26.51
CA GLU A 242 51.66 5.90 -27.78
C GLU A 242 52.09 4.63 -28.54
N ASP A 243 52.42 3.55 -27.84
CA ASP A 243 52.90 2.29 -28.45
C ASP A 243 51.76 1.36 -28.89
N GLY A 244 50.50 1.71 -28.56
CA GLY A 244 49.31 0.97 -28.95
C GLY A 244 49.04 -0.31 -28.14
N VAL A 245 49.77 -0.56 -27.04
CA VAL A 245 49.60 -1.72 -26.17
C VAL A 245 49.48 -1.27 -24.72
N PHE A 246 48.48 -1.76 -23.96
CA PHE A 246 48.34 -1.38 -22.55
C PHE A 246 49.26 -2.26 -21.67
N ASN A 247 50.44 -1.76 -21.34
CA ASN A 247 51.49 -2.46 -20.60
C ASN A 247 51.33 -2.38 -19.07
N THR A 248 52.16 -3.12 -18.33
CA THR A 248 52.10 -3.17 -16.85
C THR A 248 52.38 -1.85 -16.13
N GLN A 249 52.99 -0.88 -16.81
CA GLN A 249 53.26 0.46 -16.25
C GLN A 249 52.20 1.48 -16.67
N ASP A 250 51.27 1.09 -17.52
CA ASP A 250 50.26 1.97 -18.09
C ASP A 250 49.07 2.09 -17.13
N TYR A 251 48.43 3.25 -17.18
CA TYR A 251 47.28 3.55 -16.34
C TYR A 251 46.39 4.64 -16.95
N ILE A 252 45.13 4.62 -16.54
CA ILE A 252 44.14 5.63 -16.89
C ILE A 252 44.05 6.63 -15.75
N LEU A 253 43.99 7.93 -16.05
CA LEU A 253 43.61 8.98 -15.11
C LEU A 253 42.30 9.64 -15.54
N PHE A 254 41.43 9.90 -14.58
CA PHE A 254 40.17 10.61 -14.78
C PHE A 254 39.78 11.41 -13.54
N PHE A 255 38.91 12.41 -13.71
CA PHE A 255 38.34 13.15 -12.59
C PHE A 255 37.05 12.45 -12.12
N GLY A 256 37.02 12.05 -10.85
CA GLY A 256 35.84 11.49 -10.20
C GLY A 256 35.24 12.48 -9.21
N GLN A 257 33.93 12.50 -9.09
CA GLN A 257 33.20 13.31 -8.11
C GLN A 257 32.67 12.45 -6.97
N SER A 258 32.74 12.98 -5.74
CA SER A 258 32.04 12.45 -4.57
C SER A 258 30.53 12.38 -4.83
N PRO A 259 29.81 11.39 -4.27
CA PRO A 259 28.35 11.38 -4.29
C PRO A 259 27.74 12.53 -3.50
N HIS A 260 28.48 13.15 -2.55
CA HIS A 260 28.04 14.35 -1.83
C HIS A 260 28.36 15.60 -2.64
N GLU A 261 27.50 16.62 -2.56
CA GLU A 261 27.60 17.80 -3.40
C GLU A 261 27.85 19.08 -2.59
N TRP A 262 28.69 19.95 -3.13
CA TRP A 262 28.78 21.35 -2.73
C TRP A 262 28.15 22.23 -3.81
N SER A 263 26.95 22.72 -3.53
CA SER A 263 26.17 23.55 -4.45
C SER A 263 26.46 25.04 -4.22
N HIS A 264 26.38 25.84 -5.28
CA HIS A 264 26.55 27.29 -5.20
C HIS A 264 25.41 27.98 -5.93
N THR A 265 24.57 28.69 -5.16
CA THR A 265 23.52 29.54 -5.71
C THR A 265 24.15 30.82 -6.30
N PRO A 266 23.90 31.17 -7.57
CA PRO A 266 24.43 32.40 -8.16
C PRO A 266 24.11 33.63 -7.30
N GLY A 267 25.13 34.43 -7.00
CA GLY A 267 25.02 35.60 -6.11
C GLY A 267 25.25 35.30 -4.62
N SER A 268 25.23 34.04 -4.20
CA SER A 268 25.69 33.64 -2.86
C SER A 268 27.21 33.81 -2.74
N GLN A 269 27.69 34.16 -1.54
CA GLN A 269 29.12 34.19 -1.21
C GLN A 269 29.61 32.91 -0.52
N THR A 270 28.74 31.91 -0.41
CA THR A 270 29.02 30.64 0.29
C THR A 270 28.54 29.46 -0.53
N PHE A 271 29.12 28.28 -0.26
CA PHE A 271 28.68 27.00 -0.81
C PHE A 271 27.79 26.29 0.19
N GLU A 272 26.83 25.51 -0.28
CA GLU A 272 25.93 24.72 0.57
C GLU A 272 26.21 23.23 0.37
N PHE A 273 26.46 22.53 1.47
CA PHE A 273 26.67 21.09 1.45
C PHE A 273 25.34 20.35 1.35
N ARG A 274 25.28 19.37 0.45
CA ARG A 274 24.16 18.44 0.31
C ARG A 274 24.68 17.03 0.44
N HIS A 275 24.32 16.39 1.54
CA HIS A 275 24.64 14.99 1.77
C HIS A 275 23.79 14.11 0.85
N ASN A 276 24.41 13.12 0.19
CA ASN A 276 23.66 12.12 -0.55
C ASN A 276 23.02 11.14 0.43
N ILE A 277 21.70 11.00 0.39
CA ILE A 277 20.96 10.13 1.31
C ILE A 277 20.85 8.69 0.80
N TYR A 278 21.09 8.46 -0.50
CA TYR A 278 20.89 7.16 -1.16
C TYR A 278 22.16 6.34 -1.37
N SER A 279 23.32 6.99 -1.49
CA SER A 279 24.58 6.28 -1.73
C SER A 279 25.80 6.97 -1.11
N ASP A 280 26.83 6.17 -0.81
CA ASP A 280 28.18 6.63 -0.44
C ASP A 280 29.19 6.44 -1.59
N HIS A 281 28.71 6.08 -2.78
CA HIS A 281 29.54 5.88 -3.97
C HIS A 281 28.93 6.52 -5.22
N ASN A 282 29.78 7.04 -6.10
CA ASN A 282 29.47 7.28 -7.51
C ASN A 282 30.16 6.22 -8.37
N TYR A 283 29.58 5.91 -9.54
CA TYR A 283 30.10 4.86 -10.42
C TYR A 283 30.41 5.34 -11.83
N TYR A 284 31.44 4.71 -12.41
CA TYR A 284 31.92 4.95 -13.77
C TYR A 284 32.08 3.61 -14.49
N PHE A 285 31.77 3.58 -15.78
CA PHE A 285 31.72 2.39 -16.62
C PHE A 285 32.81 2.46 -17.68
N LEU A 286 33.77 1.54 -17.62
CA LEU A 286 34.89 1.45 -18.56
C LEU A 286 34.57 0.44 -19.67
N THR A 287 34.90 0.79 -20.91
CA THR A 287 34.84 -0.14 -22.06
C THR A 287 36.00 0.12 -23.04
N ALA A 288 36.29 -0.87 -23.88
CA ALA A 288 37.23 -0.76 -25.01
C ALA A 288 36.59 -1.09 -26.36
N ASP A 289 35.28 -1.34 -26.40
CA ASP A 289 34.60 -1.95 -27.56
C ASP A 289 33.88 -0.93 -28.47
N HIS A 290 33.89 0.35 -28.09
CA HIS A 290 33.18 1.43 -28.80
C HIS A 290 34.09 2.29 -29.69
N GLY A 291 35.30 1.83 -30.00
CA GLY A 291 36.28 2.59 -30.78
C GLY A 291 36.95 3.71 -29.98
N GLN A 292 37.61 4.66 -30.66
CA GLN A 292 38.49 5.65 -30.04
C GLN A 292 37.79 6.50 -28.97
N GLY A 293 38.37 6.57 -27.78
CA GLY A 293 37.79 7.29 -26.65
C GLY A 293 38.18 8.75 -26.51
N LYS A 294 37.38 9.48 -25.74
CA LYS A 294 37.59 10.88 -25.39
C LYS A 294 38.86 11.04 -24.55
N ARG A 295 39.62 12.11 -24.82
CA ARG A 295 40.87 12.44 -24.11
C ARG A 295 40.81 13.83 -23.52
N ILE A 296 41.46 14.03 -22.38
CA ILE A 296 41.65 15.35 -21.79
C ILE A 296 42.51 16.19 -22.75
N ALA A 297 41.93 17.27 -23.26
CA ALA A 297 42.60 18.18 -24.19
C ALA A 297 43.44 19.22 -23.43
N LEU A 298 44.49 19.76 -24.08
CA LEU A 298 45.23 20.90 -23.56
C LEU A 298 44.34 22.16 -23.65
N LEU A 299 44.16 22.85 -22.52
CA LEU A 299 43.49 24.13 -22.41
C LEU A 299 44.54 25.24 -22.41
N PRO A 300 44.71 25.98 -23.52
CA PRO A 300 45.73 27.00 -23.64
C PRO A 300 45.42 28.23 -22.78
N ASN A 301 46.47 28.98 -22.42
CA ASN A 301 46.32 30.28 -21.75
C ASN A 301 45.54 31.27 -22.61
N GLU A 302 44.76 32.13 -21.95
CA GLU A 302 44.10 33.24 -22.59
C GLU A 302 45.12 34.31 -23.04
N GLY A 303 45.01 34.76 -24.29
CA GLY A 303 45.92 35.77 -24.87
C GLY A 303 45.69 37.20 -24.39
N ARG A 304 44.54 37.49 -23.75
CA ARG A 304 44.26 38.82 -23.16
C ARG A 304 45.08 39.02 -21.88
N PRO A 305 45.51 40.26 -21.56
CA PRO A 305 46.20 40.52 -20.30
C PRO A 305 45.26 40.28 -19.11
N ALA A 306 45.82 39.78 -18.00
CA ALA A 306 45.07 39.61 -16.77
C ALA A 306 44.64 40.97 -16.19
N ASN A 307 43.38 41.06 -15.78
CA ASN A 307 42.81 42.22 -15.07
C ASN A 307 42.40 41.89 -13.62
N TYR A 308 42.65 40.65 -13.19
CA TYR A 308 42.49 40.19 -11.82
C TYR A 308 43.57 39.14 -11.49
N PHE A 309 44.07 39.14 -10.26
CA PHE A 309 45.09 38.18 -9.79
C PHE A 309 44.54 37.34 -8.65
N VAL A 310 44.59 36.02 -8.80
CA VAL A 310 44.04 35.07 -7.83
C VAL A 310 45.18 34.45 -7.04
N ASN A 311 45.31 34.91 -5.79
CA ASN A 311 46.28 34.38 -4.81
C ASN A 311 45.58 33.77 -3.58
N THR A 312 44.25 33.77 -3.55
CA THR A 312 43.41 33.16 -2.52
C THR A 312 42.23 32.45 -3.17
N PHE A 313 41.70 31.44 -2.51
CA PHE A 313 40.60 30.63 -3.00
C PHE A 313 39.61 30.29 -1.89
N ASP A 314 38.36 30.05 -2.26
CA ASP A 314 37.29 29.58 -1.38
C ASP A 314 37.56 28.12 -1.03
N ASP A 315 37.53 27.72 0.24
CA ASP A 315 37.62 26.32 0.67
C ASP A 315 36.53 25.98 1.66
N TYR A 316 36.20 24.69 1.74
CA TYR A 316 35.11 24.22 2.58
C TYR A 316 35.36 22.83 3.14
N MET A 317 34.79 22.57 4.32
CA MET A 317 34.82 21.27 4.99
C MET A 317 33.47 21.01 5.67
N VAL A 318 33.11 19.75 5.80
CA VAL A 318 31.93 19.31 6.56
C VAL A 318 32.29 18.16 7.48
N HIS A 319 31.64 18.10 8.63
CA HIS A 319 31.58 16.96 9.53
C HIS A 319 30.12 16.53 9.68
N SER A 320 29.81 15.29 9.33
CA SER A 320 28.48 14.68 9.50
C SER A 320 28.62 13.16 9.52
N LEU A 321 27.97 12.48 10.48
CA LEU A 321 28.08 11.02 10.64
C LEU A 321 26.87 10.24 10.10
N ASN A 322 25.65 10.80 10.18
CA ASN A 322 24.40 10.16 9.71
C ASN A 322 24.19 8.72 10.22
N THR A 323 24.19 8.52 11.54
CA THR A 323 24.14 7.21 12.20
C THR A 323 22.78 6.85 12.82
N GLU A 324 21.93 7.81 13.16
CA GLU A 324 20.64 7.59 13.85
C GLU A 324 19.52 8.38 13.15
N ASN A 325 18.51 7.71 12.60
CA ASN A 325 17.22 8.34 12.27
C ASN A 325 16.34 8.30 13.55
N LEU A 326 15.96 9.47 14.07
CA LEU A 326 15.32 9.57 15.39
C LEU A 326 13.88 9.04 15.42
N MET A 327 13.22 8.98 14.27
CA MET A 327 11.82 8.59 14.15
C MET A 327 11.61 7.28 13.39
N LYS A 328 12.67 6.75 12.76
CA LYS A 328 12.60 5.69 11.75
C LYS A 328 11.68 6.06 10.57
N SER A 329 11.68 7.34 10.20
CA SER A 329 10.88 7.87 9.11
C SER A 329 11.53 9.15 8.59
N GLY A 330 11.26 9.50 7.34
CA GLY A 330 11.89 10.64 6.69
C GLY A 330 13.37 10.44 6.38
N ARG A 331 14.00 11.48 5.84
CA ARG A 331 15.35 11.41 5.24
C ARG A 331 16.50 11.89 6.11
N GLN A 332 16.23 12.53 7.24
CA GLN A 332 17.26 13.13 8.07
C GLN A 332 17.85 12.11 9.03
N TRP A 333 19.17 12.05 9.04
CA TRP A 333 19.95 11.20 9.92
C TRP A 333 20.87 12.09 10.76
N TYR A 334 20.98 11.77 12.04
CA TYR A 334 21.83 12.49 12.98
C TYR A 334 23.07 11.67 13.34
N GLY A 335 24.12 12.36 13.76
CA GLY A 335 25.37 11.79 14.22
C GLY A 335 25.46 11.71 15.73
N GLU A 336 26.37 12.49 16.31
CA GLU A 336 26.75 12.38 17.70
C GLU A 336 25.61 12.70 18.67
N LYS A 337 25.33 11.72 19.54
CA LYS A 337 24.39 11.85 20.67
C LYS A 337 25.04 12.52 21.88
N PHE A 338 24.33 13.50 22.45
CA PHE A 338 24.65 14.25 23.66
C PHE A 338 23.72 13.81 24.81
N ASP A 339 24.06 12.66 25.41
CA ASP A 339 23.33 12.07 26.53
C ASP A 339 24.21 11.93 27.78
N GLY A 340 25.02 10.87 27.84
CA GLY A 340 26.03 10.69 28.90
C GLY A 340 27.28 11.55 28.69
N ILE A 341 27.59 11.88 27.44
CA ILE A 341 28.67 12.80 27.04
C ILE A 341 28.03 14.08 26.54
N LEU A 342 28.11 15.16 27.31
CA LEU A 342 27.46 16.44 26.99
C LEU A 342 28.34 17.44 26.25
N THR A 343 29.65 17.17 26.19
CA THR A 343 30.63 18.04 25.54
C THR A 343 31.46 17.24 24.56
N ARG A 344 31.59 17.76 23.33
CA ARG A 344 32.40 17.17 22.26
C ARG A 344 33.21 18.25 21.55
N ASP A 345 34.42 17.90 21.14
CA ASP A 345 35.36 18.79 20.44
C ASP A 345 35.52 18.33 18.98
N PHE A 346 35.44 19.28 18.05
CA PHE A 346 35.60 19.07 16.62
C PHE A 346 36.71 19.99 16.11
N LYS A 347 37.57 19.47 15.24
CA LYS A 347 38.74 20.19 14.74
C LYS A 347 38.77 20.19 13.23
N PHE A 348 38.81 21.38 12.64
CA PHE A 348 38.89 21.59 11.20
C PHE A 348 40.22 22.23 10.82
N ASN A 349 40.97 21.57 9.93
CA ASN A 349 42.26 22.04 9.47
C ASN A 349 42.12 22.65 8.05
N PHE A 350 42.35 23.96 7.95
CA PHE A 350 42.45 24.68 6.69
C PHE A 350 43.91 25.15 6.50
N PRO A 351 44.77 24.40 5.80
CA PRO A 351 46.17 24.77 5.62
C PRO A 351 46.31 26.13 4.94
N ASP A 352 47.19 27.01 5.44
CA ASP A 352 47.37 28.36 4.90
C ASP A 352 46.08 29.23 4.85
N ARG A 353 45.17 29.06 5.82
CA ARG A 353 43.98 29.92 5.99
C ARG A 353 44.35 31.41 6.06
N VAL A 354 43.52 32.25 5.44
CA VAL A 354 43.65 33.71 5.46
C VAL A 354 43.07 34.24 6.78
N LEU A 355 43.93 34.48 7.78
CA LEU A 355 43.53 34.73 9.18
C LEU A 355 42.77 36.05 9.40
N ASP A 356 42.98 37.05 8.55
CA ASP A 356 42.27 38.33 8.56
C ASP A 356 40.94 38.28 7.79
N SER A 357 40.65 37.17 7.10
CA SER A 357 39.36 36.93 6.47
C SER A 357 38.40 36.22 7.43
N ALA A 358 37.13 36.55 7.31
CA ALA A 358 36.08 35.82 8.01
C ALA A 358 35.83 34.45 7.34
N PHE A 359 35.57 33.44 8.17
CA PHE A 359 35.00 32.16 7.74
C PHE A 359 33.52 32.12 8.11
N THR A 360 32.73 31.36 7.36
CA THR A 360 31.33 31.08 7.65
C THR A 360 31.22 29.66 8.21
N THR A 361 30.42 29.46 9.23
CA THR A 361 30.07 28.13 9.74
C THR A 361 28.56 28.01 9.94
N GLN A 362 28.05 26.82 9.69
CA GLN A 362 26.68 26.45 10.01
C GLN A 362 26.69 25.15 10.81
N ILE A 363 25.90 25.12 11.88
CA ILE A 363 25.77 23.99 12.79
C ILE A 363 24.29 23.66 12.94
N HIS A 364 23.93 22.42 12.66
CA HIS A 364 22.56 21.91 12.81
C HIS A 364 22.50 20.89 13.95
N VAL A 365 21.63 21.15 14.93
CA VAL A 365 21.47 20.33 16.13
C VAL A 365 19.98 20.10 16.43
N ALA A 366 19.67 18.97 17.05
CA ALA A 366 18.34 18.65 17.53
C ALA A 366 18.36 18.25 19.02
N ALA A 367 17.23 18.41 19.71
CA ALA A 367 17.05 17.89 21.06
C ALA A 367 15.61 17.43 21.34
N ASN A 368 15.51 16.35 22.11
CA ASN A 368 14.26 15.87 22.72
C ASN A 368 14.25 16.33 24.18
N SER A 369 13.28 17.17 24.54
CA SER A 369 13.12 17.65 25.91
C SER A 369 11.75 18.28 26.15
N LEU A 370 11.12 17.96 27.29
CA LEU A 370 9.86 18.57 27.75
C LEU A 370 10.03 19.99 28.35
N LYS A 371 11.25 20.53 28.31
CA LYS A 371 11.55 21.92 28.68
C LYS A 371 12.57 22.49 27.69
N PRO A 372 12.59 23.81 27.48
CA PRO A 372 13.57 24.43 26.60
C PRO A 372 15.00 24.07 27.01
N THR A 373 15.83 23.72 26.03
CA THR A 373 17.25 23.40 26.21
C THR A 373 18.10 24.26 25.28
N LYS A 374 19.43 24.12 25.37
CA LYS A 374 20.32 24.84 24.46
C LYS A 374 21.61 24.10 24.20
N PHE A 375 22.18 24.35 23.02
CA PHE A 375 23.57 24.06 22.71
C PHE A 375 24.39 25.34 22.79
N VAL A 376 25.58 25.24 23.36
CA VAL A 376 26.60 26.30 23.38
C VAL A 376 27.78 25.84 22.54
N PHE A 377 28.23 26.70 21.64
CA PHE A 377 29.33 26.45 20.73
C PHE A 377 30.47 27.42 21.04
N ASP A 378 31.62 26.91 21.49
CA ASP A 378 32.86 27.69 21.61
C ASP A 378 33.69 27.46 20.34
N ILE A 379 33.78 28.49 19.50
CA ILE A 379 34.46 28.48 18.21
C ILE A 379 35.67 29.41 18.31
N ASN A 380 36.86 28.84 18.48
CA ASN A 380 38.11 29.57 18.70
C ASN A 380 38.00 30.70 19.77
N GLY A 381 37.27 30.46 20.86
CA GLY A 381 37.02 31.41 21.95
C GLY A 381 35.78 32.30 21.78
N THR A 382 35.09 32.25 20.63
CA THR A 382 33.82 32.94 20.41
C THR A 382 32.66 32.03 20.78
N ASN A 383 31.80 32.48 21.70
CA ASN A 383 30.64 31.70 22.14
C ASN A 383 29.39 32.05 21.32
N LEU A 384 28.77 31.03 20.74
CA LEU A 384 27.44 31.07 20.13
C LEU A 384 26.49 30.15 20.89
N GLN A 385 25.19 30.29 20.68
CA GLN A 385 24.20 29.37 21.23
C GLN A 385 23.05 29.11 20.27
N ALA A 386 22.51 27.88 20.33
CA ALA A 386 21.23 27.51 19.74
C ALA A 386 20.25 27.19 20.87
N ASN A 387 19.13 27.91 20.94
CA ASN A 387 18.04 27.54 21.84
C ASN A 387 17.14 26.53 21.13
N ILE A 388 16.83 25.43 21.81
CA ILE A 388 15.91 24.41 21.32
C ILE A 388 14.63 24.48 22.14
N SER A 389 13.51 24.70 21.46
CA SER A 389 12.18 24.69 22.07
C SER A 389 11.87 23.33 22.68
N GLN A 390 10.94 23.29 23.64
CA GLN A 390 10.46 22.01 24.17
C GLN A 390 9.64 21.26 23.11
N VAL A 391 9.68 19.93 23.16
CA VAL A 391 8.71 19.09 22.44
C VAL A 391 7.35 19.18 23.15
N SER A 392 6.27 19.17 22.39
CA SER A 392 4.91 19.14 22.94
C SER A 392 4.58 17.75 23.52
N SER A 393 3.55 17.68 24.36
CA SER A 393 2.91 16.43 24.77
C SER A 393 1.65 16.19 23.94
N GLY A 394 1.35 14.94 23.63
CA GLY A 394 0.17 14.53 22.85
C GLY A 394 0.30 13.09 22.36
N ASN A 395 -0.62 12.65 21.51
CA ASN A 395 -0.63 11.30 20.92
C ASN A 395 0.52 11.10 19.90
N TYR A 396 0.80 12.13 19.11
CA TYR A 396 1.89 12.13 18.12
C TYR A 396 2.83 13.34 18.32
N PRO A 397 3.58 13.39 19.43
CA PRO A 397 4.47 14.51 19.70
C PRO A 397 5.71 14.45 18.79
N PRO A 398 6.34 15.61 18.50
CA PRO A 398 7.64 15.67 17.85
C PRO A 398 8.66 14.79 18.57
N VAL A 399 9.43 13.97 17.84
CA VAL A 399 10.50 13.17 18.46
C VAL A 399 11.68 14.04 18.87
N ALA A 400 11.86 15.21 18.25
CA ALA A 400 12.80 16.26 18.68
C ALA A 400 12.37 17.61 18.09
N LYS A 401 12.99 18.69 18.59
CA LYS A 401 13.02 20.00 17.91
C LYS A 401 14.46 20.30 17.52
N ASP A 402 14.64 20.96 16.39
CA ASP A 402 15.94 21.31 15.84
C ASP A 402 16.17 22.82 15.75
N ASN A 403 17.41 23.20 15.49
CA ASN A 403 17.79 24.57 15.20
C ASN A 403 19.09 24.61 14.39
N ILE A 404 19.16 25.52 13.43
CA ILE A 404 20.33 25.76 12.59
C ILE A 404 20.91 27.13 12.93
N ILE A 405 22.17 27.17 13.36
CA ILE A 405 22.90 28.43 13.57
C ILE A 405 23.88 28.63 12.42
N THR A 406 23.79 29.77 11.75
CA THR A 406 24.78 30.24 10.76
C THR A 406 25.51 31.46 11.30
N SER A 407 26.84 31.49 11.21
CA SER A 407 27.64 32.61 11.71
C SER A 407 28.88 32.86 10.86
N LYS A 408 29.23 34.14 10.72
CA LYS A 408 30.43 34.60 10.03
C LYS A 408 31.40 35.18 11.05
N LEU A 409 32.56 34.55 11.22
CA LEU A 409 33.50 34.78 12.31
C LEU A 409 34.91 35.10 11.78
N VAL A 410 35.66 35.90 12.52
CA VAL A 410 37.10 36.14 12.27
C VAL A 410 37.88 35.49 13.39
N SER A 411 38.93 34.74 13.05
CA SER A 411 39.82 34.12 14.04
C SER A 411 41.27 34.24 13.61
N ALA A 412 42.16 34.50 14.56
CA ALA A 412 43.60 34.55 14.33
C ALA A 412 44.28 33.16 14.38
N GLN A 413 43.56 32.10 14.75
CA GLN A 413 44.08 30.72 14.81
C GLN A 413 44.03 30.04 13.43
N SER A 414 45.04 29.25 13.05
CA SER A 414 45.02 28.58 11.74
C SER A 414 43.88 27.56 11.62
N ASP A 415 43.76 26.71 12.64
CA ASP A 415 42.72 25.70 12.75
C ASP A 415 41.43 26.32 13.30
N ILE A 416 40.30 25.68 13.01
CA ILE A 416 39.00 26.04 13.56
C ILE A 416 38.58 24.92 14.50
N ASP A 417 38.73 25.17 15.79
CA ASP A 417 38.33 24.28 16.88
C ASP A 417 36.93 24.69 17.35
N ILE A 418 36.01 23.73 17.34
CA ILE A 418 34.61 23.90 17.74
C ILE A 418 34.32 22.94 18.89
N LYS A 419 34.04 23.50 20.06
CA LYS A 419 33.55 22.73 21.21
C LYS A 419 32.05 22.93 21.36
N ILE A 420 31.30 21.84 21.30
CA ILE A 420 29.86 21.83 21.45
C ILE A 420 29.50 21.30 22.83
N THR A 421 28.72 22.06 23.60
CA THR A 421 28.20 21.65 24.91
C THR A 421 26.67 21.72 24.93
N TYR A 422 26.02 20.60 25.23
CA TYR A 422 24.57 20.52 25.39
C TYR A 422 24.16 20.77 26.86
N HIS A 423 23.31 21.76 27.09
CA HIS A 423 22.73 22.06 28.39
C HIS A 423 21.34 21.43 28.51
N LYS A 424 21.30 20.25 29.12
CA LYS A 424 20.06 19.54 29.46
C LYS A 424 19.23 20.30 30.49
N SER A 425 17.91 20.24 30.35
CA SER A 425 16.95 20.75 31.34
C SER A 425 16.52 19.69 32.37
N SER A 426 16.69 18.40 32.06
CA SER A 426 16.42 17.27 32.95
C SER A 426 17.22 16.04 32.52
N SER A 427 17.27 15.01 33.38
CA SER A 427 17.96 13.74 33.09
C SER A 427 17.54 13.07 31.76
N PRO A 428 16.22 12.96 31.43
CA PRO A 428 15.80 12.31 30.18
C PRO A 428 16.03 13.12 28.91
N SER A 429 16.34 14.43 29.01
CA SER A 429 16.62 15.25 27.82
C SER A 429 17.82 14.70 27.06
N LYS A 430 17.76 14.68 25.72
CA LYS A 430 18.84 14.21 24.83
C LYS A 430 19.03 15.21 23.70
N GLY A 431 20.28 15.35 23.23
CA GLY A 431 20.63 16.20 22.10
C GLY A 431 21.41 15.42 21.03
N TRP A 432 21.41 15.90 19.79
CA TRP A 432 22.11 15.32 18.65
C TRP A 432 22.73 16.39 17.75
N LEU A 433 23.86 16.07 17.14
CA LEU A 433 24.46 16.84 16.05
C LEU A 433 24.07 16.20 14.70
N ASP A 434 23.58 16.99 13.75
CA ASP A 434 23.43 16.55 12.36
C ASP A 434 24.75 16.79 11.61
N TYR A 435 25.10 18.07 11.41
CA TYR A 435 26.34 18.45 10.74
C TYR A 435 26.95 19.74 11.27
N ILE A 436 28.24 19.89 10.99
CA ILE A 436 28.99 21.15 11.04
C ILE A 436 29.59 21.34 9.67
N TRP A 437 29.29 22.45 8.99
CA TRP A 437 30.03 22.80 7.78
C TRP A 437 30.66 24.19 7.90
N ILE A 438 31.79 24.36 7.22
CA ILE A 438 32.62 25.55 7.29
C ILE A 438 33.06 25.95 5.89
N HIS A 439 32.97 27.23 5.56
CA HIS A 439 33.60 27.85 4.40
C HIS A 439 34.60 28.91 4.86
N ALA A 440 35.83 28.84 4.34
CA ALA A 440 36.93 29.71 4.69
C ALA A 440 37.77 30.06 3.47
N PHE A 441 38.52 31.16 3.53
CA PHE A 441 39.49 31.49 2.48
C PHE A 441 40.87 30.94 2.82
N ARG A 442 41.53 30.35 1.82
CA ARG A 442 42.93 29.90 1.91
C ARG A 442 43.81 30.64 0.91
N ARG A 443 45.09 30.78 1.23
CA ARG A 443 46.08 31.22 0.22
C ARG A 443 46.24 30.11 -0.82
N LEU A 444 46.36 30.48 -2.09
CA LEU A 444 46.48 29.53 -3.20
C LEU A 444 47.87 28.90 -3.22
N ARG A 445 48.08 27.94 -2.31
CA ARG A 445 49.33 27.19 -2.12
C ARG A 445 49.01 25.71 -2.10
N MET A 446 49.68 24.94 -2.95
CA MET A 446 49.52 23.48 -2.98
C MET A 446 49.83 22.87 -1.61
N SER A 447 48.93 22.01 -1.15
CA SER A 447 49.03 21.25 0.10
C SER A 447 48.41 19.88 -0.08
N GLY A 448 49.02 18.83 0.50
CA GLY A 448 48.56 17.45 0.32
C GLY A 448 48.94 16.88 -1.05
N ASP A 449 48.30 15.77 -1.43
CA ASP A 449 48.55 15.08 -2.71
C ASP A 449 47.73 15.65 -3.87
N GLN A 450 46.51 16.12 -3.57
CA GLN A 450 45.59 16.76 -4.49
C GLN A 450 44.88 17.93 -3.77
N MET A 451 44.57 19.00 -4.50
CA MET A 451 43.86 20.15 -3.95
C MET A 451 42.96 20.78 -5.01
N SER A 452 41.66 20.76 -4.76
CA SER A 452 40.67 21.51 -5.55
C SER A 452 40.66 22.97 -5.12
N PHE A 453 40.49 23.90 -6.07
CA PHE A 453 40.42 25.32 -5.80
C PHE A 453 39.49 26.06 -6.77
N ARG A 454 38.83 27.09 -6.22
CA ARG A 454 37.94 28.01 -6.94
C ARG A 454 37.98 29.39 -6.29
N SER A 455 37.68 30.43 -7.06
CA SER A 455 37.64 31.80 -6.54
C SER A 455 36.37 32.50 -6.99
N LEU A 456 35.38 32.59 -6.10
CA LEU A 456 34.13 33.33 -6.37
C LEU A 456 34.40 34.82 -6.62
N ASN A 457 35.42 35.38 -5.93
CA ASN A 457 35.86 36.76 -6.13
C ASN A 457 36.44 37.03 -7.53
N SER A 458 36.90 35.98 -8.23
CA SER A 458 37.37 36.07 -9.62
C SER A 458 36.23 36.12 -10.64
N VAL A 459 34.97 35.89 -10.25
CA VAL A 459 33.85 35.80 -11.19
C VAL A 459 33.31 37.20 -11.51
N ALA A 460 33.46 37.64 -12.77
CA ALA A 460 32.79 38.83 -13.29
C ALA A 460 32.77 38.85 -14.82
N PRO A 461 31.78 39.51 -15.46
CA PRO A 461 31.74 39.65 -16.92
C PRO A 461 33.07 40.16 -17.49
N ASP A 462 33.52 39.56 -18.60
CA ASP A 462 34.76 39.88 -19.32
C ASP A 462 36.07 39.82 -18.51
N ARG A 463 36.05 39.22 -17.31
CA ARG A 463 37.24 39.11 -16.45
C ARG A 463 38.20 38.04 -16.97
N VAL A 464 39.49 38.37 -16.94
CA VAL A 464 40.59 37.45 -17.25
C VAL A 464 41.49 37.40 -16.01
N SER A 465 41.52 36.25 -15.38
CA SER A 465 42.21 36.06 -14.09
C SER A 465 43.52 35.31 -14.29
N GLU A 466 44.60 35.83 -13.69
CA GLU A 466 45.87 35.11 -13.55
C GLU A 466 45.88 34.39 -12.20
N PHE A 467 46.00 33.06 -12.24
CA PHE A 467 46.12 32.21 -11.06
C PHE A 467 47.58 31.92 -10.79
N ARG A 468 48.00 32.05 -9.54
CA ARG A 468 49.37 31.77 -9.10
C ARG A 468 49.34 30.74 -7.98
N VAL A 469 49.66 29.49 -8.33
CA VAL A 469 49.65 28.36 -7.40
C VAL A 469 51.05 28.20 -6.82
N ALA A 470 51.27 28.69 -5.60
CA ALA A 470 52.53 28.52 -4.89
C ALA A 470 52.70 27.07 -4.41
N ASN A 471 53.93 26.66 -4.11
CA ASN A 471 54.32 25.29 -3.70
C ASN A 471 53.98 24.19 -4.74
N ALA A 472 53.45 24.53 -5.92
CA ALA A 472 53.33 23.62 -7.05
C ALA A 472 54.59 23.69 -7.93
N ASN A 473 54.90 22.60 -8.62
CA ASN A 473 56.07 22.48 -9.50
C ASN A 473 55.71 21.71 -10.78
N THR A 474 56.68 21.46 -11.66
CA THR A 474 56.45 20.80 -12.95
C THR A 474 55.99 19.33 -12.88
N ALA A 475 56.07 18.67 -11.71
CA ALA A 475 55.48 17.35 -11.51
C ALA A 475 53.96 17.41 -11.24
N HIS A 476 53.45 18.58 -10.86
CA HIS A 476 52.02 18.79 -10.63
C HIS A 476 51.30 19.10 -11.94
N LEU A 477 50.13 18.50 -12.11
CA LEU A 477 49.21 18.82 -13.19
C LEU A 477 48.09 19.69 -12.64
N ILE A 478 47.59 20.61 -13.48
CA ILE A 478 46.41 21.43 -13.17
C ILE A 478 45.35 21.13 -14.21
N TRP A 479 44.17 20.73 -13.76
CA TRP A 479 43.01 20.49 -14.61
C TRP A 479 41.90 21.50 -14.30
N ASP A 480 41.24 21.99 -15.34
CA ASP A 480 39.94 22.66 -15.25
C ASP A 480 38.87 21.59 -15.26
N VAL A 481 38.13 21.51 -14.15
CA VAL A 481 37.09 20.51 -13.88
C VAL A 481 35.72 21.17 -13.72
N SER A 482 35.55 22.38 -14.27
CA SER A 482 34.27 23.11 -14.26
C SER A 482 33.16 22.34 -14.98
N ASP A 483 33.53 21.54 -15.97
CA ASP A 483 32.70 20.54 -16.63
C ASP A 483 33.38 19.16 -16.45
N PRO A 484 32.90 18.32 -15.50
CA PRO A 484 33.51 17.03 -15.19
C PRO A 484 33.56 16.04 -16.36
N ALA A 485 32.64 16.15 -17.32
CA ALA A 485 32.67 15.31 -18.52
C ALA A 485 33.69 15.81 -19.55
N ASN A 486 34.02 17.11 -19.55
CA ASN A 486 34.90 17.79 -20.50
C ASN A 486 36.12 18.42 -19.82
N VAL A 487 36.81 17.66 -18.96
CA VAL A 487 38.02 18.13 -18.26
C VAL A 487 39.11 18.60 -19.24
N GLY A 488 39.71 19.75 -18.94
CA GLY A 488 40.81 20.33 -19.70
C GLY A 488 42.11 20.39 -18.90
N LYS A 489 43.23 19.99 -19.50
CA LYS A 489 44.56 20.14 -18.90
C LYS A 489 45.05 21.57 -19.09
N VAL A 490 45.16 22.34 -18.01
CA VAL A 490 45.60 23.74 -18.05
C VAL A 490 47.08 23.83 -18.45
N ASP A 491 47.38 24.67 -19.42
CA ASP A 491 48.75 25.01 -19.83
C ASP A 491 49.41 25.96 -18.81
N ALA A 492 49.80 25.44 -17.65
CA ALA A 492 50.44 26.22 -16.59
C ALA A 492 51.98 26.18 -16.70
N ALA A 493 52.62 27.33 -16.47
CA ALA A 493 54.08 27.47 -16.53
C ALA A 493 54.67 27.85 -15.18
N LEU A 494 55.83 27.29 -14.84
CA LEU A 494 56.56 27.64 -13.62
C LEU A 494 57.22 29.03 -13.79
N GLN A 495 56.78 30.01 -12.99
CA GLN A 495 57.33 31.37 -12.96
C GLN A 495 57.62 31.78 -11.52
N SER A 496 58.87 32.19 -11.24
CA SER A 496 59.29 32.63 -9.89
C SER A 496 58.97 31.65 -8.75
N GLY A 497 58.94 30.34 -9.05
CA GLY A 497 58.64 29.29 -8.06
C GLY A 497 57.15 28.98 -7.86
N GLU A 498 56.25 29.54 -8.67
CA GLU A 498 54.80 29.27 -8.65
C GLU A 498 54.33 28.77 -10.02
N MET A 499 53.32 27.92 -10.06
CA MET A 499 52.65 27.55 -11.31
C MET A 499 51.65 28.64 -11.69
N VAL A 500 51.82 29.24 -12.87
CA VAL A 500 51.04 30.40 -13.32
C VAL A 500 50.28 30.09 -14.61
N PHE A 501 49.00 30.46 -14.65
CA PHE A 501 48.17 30.36 -15.84
C PHE A 501 47.09 31.47 -15.88
N ARG A 502 46.49 31.69 -17.05
CA ARG A 502 45.48 32.74 -17.29
C ARG A 502 44.28 32.18 -18.03
N LEU A 503 43.09 32.40 -17.48
CA LEU A 503 41.83 32.00 -18.09
C LEU A 503 40.74 33.05 -17.83
N GLY A 504 39.76 33.12 -18.72
CA GLY A 504 38.56 33.95 -18.55
C GLY A 504 37.66 33.42 -17.44
N THR A 505 37.33 34.26 -16.46
CA THR A 505 36.49 33.95 -15.31
C THR A 505 35.17 34.75 -15.36
N GLY A 506 34.57 34.80 -16.55
CA GLY A 506 33.21 35.33 -16.76
C GLY A 506 32.15 34.54 -16.01
N GLN A 507 32.43 33.27 -15.73
CA GLN A 507 31.64 32.35 -14.94
C GLN A 507 32.55 31.65 -13.92
N LYS A 508 31.94 31.00 -12.91
CA LYS A 508 32.66 30.19 -11.92
C LYS A 508 33.48 29.11 -12.63
N ARG A 509 34.73 28.94 -12.21
CA ARG A 509 35.59 27.81 -12.61
C ARG A 509 36.04 27.03 -11.39
N GLU A 510 36.11 25.70 -11.54
CA GLU A 510 36.67 24.77 -10.58
C GLU A 510 37.95 24.17 -11.17
N PHE A 511 39.01 24.14 -10.39
CA PHE A 511 40.29 23.56 -10.79
C PHE A 511 40.74 22.52 -9.77
N ILE A 512 41.57 21.57 -10.20
CA ILE A 512 42.29 20.66 -9.32
C ILE A 512 43.78 20.65 -9.68
N VAL A 513 44.64 20.78 -8.67
CA VAL A 513 46.09 20.61 -8.79
C VAL A 513 46.50 19.34 -8.04
N PHE A 514 47.32 18.49 -8.66
CA PHE A 514 47.65 17.17 -8.10
C PHE A 514 48.98 16.60 -8.62
N ASP A 515 49.55 15.67 -7.86
CA ASP A 515 50.63 14.77 -8.32
C ASP A 515 50.01 13.50 -8.92
N SER A 516 50.27 13.25 -10.20
CA SER A 516 49.73 12.07 -10.92
C SER A 516 50.12 10.71 -10.32
N THR A 517 51.21 10.64 -9.56
CA THR A 517 51.65 9.41 -8.87
C THR A 517 50.88 9.14 -7.57
N LYS A 518 50.14 10.14 -7.09
CA LYS A 518 49.34 10.14 -5.85
C LYS A 518 47.84 10.27 -6.11
N ALA A 519 47.40 10.01 -7.33
CA ALA A 519 45.98 9.90 -7.66
C ALA A 519 45.28 8.81 -6.81
N TYR A 520 44.00 8.99 -6.53
CA TYR A 520 43.19 8.00 -5.81
C TYR A 520 43.01 6.73 -6.64
N ASN A 521 42.65 5.62 -6.03
CA ASN A 521 42.35 4.38 -6.75
C ASN A 521 40.84 4.23 -6.93
N ALA A 522 40.39 3.91 -8.13
CA ALA A 522 39.00 3.53 -8.35
C ALA A 522 38.84 2.04 -8.00
N VAL A 523 37.72 1.66 -7.38
CA VAL A 523 37.49 0.28 -6.92
C VAL A 523 36.60 -0.44 -7.92
N PHE A 524 37.05 -1.59 -8.44
CA PHE A 524 36.21 -2.42 -9.30
C PHE A 524 35.03 -2.99 -8.51
N VAL A 525 33.83 -2.90 -9.09
CA VAL A 525 32.58 -3.36 -8.48
C VAL A 525 32.13 -4.66 -9.14
N GLU A 526 31.82 -4.61 -10.43
CA GLU A 526 31.28 -5.75 -11.18
C GLU A 526 31.40 -5.55 -12.70
N ASN A 527 31.18 -6.64 -13.43
CA ASN A 527 30.94 -6.60 -14.87
C ASN A 527 29.46 -6.36 -15.12
N VAL A 528 29.14 -5.43 -16.01
CA VAL A 528 27.76 -5.05 -16.32
C VAL A 528 27.33 -5.72 -17.62
N ALA A 529 26.24 -6.50 -17.57
CA ALA A 529 25.64 -7.09 -18.76
C ALA A 529 25.03 -5.98 -19.64
N ASN A 530 24.97 -6.23 -20.95
CA ASN A 530 24.36 -5.29 -21.87
C ASN A 530 22.87 -5.11 -21.55
N GLN A 531 22.42 -3.86 -21.55
CA GLN A 531 21.07 -3.44 -21.17
C GLN A 531 20.67 -2.21 -21.98
N ASN A 532 19.36 -2.02 -22.17
CA ASN A 532 18.85 -0.99 -23.05
C ASN A 532 17.40 -0.62 -22.70
N LEU A 533 17.18 -0.07 -21.51
CA LEU A 533 15.88 0.44 -21.08
C LEU A 533 15.43 1.61 -21.97
N HIS A 534 16.36 2.42 -22.47
CA HIS A 534 16.06 3.43 -23.49
C HIS A 534 15.47 2.87 -24.80
N GLY A 535 15.66 1.58 -25.11
CA GLY A 535 15.19 0.93 -26.33
C GLY A 535 13.92 0.10 -26.19
N VAL A 536 13.29 0.07 -25.01
CA VAL A 536 12.09 -0.76 -24.78
C VAL A 536 10.83 -0.13 -25.40
N ASN A 537 9.87 -0.99 -25.74
CA ASN A 537 8.52 -0.56 -26.09
C ASN A 537 7.75 -0.13 -24.84
N VAL A 538 6.80 0.79 -25.00
CA VAL A 538 5.97 1.24 -23.89
C VAL A 538 4.92 0.18 -23.52
N PRO A 539 4.89 -0.31 -22.27
CA PRO A 539 3.92 -1.31 -21.80
C PRO A 539 2.60 -0.67 -21.33
N ASP A 540 1.58 -1.49 -21.07
CA ASP A 540 0.40 -1.09 -20.28
C ASP A 540 0.75 -1.01 -18.79
N LEU A 541 1.49 -2.02 -18.30
CA LEU A 541 1.96 -2.20 -16.93
C LEU A 541 3.49 -2.27 -16.89
N LEU A 542 4.11 -1.48 -16.02
CA LEU A 542 5.51 -1.66 -15.62
C LEU A 542 5.55 -2.31 -14.23
N ILE A 543 6.24 -3.45 -14.10
CA ILE A 543 6.58 -4.05 -12.81
C ILE A 543 8.04 -3.73 -12.51
N ILE A 544 8.29 -3.00 -11.43
CA ILE A 544 9.63 -2.70 -10.93
C ILE A 544 9.89 -3.58 -9.72
N THR A 545 10.98 -4.35 -9.75
CA THR A 545 11.24 -5.37 -8.74
C THR A 545 12.72 -5.49 -8.35
N HIS A 546 12.99 -6.12 -7.21
CA HIS A 546 14.33 -6.56 -6.85
C HIS A 546 14.67 -7.88 -7.56
N PRO A 547 15.94 -8.15 -7.94
CA PRO A 547 16.33 -9.42 -8.57
C PRO A 547 15.88 -10.69 -7.82
N LEU A 548 15.71 -10.61 -6.49
CA LEU A 548 15.22 -11.70 -5.64
C LEU A 548 13.80 -12.16 -6.02
N PHE A 549 12.93 -11.27 -6.50
CA PHE A 549 11.52 -11.55 -6.80
C PHE A 549 11.22 -11.61 -8.31
N LEU A 550 12.26 -11.58 -9.15
CA LEU A 550 12.13 -11.46 -10.60
C LEU A 550 11.29 -12.58 -11.24
N ASP A 551 11.41 -13.81 -10.74
CA ASP A 551 10.67 -14.95 -11.30
C ASP A 551 9.16 -14.85 -10.99
N GLU A 552 8.79 -14.43 -9.78
CA GLU A 552 7.39 -14.18 -9.41
C GLU A 552 6.81 -12.97 -10.16
N ALA A 553 7.59 -11.91 -10.32
CA ALA A 553 7.20 -10.76 -11.15
C ALA A 553 6.94 -11.16 -12.61
N ARG A 554 7.77 -12.03 -13.19
CA ARG A 554 7.57 -12.57 -14.56
C ARG A 554 6.37 -13.50 -14.64
N ARG A 555 6.10 -14.29 -13.61
CA ARG A 555 4.91 -15.15 -13.52
C ARG A 555 3.64 -14.30 -13.53
N LEU A 556 3.60 -13.25 -12.72
CA LEU A 556 2.48 -12.30 -12.68
C LEU A 556 2.30 -11.56 -14.02
N ALA A 557 3.39 -11.06 -14.61
CA ALA A 557 3.36 -10.43 -15.95
C ALA A 557 2.80 -11.37 -17.03
N THR A 558 3.18 -12.65 -17.00
CA THR A 558 2.68 -13.66 -17.94
C THR A 558 1.19 -13.91 -17.73
N PHE A 559 0.74 -13.95 -16.47
CA PHE A 559 -0.68 -14.06 -16.14
C PHE A 559 -1.49 -12.89 -16.71
N HIS A 560 -1.09 -11.63 -16.47
CA HIS A 560 -1.82 -10.46 -16.97
C HIS A 560 -1.90 -10.42 -18.50
N LYS A 561 -0.82 -10.78 -19.18
CA LYS A 561 -0.79 -10.86 -20.65
C LYS A 561 -1.80 -11.89 -21.17
N ASN A 562 -1.87 -13.07 -20.54
CA ASN A 562 -2.75 -14.16 -20.97
C ASN A 562 -4.21 -13.95 -20.55
N ASN A 563 -4.45 -13.40 -19.36
CA ASN A 563 -5.78 -13.26 -18.78
C ASN A 563 -6.50 -11.97 -19.19
N SER A 564 -5.75 -10.87 -19.33
CA SER A 564 -6.34 -9.53 -19.51
C SER A 564 -5.77 -8.77 -20.70
N GLY A 565 -4.88 -9.38 -21.49
CA GLY A 565 -4.26 -8.75 -22.66
C GLY A 565 -3.35 -7.57 -22.32
N ILE A 566 -2.91 -7.44 -21.06
CA ILE A 566 -2.10 -6.33 -20.57
C ILE A 566 -0.63 -6.60 -20.91
N ASP A 567 -0.05 -5.75 -21.77
CA ASP A 567 1.36 -5.83 -22.11
C ASP A 567 2.20 -5.35 -20.94
N THR A 568 3.04 -6.24 -20.40
CA THR A 568 3.77 -5.98 -19.16
C THR A 568 5.27 -6.02 -19.39
N LEU A 569 5.96 -4.98 -18.91
CA LEU A 569 7.41 -4.93 -18.85
C LEU A 569 7.85 -5.17 -17.40
N VAL A 570 8.78 -6.10 -17.18
CA VAL A 570 9.38 -6.37 -15.85
C VAL A 570 10.82 -5.89 -15.86
N VAL A 571 11.17 -5.00 -14.93
CA VAL A 571 12.50 -4.40 -14.83
C VAL A 571 13.02 -4.49 -13.41
N THR A 572 14.28 -4.90 -13.27
CA THR A 572 14.93 -4.92 -11.96
C THR A 572 15.60 -3.59 -11.66
N ILE A 573 15.52 -3.16 -10.40
CA ILE A 573 16.09 -1.90 -9.90
C ILE A 573 17.55 -1.62 -10.34
N PRO A 574 18.50 -2.57 -10.29
CA PRO A 574 19.88 -2.31 -10.73
C PRO A 574 20.02 -1.88 -12.20
N LEU A 575 19.10 -2.32 -13.08
CA LEU A 575 19.13 -1.93 -14.50
C LEU A 575 18.77 -0.44 -14.65
N ILE A 576 17.75 0.00 -13.92
CA ILE A 576 17.32 1.40 -13.90
C ILE A 576 18.45 2.29 -13.40
N TYR A 577 19.10 1.93 -12.29
CA TYR A 577 20.19 2.74 -11.75
C TYR A 577 21.35 2.86 -12.72
N ASN A 578 21.73 1.79 -13.41
CA ASN A 578 22.84 1.85 -14.36
C ASN A 578 22.61 2.84 -15.51
N GLU A 579 21.39 2.95 -16.04
CA GLU A 579 21.08 3.87 -17.14
C GLU A 579 20.70 5.29 -16.66
N PHE A 580 19.91 5.42 -15.59
CA PHE A 580 19.29 6.70 -15.20
C PHE A 580 19.99 7.45 -14.05
N SER A 581 20.89 6.80 -13.30
CA SER A 581 21.63 7.45 -12.19
C SER A 581 23.13 7.17 -12.20
N SER A 582 23.66 6.62 -13.29
CA SER A 582 25.07 6.21 -13.37
C SER A 582 25.43 5.17 -12.31
N GLY A 583 24.54 4.20 -12.09
CA GLY A 583 24.75 3.00 -11.28
C GLY A 583 24.53 3.18 -9.78
N LYS A 584 24.19 4.38 -9.30
CA LYS A 584 23.93 4.66 -7.87
C LYS A 584 22.46 4.46 -7.53
N GLN A 585 22.18 3.96 -6.33
CA GLN A 585 20.81 3.98 -5.84
C GLN A 585 20.34 5.44 -5.76
N ASP A 586 19.21 5.74 -6.40
CA ASP A 586 18.55 7.03 -6.35
C ASP A 586 17.08 6.82 -6.78
N VAL A 587 16.12 7.14 -5.91
CA VAL A 587 14.69 6.95 -6.20
C VAL A 587 14.24 7.78 -7.40
N THR A 588 14.88 8.93 -7.66
CA THR A 588 14.56 9.77 -8.81
C THR A 588 14.89 9.07 -10.14
N ALA A 589 15.85 8.14 -10.16
CA ALA A 589 16.16 7.33 -11.34
C ALA A 589 14.98 6.44 -11.75
N ILE A 590 14.25 5.91 -10.76
CA ILE A 590 13.04 5.10 -10.96
C ILE A 590 11.97 5.95 -11.63
N ARG A 591 11.69 7.13 -11.07
CA ARG A 591 10.73 8.05 -11.65
C ARG A 591 11.15 8.50 -13.06
N ASP A 592 12.42 8.84 -13.28
CA ASP A 592 12.88 9.33 -14.58
C ASP A 592 12.72 8.25 -15.68
N PHE A 593 12.91 6.96 -15.34
CA PHE A 593 12.58 5.86 -16.25
C PHE A 593 11.07 5.75 -16.52
N VAL A 594 10.22 5.82 -15.49
CA VAL A 594 8.76 5.83 -15.64
C VAL A 594 8.30 7.01 -16.51
N ARG A 595 8.88 8.19 -16.28
CA ARG A 595 8.62 9.43 -17.02
C ARG A 595 9.00 9.31 -18.48
N MET A 596 10.14 8.69 -18.79
CA MET A 596 10.54 8.42 -20.18
C MET A 596 9.47 7.61 -20.91
N LEU A 597 8.95 6.54 -20.30
CA LEU A 597 7.90 5.71 -20.91
C LEU A 597 6.61 6.51 -21.11
N TYR A 598 6.21 7.32 -20.13
CA TYR A 598 5.02 8.17 -20.21
C TYR A 598 5.12 9.25 -21.30
N GLU A 599 6.27 9.94 -21.40
CA GLU A 599 6.47 10.96 -22.44
C GLU A 599 6.58 10.38 -23.85
N ARG A 600 6.92 9.10 -23.99
CA ARG A 600 6.90 8.39 -25.28
C ARG A 600 5.51 7.94 -25.72
N ASP A 601 4.55 7.95 -24.81
CA ASP A 601 3.20 7.42 -25.01
C ASP A 601 2.11 8.50 -24.98
N GLN A 602 2.48 9.72 -25.35
CA GLN A 602 1.54 10.85 -25.37
C GLN A 602 0.41 10.68 -26.40
N GLU A 603 0.57 9.80 -27.41
CA GLU A 603 -0.44 9.56 -28.44
C GLU A 603 -1.42 8.45 -28.10
N THR A 604 -0.96 7.35 -27.49
CA THR A 604 -1.82 6.16 -27.27
C THR A 604 -2.35 6.06 -25.85
N GLU A 605 -1.72 6.71 -24.87
CA GLU A 605 -2.10 6.63 -23.46
C GLU A 605 -2.31 5.18 -22.99
N LYS A 606 -1.45 4.28 -23.48
CA LYS A 606 -1.42 2.86 -23.13
C LYS A 606 -0.81 2.63 -21.76
N PHE A 607 0.26 3.34 -21.41
CA PHE A 607 0.93 3.21 -20.12
C PHE A 607 0.04 3.78 -19.02
N ARG A 608 -0.41 2.89 -18.14
CA ARG A 608 -1.47 3.19 -17.16
C ARG A 608 -1.11 2.76 -15.74
N TYR A 609 -0.32 1.71 -15.59
CA TYR A 609 -0.12 1.07 -14.30
C TYR A 609 1.36 0.88 -13.97
N LEU A 610 1.69 1.08 -12.69
CA LEU A 610 3.00 0.81 -12.11
C LEU A 610 2.80 -0.12 -10.90
N LEU A 611 3.45 -1.27 -10.92
CA LEU A 611 3.51 -2.17 -9.77
C LEU A 611 4.91 -2.17 -9.19
N ILE A 612 5.00 -1.78 -7.92
CA ILE A 612 6.23 -1.89 -7.13
C ILE A 612 6.23 -3.24 -6.42
N PHE A 613 7.20 -4.10 -6.73
CA PHE A 613 7.26 -5.46 -6.22
C PHE A 613 8.51 -5.68 -5.37
N GLY A 614 8.35 -5.47 -4.07
CA GLY A 614 9.34 -5.58 -3.00
C GLY A 614 9.00 -4.62 -1.88
N ASP A 615 9.43 -4.96 -0.67
CA ASP A 615 9.28 -4.10 0.50
C ASP A 615 10.21 -2.86 0.46
N ALA A 616 9.99 -1.89 1.36
CA ALA A 616 10.77 -0.66 1.48
C ALA A 616 11.35 -0.48 2.89
N SER A 617 12.20 0.53 3.08
CA SER A 617 12.71 0.87 4.41
C SER A 617 13.14 2.33 4.49
N TYR A 618 12.98 2.95 5.66
CA TYR A 618 13.51 4.29 5.98
C TYR A 618 15.02 4.42 5.81
N ASP A 619 15.72 3.29 5.69
CA ASP A 619 17.16 3.23 5.53
C ASP A 619 17.59 2.78 4.13
N TYR A 620 17.79 3.78 3.27
CA TYR A 620 18.29 3.57 1.91
C TYR A 620 19.70 2.95 1.85
N LYS A 621 20.57 3.15 2.84
CA LYS A 621 22.00 2.74 2.75
C LYS A 621 22.35 1.50 3.55
N ASP A 622 21.37 0.74 4.00
CA ASP A 622 21.61 -0.56 4.63
C ASP A 622 22.48 -0.49 5.90
N ARG A 623 22.16 0.48 6.77
CA ARG A 623 22.76 0.72 8.09
C ARG A 623 22.10 -0.09 9.20
N VAL A 624 20.82 -0.45 9.07
CA VAL A 624 20.07 -1.24 10.04
C VAL A 624 20.13 -2.73 9.75
N GLU A 625 20.01 -3.56 10.79
CA GLU A 625 19.99 -5.01 10.62
C GLU A 625 18.68 -5.48 9.94
N GLU A 626 18.76 -6.55 9.15
CA GLU A 626 17.62 -7.18 8.46
C GLU A 626 16.79 -6.20 7.61
N ASN A 627 17.47 -5.23 7.00
CA ASN A 627 16.84 -4.20 6.19
C ASN A 627 16.04 -4.79 5.00
N THR A 628 14.85 -4.26 4.75
CA THR A 628 13.93 -4.72 3.70
C THR A 628 13.82 -3.72 2.53
N ASN A 629 14.85 -2.87 2.32
CA ASN A 629 14.91 -1.90 1.22
C ASN A 629 15.09 -2.54 -0.18
N PHE A 630 14.22 -3.48 -0.57
CA PHE A 630 14.30 -4.19 -1.84
C PHE A 630 13.89 -3.32 -3.02
N VAL A 631 12.78 -2.58 -2.87
CA VAL A 631 12.39 -1.52 -3.81
C VAL A 631 12.02 -0.27 -3.02
N PRO A 632 12.89 0.77 -3.00
CA PRO A 632 12.70 1.93 -2.14
C PRO A 632 11.41 2.68 -2.47
N GLY A 633 10.69 3.16 -1.45
CA GLY A 633 9.66 4.19 -1.61
C GLY A 633 10.27 5.58 -1.50
N TRP A 634 9.52 6.62 -1.87
CA TRP A 634 9.95 8.01 -1.66
C TRP A 634 9.46 8.49 -0.29
N MET A 635 10.35 9.13 0.49
CA MET A 635 9.97 9.68 1.80
C MET A 635 10.02 11.19 1.82
N SER A 636 9.28 11.82 2.73
CA SER A 636 9.40 13.26 3.01
C SER A 636 10.78 13.62 3.59
N TYR A 637 11.20 14.88 3.43
CA TYR A 637 12.36 15.40 4.15
C TYR A 637 12.13 15.44 5.67
N GLU A 638 10.93 15.82 6.10
CA GLU A 638 10.53 15.87 7.51
C GLU A 638 10.72 14.51 8.19
N SER A 639 11.44 14.50 9.31
CA SER A 639 11.92 13.30 10.02
C SER A 639 11.82 13.40 11.54
N LEU A 640 11.29 14.51 12.07
CA LEU A 640 11.11 14.76 13.50
C LEU A 640 9.63 14.84 13.90
N GLU A 641 8.73 15.12 12.96
CA GLU A 641 7.30 15.26 13.19
C GLU A 641 6.47 14.11 12.61
N PRO A 642 5.91 13.21 13.44
CA PRO A 642 5.22 12.01 12.95
C PRO A 642 4.07 12.29 11.99
N VAL A 643 3.29 13.35 12.25
CA VAL A 643 2.13 13.73 11.42
C VAL A 643 2.55 14.40 10.11
N GLN A 644 3.75 14.97 10.01
CA GLN A 644 4.22 15.63 8.78
C GLN A 644 5.14 14.74 7.94
N SER A 645 5.73 13.71 8.55
CA SER A 645 6.55 12.72 7.84
C SER A 645 5.70 11.67 7.14
N TYR A 646 6.15 11.18 6.00
CA TYR A 646 5.47 10.12 5.24
C TYR A 646 6.37 9.44 4.22
N ILE A 647 5.96 8.22 3.86
CA ILE A 647 6.42 7.47 2.68
C ILE A 647 5.28 7.39 1.67
N THR A 648 5.60 7.50 0.38
CA THR A 648 4.64 7.38 -0.72
C THR A 648 5.29 6.85 -1.99
N ASP A 649 4.54 6.07 -2.77
CA ASP A 649 4.91 5.69 -4.14
C ASP A 649 4.34 6.64 -5.19
N ASP A 650 3.47 7.59 -4.79
CA ASP A 650 2.91 8.62 -5.69
C ASP A 650 4.00 9.39 -6.44
N TYR A 651 5.18 9.55 -5.84
CA TYR A 651 6.34 10.21 -6.43
C TYR A 651 6.73 9.61 -7.79
N TYR A 652 6.58 8.30 -7.96
CA TYR A 652 6.87 7.62 -9.22
C TYR A 652 5.81 7.88 -10.30
N GLY A 653 4.67 8.50 -9.95
CA GLY A 653 3.60 8.91 -10.85
C GLY A 653 3.51 10.42 -11.07
N PHE A 654 4.46 11.22 -10.58
CA PHE A 654 4.58 12.66 -10.85
C PHE A 654 5.44 12.90 -12.10
N LEU A 655 4.83 12.85 -13.28
CA LEU A 655 5.55 12.73 -14.55
C LEU A 655 5.57 14.03 -15.36
N ASP A 656 4.70 14.98 -15.06
CA ASP A 656 4.60 16.23 -15.80
C ASP A 656 5.72 17.22 -15.43
N ILE A 657 6.05 18.13 -16.36
CA ILE A 657 7.24 19.01 -16.23
C ILE A 657 7.19 19.95 -15.01
N SER A 658 5.98 20.31 -14.55
CA SER A 658 5.75 21.16 -13.38
C SER A 658 5.84 20.41 -12.05
N GLU A 659 6.00 19.09 -12.07
CA GLU A 659 5.89 18.23 -10.89
C GLU A 659 7.24 17.78 -10.33
N GLY A 660 7.20 17.00 -9.24
CA GLY A 660 8.37 16.51 -8.50
C GLY A 660 8.98 17.53 -7.55
N GLY A 661 8.37 18.72 -7.44
CA GLY A 661 8.75 19.79 -6.51
C GLY A 661 7.69 20.04 -5.43
N THR A 662 7.72 21.24 -4.84
CA THR A 662 6.83 21.64 -3.72
C THR A 662 5.45 22.16 -4.17
N GLY A 663 5.17 22.19 -5.47
CA GLY A 663 3.87 22.63 -6.01
C GLY A 663 2.80 21.53 -5.97
N ALA A 664 1.65 21.78 -6.58
CA ALA A 664 0.63 20.76 -6.77
C ALA A 664 1.15 19.62 -7.67
N ASN A 665 1.06 18.38 -7.18
CA ASN A 665 1.43 17.20 -7.96
C ASN A 665 0.19 16.30 -8.12
N ILE A 666 -0.11 15.84 -9.33
CA ILE A 666 -1.26 15.00 -9.64
C ILE A 666 -0.76 13.68 -10.22
N ILE A 667 -1.21 12.55 -9.67
CA ILE A 667 -0.71 11.26 -10.12
C ILE A 667 -1.24 10.90 -11.52
N ASP A 668 -0.31 10.52 -12.41
CA ASP A 668 -0.61 10.13 -13.80
C ASP A 668 -0.95 8.65 -13.98
N LEU A 669 -0.41 7.78 -13.11
CA LEU A 669 -0.53 6.33 -13.21
C LEU A 669 -1.27 5.74 -12.00
N GLY A 670 -1.93 4.59 -12.21
CA GLY A 670 -2.42 3.76 -11.12
C GLY A 670 -1.27 2.95 -10.53
N ILE A 671 -0.89 3.25 -9.28
CA ILE A 671 0.27 2.65 -8.61
C ILE A 671 -0.20 1.69 -7.53
N GLY A 672 0.39 0.50 -7.47
CA GLY A 672 0.21 -0.46 -6.38
C GLY A 672 1.54 -1.06 -5.92
N ARG A 673 1.60 -1.57 -4.68
CA ARG A 673 2.79 -2.20 -4.09
C ARG A 673 2.49 -3.61 -3.57
N LEU A 674 3.39 -4.55 -3.86
CA LEU A 674 3.47 -5.86 -3.21
C LEU A 674 4.70 -5.87 -2.28
N PRO A 675 4.53 -5.62 -0.96
CA PRO A 675 5.64 -5.48 -0.01
C PRO A 675 6.17 -6.86 0.41
N ALA A 676 6.83 -7.57 -0.51
CA ALA A 676 7.46 -8.85 -0.21
C ALA A 676 8.83 -8.65 0.44
N GLY A 677 9.07 -9.29 1.58
CA GLY A 677 10.39 -9.40 2.20
C GLY A 677 11.13 -10.68 1.80
N THR A 678 10.39 -11.72 1.37
CA THR A 678 10.92 -13.05 1.00
C THR A 678 10.31 -13.59 -0.30
N VAL A 679 10.93 -14.62 -0.89
CA VAL A 679 10.43 -15.26 -2.12
C VAL A 679 9.11 -15.98 -1.86
N GLU A 680 8.95 -16.56 -0.67
CA GLU A 680 7.73 -17.25 -0.24
C GLU A 680 6.54 -16.30 -0.12
N GLU A 681 6.77 -15.11 0.45
CA GLU A 681 5.77 -14.03 0.52
C GLU A 681 5.39 -13.51 -0.86
N ALA A 682 6.39 -13.29 -1.74
CA ALA A 682 6.15 -12.92 -3.13
C ALA A 682 5.28 -13.96 -3.86
N ALA A 683 5.61 -15.24 -3.71
CA ALA A 683 4.85 -16.34 -4.30
C ALA A 683 3.43 -16.44 -3.74
N ALA A 684 3.25 -16.26 -2.43
CA ALA A 684 1.94 -16.26 -1.78
C ALA A 684 1.03 -15.16 -2.33
N MET A 685 1.52 -13.92 -2.44
CA MET A 685 0.74 -12.81 -3.01
C MET A 685 0.38 -13.05 -4.48
N VAL A 686 1.33 -13.51 -5.31
CA VAL A 686 1.04 -13.79 -6.73
C VAL A 686 0.05 -14.96 -6.88
N ASN A 687 0.12 -15.98 -6.02
CA ASN A 687 -0.86 -17.07 -6.00
C ASN A 687 -2.27 -16.56 -5.70
N LYS A 688 -2.41 -15.68 -4.70
CA LYS A 688 -3.69 -15.05 -4.37
C LYS A 688 -4.24 -14.23 -5.53
N ILE A 689 -3.41 -13.43 -6.19
CA ILE A 689 -3.79 -12.61 -7.34
C ILE A 689 -4.33 -13.46 -8.50
N ILE A 690 -3.60 -14.52 -8.86
CA ILE A 690 -4.00 -15.42 -9.94
C ILE A 690 -5.31 -16.12 -9.55
N TYR A 691 -5.38 -16.69 -8.35
CA TYR A 691 -6.56 -17.41 -7.88
C TYR A 691 -7.81 -16.53 -7.77
N TYR A 692 -7.68 -15.34 -7.21
CA TYR A 692 -8.78 -14.37 -7.10
C TYR A 692 -9.33 -13.96 -8.48
N SER A 693 -8.44 -13.86 -9.46
CA SER A 693 -8.77 -13.46 -10.82
C SER A 693 -9.33 -14.61 -11.66
N GLU A 694 -9.24 -15.86 -11.18
CA GLU A 694 -9.89 -17.02 -11.78
C GLU A 694 -11.38 -17.02 -11.39
N ASN A 695 -12.23 -16.73 -12.37
CA ASN A 695 -13.68 -16.83 -12.25
C ASN A 695 -14.12 -18.30 -12.26
N SER A 696 -14.02 -18.95 -11.10
CA SER A 696 -14.37 -20.36 -10.88
C SER A 696 -15.60 -20.49 -9.97
N GLU A 697 -16.25 -21.65 -9.99
CA GLU A 697 -17.41 -21.94 -9.13
C GLU A 697 -17.08 -21.81 -7.62
N ILE A 698 -15.81 -22.01 -7.23
CA ILE A 698 -15.37 -21.91 -5.82
C ILE A 698 -15.21 -20.45 -5.40
N THR A 699 -14.69 -19.59 -6.29
CA THR A 699 -14.43 -18.16 -6.01
C THR A 699 -15.66 -17.28 -6.28
N MET A 700 -16.69 -17.82 -6.95
CA MET A 700 -17.98 -17.17 -7.16
C MET A 700 -18.95 -17.46 -6.01
N GLY A 701 -19.55 -16.42 -5.44
CA GLY A 701 -20.55 -16.56 -4.39
C GLY A 701 -21.21 -15.24 -4.01
N ASP A 702 -22.29 -15.34 -3.22
CA ASP A 702 -23.08 -14.19 -2.73
C ASP A 702 -22.26 -13.22 -1.86
N TRP A 703 -21.10 -13.64 -1.35
CA TRP A 703 -20.12 -12.78 -0.68
C TRP A 703 -19.70 -11.57 -1.53
N ARG A 704 -19.72 -11.69 -2.87
CA ARG A 704 -19.43 -10.59 -3.82
C ARG A 704 -20.45 -9.45 -3.77
N ASN A 705 -21.61 -9.67 -3.15
CA ASN A 705 -22.63 -8.64 -2.91
C ASN A 705 -22.52 -8.00 -1.53
N ASN A 706 -21.60 -8.42 -0.66
CA ASN A 706 -21.56 -7.94 0.73
C ASN A 706 -20.45 -6.90 0.93
N ILE A 707 -20.79 -5.83 1.65
CA ILE A 707 -19.86 -4.79 2.09
C ILE A 707 -19.97 -4.69 3.62
N CYS A 708 -18.84 -4.82 4.30
CA CYS A 708 -18.76 -4.67 5.76
C CYS A 708 -18.25 -3.27 6.10
N LEU A 709 -19.03 -2.51 6.87
CA LEU A 709 -18.67 -1.19 7.39
C LEU A 709 -18.40 -1.31 8.90
N ILE A 710 -17.19 -0.95 9.32
CA ILE A 710 -16.74 -1.00 10.70
C ILE A 710 -16.40 0.42 11.15
N ALA A 711 -17.01 0.87 12.24
CA ALA A 711 -16.85 2.23 12.75
C ALA A 711 -16.49 2.24 14.23
N ASP A 712 -15.44 2.98 14.56
CA ASP A 712 -14.97 3.24 15.91
C ASP A 712 -15.96 4.08 16.74
N ASP A 713 -15.91 3.99 18.07
CA ASP A 713 -16.88 4.59 19.00
C ASP A 713 -16.51 5.97 19.57
N GLU A 714 -15.24 6.38 19.42
CA GLU A 714 -14.73 7.66 19.93
C GLU A 714 -15.17 8.90 19.08
N ASP A 715 -14.63 10.08 19.41
CA ASP A 715 -14.79 11.35 18.68
C ASP A 715 -16.23 11.84 18.49
N SER A 716 -17.07 11.65 19.51
CA SER A 716 -18.48 12.08 19.51
C SER A 716 -19.27 11.53 18.31
N ASN A 717 -19.16 10.22 18.04
CA ASN A 717 -19.80 9.51 16.91
C ASN A 717 -19.35 9.98 15.51
N MET A 718 -18.17 10.59 15.36
CA MET A 718 -17.67 11.03 14.05
C MET A 718 -17.56 9.86 13.07
N HIS A 719 -16.88 8.79 13.47
CA HIS A 719 -16.62 7.63 12.62
C HIS A 719 -17.92 6.89 12.22
N ILE A 720 -18.91 6.86 13.11
CA ILE A 720 -20.25 6.31 12.83
C ILE A 720 -20.99 7.19 11.81
N ARG A 721 -20.98 8.53 11.98
CA ARG A 721 -21.60 9.46 11.02
C ARG A 721 -21.01 9.31 9.62
N ASP A 722 -19.68 9.24 9.54
CA ASP A 722 -18.96 9.08 8.29
C ASP A 722 -19.31 7.74 7.61
N SER A 723 -19.35 6.65 8.38
CA SER A 723 -19.76 5.33 7.90
C SER A 723 -21.22 5.33 7.42
N GLU A 724 -22.14 6.02 8.09
CA GLU A 724 -23.53 6.15 7.66
C GLU A 724 -23.70 6.98 6.38
N ILE A 725 -22.82 7.95 6.11
CA ILE A 725 -22.82 8.64 4.82
C ILE A 725 -22.45 7.66 3.70
N LEU A 726 -21.44 6.80 3.91
CA LEU A 726 -21.08 5.76 2.93
C LEU A 726 -22.21 4.74 2.75
N ALA A 727 -22.80 4.27 3.85
CA ALA A 727 -23.94 3.36 3.83
C ALA A 727 -25.08 3.92 2.97
N LYS A 728 -25.42 5.20 3.17
CA LYS A 728 -26.46 5.88 2.40
C LYS A 728 -26.14 6.00 0.91
N ILE A 729 -24.88 6.24 0.55
CA ILE A 729 -24.45 6.26 -0.87
C ILE A 729 -24.71 4.88 -1.50
N ILE A 730 -24.30 3.81 -0.80
CA ILE A 730 -24.46 2.43 -1.29
C ILE A 730 -25.95 2.07 -1.41
N ASP A 731 -26.75 2.28 -0.36
CA ASP A 731 -28.17 1.91 -0.37
C ASP A 731 -28.99 2.69 -1.41
N SER A 732 -28.62 3.95 -1.70
CA SER A 732 -29.36 4.79 -2.65
C SER A 732 -28.90 4.66 -4.10
N THR A 733 -27.60 4.41 -4.34
CA THR A 733 -26.99 4.45 -5.68
C THR A 733 -26.57 3.06 -6.17
N TYR A 734 -26.15 2.17 -5.27
CA TYR A 734 -25.57 0.85 -5.56
C TYR A 734 -26.31 -0.26 -4.79
N ASN A 735 -27.64 -0.26 -4.87
CA ASN A 735 -28.54 -1.09 -4.06
C ASN A 735 -28.42 -2.63 -4.25
N ALA A 736 -27.65 -3.09 -5.25
CA ALA A 736 -27.30 -4.50 -5.44
C ALA A 736 -26.37 -5.04 -4.34
N PHE A 737 -25.75 -4.17 -3.55
CA PHE A 737 -24.95 -4.58 -2.40
C PHE A 737 -25.76 -4.65 -1.10
N ASN A 738 -25.31 -5.52 -0.19
CA ASN A 738 -25.81 -5.63 1.18
C ASN A 738 -24.76 -5.07 2.13
N LEU A 739 -25.23 -4.37 3.16
CA LEU A 739 -24.38 -3.76 4.18
C LEU A 739 -24.45 -4.58 5.47
N SER A 740 -23.29 -4.97 5.98
CA SER A 740 -23.10 -5.40 7.37
C SER A 740 -22.48 -4.24 8.14
N LYS A 741 -23.10 -3.81 9.25
CA LYS A 741 -22.66 -2.63 10.02
C LYS A 741 -22.17 -3.06 11.40
N ILE A 742 -20.86 -2.99 11.62
CA ILE A 742 -20.23 -3.30 12.90
C ILE A 742 -19.74 -1.99 13.52
N TYR A 743 -20.65 -1.30 14.22
CA TYR A 743 -20.31 -0.06 14.93
C TYR A 743 -20.03 -0.38 16.38
N LEU A 744 -18.82 -0.08 16.85
CA LEU A 744 -18.30 -0.55 18.14
C LEU A 744 -19.26 -0.23 19.29
N ASP A 745 -19.76 1.01 19.35
CA ASP A 745 -20.66 1.47 20.41
C ASP A 745 -22.05 0.80 20.41
N ALA A 746 -22.40 0.02 19.38
CA ALA A 746 -23.62 -0.80 19.38
C ALA A 746 -23.45 -2.11 20.18
N TYR A 747 -22.23 -2.46 20.58
CA TYR A 747 -21.89 -3.66 21.35
C TYR A 747 -21.56 -3.31 22.80
N THR A 748 -21.61 -4.32 23.68
CA THR A 748 -21.27 -4.12 25.09
C THR A 748 -19.75 -4.09 25.29
N GLN A 749 -19.23 -3.00 25.85
CA GLN A 749 -17.83 -2.89 26.23
C GLN A 749 -17.54 -3.66 27.52
N VAL A 750 -16.43 -4.41 27.56
CA VAL A 750 -16.00 -5.14 28.76
C VAL A 750 -14.63 -4.65 29.25
N SER A 751 -14.49 -4.49 30.57
CA SER A 751 -13.24 -4.05 31.18
C SER A 751 -12.39 -5.26 31.59
N VAL A 752 -11.16 -5.36 31.07
CA VAL A 752 -10.17 -6.38 31.44
C VAL A 752 -8.87 -5.73 31.94
N PRO A 753 -7.98 -6.46 32.65
CA PRO A 753 -6.73 -5.89 33.19
C PRO A 753 -5.79 -5.21 32.16
N GLY A 754 -6.02 -5.42 30.86
CA GLY A 754 -5.26 -4.82 29.74
C GLY A 754 -6.00 -3.71 28.98
N GLY A 755 -7.05 -3.12 29.57
CA GLY A 755 -7.90 -2.08 28.96
C GLY A 755 -9.29 -2.57 28.58
N ASN A 756 -10.13 -1.68 28.07
CA ASN A 756 -11.47 -2.02 27.58
C ASN A 756 -11.40 -2.85 26.29
N ARG A 757 -12.39 -3.70 26.06
CA ARG A 757 -12.49 -4.59 24.88
C ARG A 757 -13.91 -4.66 24.37
N TYR A 758 -14.04 -4.93 23.08
CA TYR A 758 -15.28 -5.39 22.45
C TYR A 758 -15.11 -6.80 21.86
N PRO A 759 -15.24 -7.87 22.68
CA PRO A 759 -15.04 -9.24 22.20
C PRO A 759 -16.01 -9.65 21.09
N GLU A 760 -17.26 -9.16 21.15
CA GLU A 760 -18.28 -9.44 20.12
C GLU A 760 -17.95 -8.76 18.79
N VAL A 761 -17.47 -7.52 18.82
CA VAL A 761 -16.99 -6.82 17.61
C VAL A 761 -15.82 -7.60 16.97
N ASN A 762 -14.85 -8.04 17.76
CA ASN A 762 -13.73 -8.85 17.25
C ASN A 762 -14.24 -10.16 16.63
N ALA A 763 -15.19 -10.84 17.28
CA ALA A 763 -15.79 -12.06 16.75
C ALA A 763 -16.53 -11.81 15.42
N ASP A 764 -17.30 -10.73 15.32
CA ASP A 764 -18.08 -10.41 14.11
C ASP A 764 -17.21 -9.94 12.95
N ILE A 765 -16.14 -9.18 13.21
CA ILE A 765 -15.13 -8.85 12.18
C ILE A 765 -14.53 -10.14 11.60
N ASN A 766 -14.09 -11.05 12.46
CA ASN A 766 -13.53 -12.33 12.05
C ASN A 766 -14.55 -13.20 11.28
N LYS A 767 -15.81 -13.20 11.73
CA LYS A 767 -16.92 -13.91 11.07
C LYS A 767 -17.17 -13.35 9.67
N GLU A 768 -17.24 -12.03 9.51
CA GLU A 768 -17.48 -11.39 8.22
C GLU A 768 -16.33 -11.62 7.23
N VAL A 769 -15.07 -11.51 7.68
CA VAL A 769 -13.91 -11.84 6.84
C VAL A 769 -13.92 -13.31 6.42
N GLN A 770 -14.22 -14.23 7.34
CA GLN A 770 -14.28 -15.66 7.04
C GLN A 770 -15.44 -16.03 6.10
N ARG A 771 -16.60 -15.39 6.26
CA ARG A 771 -17.78 -15.56 5.40
C ARG A 771 -17.54 -14.99 4.00
N GLY A 772 -16.73 -13.94 3.92
CA GLY A 772 -16.38 -13.23 2.70
C GLY A 772 -17.21 -11.95 2.53
N ALA A 773 -16.53 -10.88 2.15
CA ALA A 773 -17.10 -9.61 1.73
C ALA A 773 -16.33 -9.09 0.52
N LEU A 774 -17.00 -8.35 -0.37
CA LEU A 774 -16.35 -7.66 -1.47
C LEU A 774 -15.42 -6.57 -0.92
N ILE A 775 -15.93 -5.76 0.01
CA ILE A 775 -15.22 -4.68 0.67
C ILE A 775 -15.34 -4.82 2.19
N VAL A 776 -14.21 -4.69 2.89
CA VAL A 776 -14.18 -4.46 4.34
C VAL A 776 -13.66 -3.05 4.56
N ASN A 777 -14.51 -2.16 5.05
CA ASN A 777 -14.15 -0.77 5.31
C ASN A 777 -14.10 -0.49 6.81
N TYR A 778 -13.01 0.11 7.25
CA TYR A 778 -12.82 0.57 8.63
C TYR A 778 -12.58 2.08 8.66
N ILE A 779 -13.31 2.80 9.51
CA ILE A 779 -13.10 4.22 9.82
C ILE A 779 -12.90 4.35 11.34
N GLY A 780 -11.75 4.89 11.76
CA GLY A 780 -11.45 5.04 13.18
C GLY A 780 -9.97 5.06 13.53
N HIS A 781 -9.66 4.88 14.81
CA HIS A 781 -8.31 4.82 15.33
C HIS A 781 -7.58 3.52 14.98
N GLY A 782 -6.27 3.59 14.92
CA GLY A 782 -5.45 2.43 14.56
C GLY A 782 -3.98 2.74 14.74
N GLY A 783 -3.17 1.70 14.59
CA GLY A 783 -1.73 1.83 14.63
C GLY A 783 -1.03 0.56 14.19
N ILE A 784 0.27 0.51 14.45
CA ILE A 784 1.17 -0.57 14.00
C ILE A 784 0.88 -1.96 14.60
N LEU A 785 -0.11 -2.09 15.49
CA LEU A 785 -0.48 -3.36 16.14
C LEU A 785 -1.90 -3.84 15.84
N GLY A 786 -2.76 -3.00 15.24
CA GLY A 786 -4.17 -3.33 15.05
C GLY A 786 -5.10 -2.12 14.89
N LEU A 787 -6.40 -2.38 15.01
CA LEU A 787 -7.48 -1.38 14.91
C LEU A 787 -8.12 -1.09 16.28
N ALA A 788 -8.51 0.17 16.50
CA ALA A 788 -9.10 0.75 17.72
C ALA A 788 -8.24 0.59 18.99
N HIS A 789 -8.50 1.42 20.02
CA HIS A 789 -7.84 1.29 21.33
C HIS A 789 -8.22 -0.02 22.03
N GLU A 790 -9.42 -0.51 21.75
CA GLU A 790 -10.05 -1.72 22.26
C GLU A 790 -9.56 -2.99 21.56
N ARG A 791 -8.66 -2.86 20.57
CA ARG A 791 -8.03 -3.98 19.84
C ARG A 791 -9.05 -4.90 19.19
N VAL A 792 -9.94 -4.31 18.39
CA VAL A 792 -11.00 -5.06 17.71
C VAL A 792 -10.48 -5.92 16.57
N LEU A 793 -9.26 -5.64 16.09
CA LEU A 793 -8.51 -6.50 15.17
C LEU A 793 -7.03 -6.54 15.55
N GLU A 794 -6.50 -7.72 15.85
CA GLU A 794 -5.10 -7.93 16.21
C GLU A 794 -4.32 -8.73 15.14
N ILE A 795 -2.99 -8.69 15.19
CA ILE A 795 -2.10 -9.46 14.28
C ILE A 795 -2.40 -10.97 14.28
N VAL A 796 -2.76 -11.52 15.44
CA VAL A 796 -3.08 -12.95 15.59
C VAL A 796 -4.35 -13.33 14.83
N ASP A 797 -5.34 -12.43 14.77
CA ASP A 797 -6.58 -12.63 14.04
C ASP A 797 -6.31 -12.71 12.55
N ILE A 798 -5.56 -11.73 12.02
CA ILE A 798 -5.18 -11.63 10.61
C ILE A 798 -4.44 -12.89 10.14
N LYS A 799 -3.52 -13.41 10.96
CA LYS A 799 -2.75 -14.63 10.65
C LYS A 799 -3.59 -15.91 10.69
N ASN A 800 -4.69 -15.91 11.43
CA ASN A 800 -5.60 -17.06 11.57
C ASN A 800 -6.72 -17.10 10.53
N TRP A 801 -6.90 -16.05 9.72
CA TRP A 801 -7.87 -16.05 8.63
C TRP A 801 -7.58 -17.12 7.58
N THR A 802 -8.64 -17.77 7.10
CA THR A 802 -8.57 -18.88 6.13
C THR A 802 -9.53 -18.70 4.94
N ASN A 803 -9.91 -17.46 4.64
CA ASN A 803 -10.89 -17.09 3.61
C ASN A 803 -10.30 -17.00 2.19
N TYR A 804 -9.37 -17.89 1.82
CA TYR A 804 -8.68 -17.89 0.52
C TYR A 804 -9.62 -17.76 -0.70
N ASP A 805 -10.81 -18.37 -0.62
CA ASP A 805 -11.80 -18.36 -1.71
C ASP A 805 -12.63 -17.07 -1.82
N ARG A 806 -12.54 -16.19 -0.83
CA ARG A 806 -13.47 -15.06 -0.61
C ARG A 806 -12.74 -13.83 -0.05
N MET A 807 -11.60 -13.51 -0.63
CA MET A 807 -10.73 -12.43 -0.16
C MET A 807 -11.33 -11.06 -0.45
N ALA A 808 -11.37 -10.19 0.56
CA ALA A 808 -11.90 -8.84 0.42
C ALA A 808 -10.85 -7.85 -0.11
N VAL A 809 -11.34 -6.74 -0.67
CA VAL A 809 -10.54 -5.51 -0.73
C VAL A 809 -10.79 -4.72 0.55
N PHE A 810 -9.73 -4.37 1.27
CA PHE A 810 -9.85 -3.56 2.47
C PHE A 810 -9.70 -2.07 2.15
N ILE A 811 -10.50 -1.24 2.81
CA ILE A 811 -10.31 0.21 2.81
C ILE A 811 -10.19 0.63 4.28
N THR A 812 -9.00 1.04 4.70
CA THR A 812 -8.74 1.39 6.11
C THR A 812 -8.43 2.87 6.25
N ALA A 813 -9.43 3.64 6.65
CA ALA A 813 -9.37 5.07 6.93
C ALA A 813 -8.87 5.32 8.37
N THR A 814 -7.62 4.95 8.65
CA THR A 814 -7.03 4.96 10.00
C THR A 814 -5.56 5.43 9.99
N CYS A 815 -4.87 5.43 11.14
CA CYS A 815 -3.44 5.77 11.21
C CYS A 815 -2.55 4.51 11.12
N GLU A 816 -1.40 4.63 10.42
CA GLU A 816 -0.24 3.70 10.52
C GLU A 816 -0.50 2.19 10.28
N PHE A 817 -1.61 1.81 9.63
CA PHE A 817 -1.95 0.40 9.45
C PHE A 817 -1.00 -0.32 8.49
N ALA A 818 -0.44 0.40 7.51
CA ALA A 818 0.51 -0.09 6.50
C ALA A 818 1.90 0.56 6.63
N TYR A 819 2.55 0.37 7.78
CA TYR A 819 3.89 0.89 8.09
C TYR A 819 5.01 0.06 7.43
N PHE A 820 4.94 -0.12 6.11
CA PHE A 820 5.81 -1.03 5.33
C PHE A 820 7.27 -0.56 5.16
N ASP A 821 7.71 0.47 5.88
CA ASP A 821 9.07 1.00 5.78
C ASP A 821 9.86 0.96 7.09
N ASP A 822 9.34 0.30 8.13
CA ASP A 822 10.14 -0.10 9.29
C ASP A 822 10.51 -1.60 9.19
N PRO A 823 11.74 -1.94 8.76
CA PRO A 823 12.15 -3.35 8.62
C PRO A 823 12.13 -4.14 9.94
N SER A 824 12.00 -3.47 11.10
CA SER A 824 11.93 -4.17 12.39
C SER A 824 10.58 -4.82 12.69
N HIS A 825 9.52 -4.50 11.94
CA HIS A 825 8.19 -5.10 12.14
C HIS A 825 7.40 -5.15 10.83
N THR A 826 6.72 -6.27 10.57
CA THR A 826 5.69 -6.36 9.52
C THR A 826 4.37 -5.81 10.04
N SER A 827 3.79 -4.84 9.35
CA SER A 827 2.58 -4.15 9.79
C SER A 827 1.32 -5.04 9.67
N PRO A 828 0.23 -4.75 10.41
CA PRO A 828 -1.04 -5.44 10.26
C PRO A 828 -1.57 -5.39 8.81
N GLY A 829 -1.49 -4.23 8.16
CA GLY A 829 -1.89 -4.04 6.76
C GLY A 829 -1.08 -4.88 5.77
N GLU A 830 0.22 -5.03 5.98
CA GLU A 830 1.03 -5.97 5.19
C GLU A 830 0.59 -7.41 5.43
N LEU A 831 0.36 -7.81 6.68
CA LEU A 831 -0.04 -9.17 7.04
C LEU A 831 -1.39 -9.59 6.43
N VAL A 832 -2.31 -8.64 6.18
CA VAL A 832 -3.55 -8.90 5.44
C VAL A 832 -3.24 -9.42 4.02
N LEU A 833 -2.19 -8.91 3.37
CA LEU A 833 -1.72 -9.38 2.05
C LEU A 833 -0.76 -10.57 2.14
N LEU A 834 0.05 -10.65 3.18
CA LEU A 834 1.05 -11.71 3.31
C LEU A 834 0.46 -13.04 3.78
N ASN A 835 -0.75 -13.06 4.36
CA ASN A 835 -1.38 -14.31 4.76
C ASN A 835 -1.60 -15.25 3.54
N PRO A 836 -0.96 -16.43 3.50
CA PRO A 836 -1.06 -17.36 2.37
C PRO A 836 -2.38 -18.12 2.33
N ASN A 837 -3.16 -18.13 3.41
CA ASN A 837 -4.43 -18.85 3.55
C ASN A 837 -5.66 -17.95 3.37
N GLY A 838 -5.48 -16.66 3.07
CA GLY A 838 -6.58 -15.73 2.88
C GLY A 838 -6.21 -14.29 3.23
N GLY A 839 -7.06 -13.65 4.02
CA GLY A 839 -7.02 -12.24 4.34
C GLY A 839 -7.63 -11.37 3.24
N GLY A 840 -6.85 -10.39 2.78
CA GLY A 840 -7.25 -9.49 1.71
C GLY A 840 -6.51 -9.76 0.40
N ILE A 841 -7.13 -9.32 -0.70
CA ILE A 841 -6.49 -9.32 -2.02
C ILE A 841 -5.80 -7.97 -2.33
N ALA A 842 -6.28 -6.89 -1.71
CA ALA A 842 -5.74 -5.55 -1.80
C ALA A 842 -6.18 -4.70 -0.60
N LEU A 843 -5.43 -3.63 -0.32
CA LEU A 843 -5.77 -2.61 0.66
C LEU A 843 -5.58 -1.21 0.07
N PHE A 844 -6.60 -0.37 0.23
CA PHE A 844 -6.43 1.08 0.20
C PHE A 844 -6.24 1.54 1.65
N THR A 845 -5.04 1.96 2.01
CA THR A 845 -4.63 2.08 3.42
C THR A 845 -3.59 3.18 3.64
N THR A 846 -3.27 3.50 4.89
CA THR A 846 -2.41 4.60 5.29
C THR A 846 -1.05 4.12 5.81
N THR A 847 0.00 4.87 5.49
CA THR A 847 1.38 4.55 5.92
C THR A 847 1.80 5.26 7.21
N ARG A 848 1.09 6.32 7.60
CA ARG A 848 1.45 7.24 8.69
C ARG A 848 0.23 7.79 9.41
N PRO A 849 0.41 8.55 10.50
CA PRO A 849 -0.70 9.25 11.15
C PRO A 849 -1.38 10.23 10.18
N THR A 850 -2.70 10.24 10.22
CA THR A 850 -3.58 10.98 9.32
C THR A 850 -4.70 11.64 10.12
N TYR A 851 -5.38 12.64 9.54
CA TYR A 851 -6.60 13.18 10.17
C TYR A 851 -7.86 12.50 9.64
N ALA A 852 -8.81 12.24 10.54
CA ALA A 852 -10.04 11.51 10.25
C ALA A 852 -10.85 12.13 9.09
N THR A 853 -11.00 13.46 9.07
CA THR A 853 -11.74 14.17 8.00
C THR A 853 -11.18 13.91 6.61
N TYR A 854 -9.85 13.92 6.44
CA TYR A 854 -9.22 13.60 5.15
C TYR A 854 -9.41 12.16 4.75
N ASN A 855 -9.29 11.26 5.73
CA ASN A 855 -9.49 9.84 5.50
C ASN A 855 -10.92 9.59 5.00
N PHE A 856 -11.92 10.24 5.60
CA PHE A 856 -13.30 10.15 5.13
C PHE A 856 -13.48 10.71 3.71
N SER A 857 -12.99 11.92 3.41
CA SER A 857 -13.07 12.50 2.06
C SER A 857 -12.49 11.59 0.98
N LEU A 858 -11.32 11.01 1.24
CA LEU A 858 -10.69 10.09 0.29
C LEU A 858 -11.43 8.74 0.21
N ASN A 859 -11.87 8.20 1.35
CA ASN A 859 -12.66 6.96 1.42
C ASN A 859 -13.98 7.09 0.63
N LYS A 860 -14.71 8.20 0.79
CA LYS A 860 -15.92 8.51 0.01
C LYS A 860 -15.66 8.50 -1.49
N ARG A 861 -14.60 9.18 -1.96
CA ARG A 861 -14.21 9.17 -3.38
C ARG A 861 -13.81 7.77 -3.86
N MET A 862 -13.18 6.95 -3.01
CA MET A 862 -12.88 5.55 -3.33
C MET A 862 -14.14 4.71 -3.51
N PHE A 863 -15.15 4.85 -2.64
CA PHE A 863 -16.44 4.18 -2.80
C PHE A 863 -17.14 4.61 -4.09
N GLU A 864 -17.19 5.91 -4.38
CA GLU A 864 -17.79 6.45 -5.61
C GLU A 864 -17.11 5.88 -6.86
N ASN A 865 -15.77 5.83 -6.88
CA ASN A 865 -15.01 5.28 -8.00
C ASN A 865 -15.08 3.75 -8.10
N SER A 866 -15.21 3.03 -6.98
CA SER A 866 -15.20 1.54 -6.95
C SER A 866 -16.33 0.92 -7.75
N PHE A 867 -17.46 1.60 -7.85
CA PHE A 867 -18.66 1.12 -8.55
C PHE A 867 -18.91 1.83 -9.88
N GLN A 868 -18.00 2.71 -10.31
CA GLN A 868 -18.09 3.36 -11.60
C GLN A 868 -17.74 2.37 -12.73
N ARG A 869 -18.50 2.44 -13.83
CA ARG A 869 -18.18 1.75 -15.09
C ARG A 869 -17.72 2.74 -16.16
N ILE A 870 -16.67 2.39 -16.89
CA ILE A 870 -16.24 3.08 -18.12
C ILE A 870 -16.29 2.05 -19.25
N ASN A 871 -17.01 2.37 -20.33
CA ASN A 871 -17.24 1.48 -21.47
C ASN A 871 -17.80 0.08 -21.05
N GLY A 872 -18.67 0.06 -20.03
CA GLY A 872 -19.31 -1.17 -19.54
C GLY A 872 -18.50 -1.98 -18.52
N GLU A 873 -17.24 -1.63 -18.27
CA GLU A 873 -16.36 -2.32 -17.31
C GLU A 873 -16.13 -1.50 -16.05
N TYR A 874 -16.06 -2.17 -14.89
CA TYR A 874 -15.60 -1.54 -13.65
C TYR A 874 -14.12 -1.16 -13.72
N LEU A 875 -13.76 -0.15 -12.94
CA LEU A 875 -12.40 0.33 -12.81
C LEU A 875 -11.47 -0.72 -12.17
N ARG A 876 -10.20 -0.70 -12.57
CA ARG A 876 -9.14 -1.46 -11.90
C ARG A 876 -8.72 -0.74 -10.62
N LEU A 877 -8.14 -1.46 -9.67
CA LEU A 877 -7.76 -0.90 -8.38
C LEU A 877 -6.83 0.31 -8.49
N GLY A 878 -5.88 0.27 -9.43
CA GLY A 878 -4.99 1.40 -9.71
C GLY A 878 -5.73 2.64 -10.24
N ASP A 879 -6.78 2.46 -11.06
CA ASP A 879 -7.60 3.57 -11.54
C ASP A 879 -8.42 4.19 -10.40
N ILE A 880 -8.98 3.36 -9.51
CA ILE A 880 -9.73 3.81 -8.32
C ILE A 880 -8.83 4.67 -7.43
N MET A 881 -7.60 4.21 -7.14
CA MET A 881 -6.63 5.01 -6.38
C MET A 881 -6.31 6.33 -7.09
N ARG A 882 -5.99 6.27 -8.39
CA ARG A 882 -5.59 7.44 -9.18
C ARG A 882 -6.67 8.52 -9.18
N LEU A 883 -7.90 8.14 -9.53
CA LEU A 883 -9.04 9.05 -9.63
C LEU A 883 -9.43 9.63 -8.26
N SER A 884 -9.33 8.84 -7.19
CA SER A 884 -9.71 9.31 -5.85
C SER A 884 -8.79 10.42 -5.32
N LYS A 885 -7.54 10.49 -5.81
CA LYS A 885 -6.53 11.49 -5.43
C LYS A 885 -6.45 12.72 -6.34
N GLN A 886 -7.18 12.77 -7.46
CA GLN A 886 -7.02 13.84 -8.46
C GLN A 886 -7.33 15.26 -7.94
N HIS A 887 -8.11 15.39 -6.87
CA HIS A 887 -8.50 16.69 -6.29
C HIS A 887 -7.63 17.09 -5.08
N SER A 888 -6.55 16.35 -4.81
CA SER A 888 -5.75 16.44 -3.57
C SER A 888 -4.30 16.85 -3.85
N GLY A 889 -4.08 17.73 -4.83
CA GLY A 889 -2.74 18.05 -5.36
C GLY A 889 -1.72 18.56 -4.32
N LEU A 890 -2.20 19.27 -3.29
CA LEU A 890 -1.40 19.80 -2.17
C LEU A 890 -1.63 19.04 -0.85
N ASP A 891 -2.50 18.03 -0.83
CA ASP A 891 -2.90 17.32 0.38
C ASP A 891 -1.84 16.30 0.85
N LEU A 892 -1.14 16.62 1.94
CA LEU A 892 -0.19 15.69 2.57
C LEU A 892 -0.84 14.42 3.13
N ASN A 893 -2.12 14.47 3.51
CA ASN A 893 -2.84 13.30 4.01
C ASN A 893 -3.08 12.30 2.89
N ALA A 894 -3.49 12.76 1.71
CA ALA A 894 -3.67 11.92 0.53
C ALA A 894 -2.37 11.20 0.11
N ARG A 895 -1.20 11.83 0.32
CA ARG A 895 0.11 11.19 0.03
C ARG A 895 0.38 9.94 0.85
N LYS A 896 -0.19 9.86 2.05
CA LYS A 896 -0.02 8.72 2.97
C LYS A 896 -0.92 7.56 2.63
N PHE A 897 -1.91 7.73 1.76
CA PHE A 897 -2.79 6.67 1.32
C PHE A 897 -2.16 5.90 0.16
N VAL A 898 -2.06 4.59 0.23
CA VAL A 898 -1.41 3.74 -0.78
C VAL A 898 -2.32 2.58 -1.16
N LEU A 899 -2.10 2.02 -2.36
CA LEU A 899 -2.66 0.74 -2.74
C LEU A 899 -1.59 -0.32 -2.45
N LEU A 900 -1.81 -1.12 -1.42
CA LEU A 900 -1.08 -2.37 -1.28
C LEU A 900 -1.86 -3.45 -2.03
N GLY A 901 -1.26 -4.03 -3.07
CA GLY A 901 -1.93 -4.94 -4.00
C GLY A 901 -1.59 -4.63 -5.45
N ASP A 902 -2.17 -5.43 -6.34
CA ASP A 902 -1.98 -5.30 -7.78
C ASP A 902 -2.87 -4.20 -8.38
N PRO A 903 -2.31 -3.17 -9.06
CA PRO A 903 -3.11 -2.10 -9.64
C PRO A 903 -3.99 -2.54 -10.82
N VAL A 904 -3.73 -3.72 -11.41
CA VAL A 904 -4.36 -4.17 -12.67
C VAL A 904 -5.59 -5.06 -12.44
N ILE A 905 -5.75 -5.65 -11.26
CA ILE A 905 -6.95 -6.43 -10.94
C ILE A 905 -8.15 -5.52 -10.71
N ARG A 906 -9.35 -6.11 -10.76
CA ARG A 906 -10.61 -5.45 -10.40
C ARG A 906 -11.15 -6.09 -9.14
N MET A 907 -11.99 -5.37 -8.40
CA MET A 907 -12.87 -6.02 -7.44
C MET A 907 -13.76 -7.02 -8.21
N ASN A 908 -14.00 -8.21 -7.63
CA ASN A 908 -14.89 -9.21 -8.19
C ASN A 908 -16.37 -8.80 -8.03
N ILE A 909 -16.74 -7.65 -8.59
CA ILE A 909 -18.12 -7.20 -8.71
C ILE A 909 -18.78 -8.01 -9.84
N PRO A 910 -19.98 -8.56 -9.63
CA PRO A 910 -20.67 -9.33 -10.65
C PRO A 910 -20.86 -8.56 -11.96
N THR A 911 -20.68 -9.26 -13.09
CA THR A 911 -20.59 -8.60 -14.40
C THR A 911 -21.95 -8.15 -14.93
N TYR A 912 -22.97 -9.00 -14.76
CA TYR A 912 -24.33 -8.83 -15.29
C TYR A 912 -25.32 -8.38 -14.20
N ASP A 913 -26.49 -7.92 -14.64
CA ASP A 913 -27.56 -7.46 -13.76
C ASP A 913 -28.68 -8.50 -13.65
N VAL A 914 -29.27 -8.66 -12.47
CA VAL A 914 -30.49 -9.45 -12.23
C VAL A 914 -31.65 -8.49 -11.99
N LYS A 915 -32.73 -8.64 -12.76
CA LYS A 915 -33.92 -7.77 -12.68
C LYS A 915 -35.16 -8.57 -12.36
N THR A 916 -35.93 -8.09 -11.38
CA THR A 916 -37.29 -8.57 -11.13
C THR A 916 -38.25 -7.97 -12.15
N THR A 917 -39.03 -8.80 -12.82
CA THR A 917 -40.07 -8.34 -13.76
C THR A 917 -41.44 -8.35 -13.09
N HIS A 918 -41.73 -9.37 -12.29
CA HIS A 918 -43.03 -9.53 -11.63
C HIS A 918 -42.89 -10.05 -10.20
N VAL A 919 -43.76 -9.57 -9.33
CA VAL A 919 -44.04 -10.17 -8.01
C VAL A 919 -45.52 -10.49 -7.97
N ASN A 920 -45.84 -11.78 -7.93
CA ASN A 920 -47.16 -12.33 -8.26
C ASN A 920 -47.59 -11.86 -9.66
N GLU A 921 -48.84 -11.42 -9.81
CA GLU A 921 -49.38 -10.89 -11.07
C GLU A 921 -49.11 -9.37 -11.24
N ILE A 922 -48.25 -8.77 -10.41
CA ILE A 922 -47.94 -7.33 -10.44
C ILE A 922 -46.59 -7.12 -11.13
N GLU A 923 -46.61 -6.38 -12.24
CA GLU A 923 -45.40 -5.93 -12.94
C GLU A 923 -44.66 -4.88 -12.10
N ILE A 924 -43.35 -5.08 -11.97
CA ILE A 924 -42.46 -4.22 -11.22
C ILE A 924 -42.20 -2.91 -12.00
N GLY A 925 -42.35 -1.77 -11.33
CA GLY A 925 -42.21 -0.43 -11.93
C GLY A 925 -43.53 0.23 -12.37
N GLY A 926 -44.67 -0.46 -12.21
CA GLY A 926 -45.99 0.14 -12.34
C GLY A 926 -46.38 1.06 -11.17
N SER A 927 -47.61 1.60 -11.19
CA SER A 927 -48.13 2.50 -10.13
C SER A 927 -48.53 1.77 -8.84
N ILE A 928 -48.54 0.44 -8.82
CA ILE A 928 -48.94 -0.39 -7.68
C ILE A 928 -47.69 -1.13 -7.19
N MET A 929 -47.36 -0.98 -5.90
CA MET A 929 -46.31 -1.78 -5.28
C MET A 929 -46.86 -3.12 -4.80
N PRO A 930 -46.16 -4.24 -5.07
CA PRO A 930 -46.52 -5.54 -4.53
C PRO A 930 -46.41 -5.57 -3.00
N ILE A 931 -47.35 -6.24 -2.35
CA ILE A 931 -47.42 -6.40 -0.89
C ILE A 931 -47.24 -7.87 -0.54
N MET A 932 -46.24 -8.18 0.27
CA MET A 932 -45.98 -9.50 0.84
C MET A 932 -46.49 -9.54 2.28
N LYS A 933 -47.53 -10.34 2.53
CA LYS A 933 -48.14 -10.53 3.86
C LYS A 933 -47.73 -11.86 4.45
N ALA A 934 -47.63 -11.93 5.78
CA ALA A 934 -47.37 -13.18 6.48
C ALA A 934 -48.33 -14.30 6.04
N LEU A 935 -47.80 -15.51 5.85
CA LEU A 935 -48.52 -16.71 5.38
C LEU A 935 -49.14 -16.58 3.98
N SER A 936 -48.63 -15.66 3.16
CA SER A 936 -49.00 -15.60 1.73
C SER A 936 -47.97 -16.33 0.89
N MET A 937 -48.44 -17.07 -0.12
CA MET A 937 -47.58 -17.52 -1.20
C MET A 937 -47.20 -16.31 -2.06
N VAL A 938 -45.91 -16.19 -2.35
CA VAL A 938 -45.34 -15.15 -3.21
C VAL A 938 -44.61 -15.83 -4.35
N ASN A 939 -44.91 -15.41 -5.58
CA ASN A 939 -44.22 -15.82 -6.80
C ASN A 939 -43.36 -14.66 -7.33
N ILE A 940 -42.13 -14.92 -7.74
CA ILE A 940 -41.21 -13.90 -8.24
C ILE A 940 -40.65 -14.36 -9.57
N LYS A 941 -40.72 -13.49 -10.58
CA LYS A 941 -40.17 -13.70 -11.91
C LYS A 941 -39.17 -12.62 -12.27
N GLY A 942 -38.17 -12.98 -13.05
CA GLY A 942 -37.18 -12.02 -13.52
C GLY A 942 -36.23 -12.59 -14.57
N ASN A 943 -35.22 -11.80 -14.90
CA ASN A 943 -34.21 -12.19 -15.87
C ASN A 943 -32.81 -11.62 -15.56
N VAL A 944 -31.79 -12.22 -16.17
CA VAL A 944 -30.40 -11.77 -16.20
C VAL A 944 -30.22 -10.90 -17.45
N THR A 945 -29.69 -9.70 -17.27
CA THR A 945 -29.46 -8.72 -18.33
C THR A 945 -28.02 -8.21 -18.37
N ASN A 946 -27.58 -7.69 -19.51
CA ASN A 946 -26.39 -6.85 -19.56
C ASN A 946 -26.67 -5.44 -19.00
N PHE A 947 -25.62 -4.62 -18.89
CA PHE A 947 -25.73 -3.24 -18.39
C PHE A 947 -26.59 -2.32 -19.26
N GLU A 948 -26.87 -2.70 -20.51
CA GLU A 948 -27.78 -1.97 -21.42
C GLU A 948 -29.24 -2.39 -21.23
N GLY A 949 -29.50 -3.43 -20.42
CA GLY A 949 -30.82 -3.98 -20.13
C GLY A 949 -31.30 -5.09 -21.08
N ASN A 950 -30.43 -5.61 -21.94
CA ASN A 950 -30.76 -6.73 -22.83
C ASN A 950 -30.61 -8.07 -22.08
N VAL A 951 -31.59 -8.97 -22.23
CA VAL A 951 -31.57 -10.31 -21.62
C VAL A 951 -30.42 -11.14 -22.18
N ILE A 952 -29.73 -11.87 -21.30
CA ILE A 952 -28.68 -12.83 -21.65
C ILE A 952 -29.29 -14.22 -21.75
N ASP A 953 -29.77 -14.56 -22.95
CA ASP A 953 -30.53 -15.78 -23.23
C ASP A 953 -29.69 -17.07 -23.22
N ASP A 954 -28.37 -16.98 -23.05
CA ASP A 954 -27.47 -18.12 -22.88
C ASP A 954 -26.99 -18.31 -21.42
N PHE A 955 -27.53 -17.54 -20.47
CA PHE A 955 -27.20 -17.68 -19.04
C PHE A 955 -28.03 -18.83 -18.42
N ASN A 956 -27.38 -19.95 -18.13
CA ASN A 956 -28.00 -21.12 -17.53
C ASN A 956 -27.24 -21.51 -16.27
N GLY A 957 -27.87 -21.38 -15.10
CA GLY A 957 -27.14 -21.46 -13.85
C GLY A 957 -28.05 -21.42 -12.63
N THR A 958 -27.53 -20.89 -11.52
CA THR A 958 -28.26 -20.81 -10.25
C THR A 958 -28.33 -19.36 -9.77
N LEU A 959 -29.50 -18.97 -9.28
CA LEU A 959 -29.80 -17.75 -8.57
C LEU A 959 -29.93 -18.04 -7.07
N VAL A 960 -29.36 -17.18 -6.24
CA VAL A 960 -29.57 -17.12 -4.80
C VAL A 960 -30.33 -15.81 -4.51
N PRO A 961 -31.68 -15.85 -4.44
CA PRO A 961 -32.45 -14.71 -3.96
C PRO A 961 -32.39 -14.65 -2.42
N VAL A 962 -32.20 -13.45 -1.89
CA VAL A 962 -32.32 -13.13 -0.46
C VAL A 962 -33.36 -12.03 -0.30
N ILE A 963 -34.44 -12.32 0.42
CA ILE A 963 -35.50 -11.35 0.69
C ILE A 963 -35.35 -10.86 2.11
N PHE A 964 -35.11 -9.56 2.27
CA PHE A 964 -34.98 -8.90 3.55
C PHE A 964 -36.30 -8.26 3.98
N ASP A 965 -36.63 -8.37 5.28
CA ASP A 965 -37.67 -7.57 5.90
C ASP A 965 -37.26 -6.08 5.92
N LYS A 966 -38.16 -5.23 6.38
CA LYS A 966 -37.92 -3.80 6.61
C LYS A 966 -36.75 -3.55 7.57
N SER A 967 -36.06 -2.44 7.33
CA SER A 967 -34.97 -1.97 8.19
C SER A 967 -35.45 -1.73 9.62
N GLN A 968 -34.57 -1.97 10.58
CA GLN A 968 -34.76 -1.74 11.99
C GLN A 968 -33.82 -0.65 12.49
N LYS A 969 -34.24 0.08 13.52
CA LYS A 969 -33.41 1.10 14.17
C LYS A 969 -32.61 0.46 15.29
N VAL A 970 -31.30 0.65 15.25
CA VAL A 970 -30.36 0.30 16.32
C VAL A 970 -29.90 1.59 16.98
N VAL A 971 -29.79 1.57 18.30
CA VAL A 971 -29.32 2.70 19.11
C VAL A 971 -28.04 2.26 19.80
N THR A 972 -26.98 3.05 19.68
CA THR A 972 -25.71 2.77 20.37
C THR A 972 -25.84 2.93 21.89
N LEU A 973 -24.91 2.32 22.63
CA LEU A 973 -24.98 2.22 24.09
C LEU A 973 -24.29 3.40 24.81
N ALA A 974 -23.51 4.23 24.10
CA ALA A 974 -22.68 5.29 24.66
C ALA A 974 -21.79 4.76 25.80
N ASN A 975 -21.04 3.68 25.52
CA ASN A 975 -20.26 2.93 26.51
C ASN A 975 -19.26 3.82 27.26
N ASP A 976 -18.62 4.77 26.56
CA ASP A 976 -17.64 5.73 27.12
C ASP A 976 -18.27 7.09 27.51
N GLY A 977 -19.60 7.17 27.55
CA GLY A 977 -20.37 8.40 27.75
C GLY A 977 -20.56 9.19 26.44
N GLY A 978 -21.25 10.34 26.52
CA GLY A 978 -21.61 11.15 25.34
C GLY A 978 -23.05 10.92 24.87
N GLU A 979 -23.29 11.13 23.57
CA GLU A 979 -24.62 11.00 22.95
C GLU A 979 -24.76 9.66 22.24
N THR A 980 -25.92 9.01 22.39
CA THR A 980 -26.25 7.81 21.61
C THR A 980 -26.49 8.17 20.15
N TYR A 981 -26.08 7.32 19.22
CA TYR A 981 -26.41 7.44 17.81
C TYR A 981 -27.48 6.43 17.40
N THR A 982 -28.41 6.82 16.52
CA THR A 982 -29.43 5.90 15.96
C THR A 982 -29.20 5.72 14.48
N PHE A 983 -29.06 4.47 14.04
CA PHE A 983 -28.85 4.10 12.64
C PHE A 983 -29.79 2.95 12.23
N GLU A 984 -29.89 2.71 10.93
CA GLU A 984 -30.75 1.65 10.38
C GLU A 984 -29.92 0.45 9.91
N VAL A 985 -30.40 -0.76 10.23
CA VAL A 985 -29.85 -2.04 9.77
C VAL A 985 -30.94 -2.85 9.07
N GLN A 986 -30.57 -3.61 8.03
CA GLN A 986 -31.51 -4.45 7.27
C GLN A 986 -30.95 -5.87 7.13
N GLU A 987 -30.99 -6.63 8.21
CA GLU A 987 -30.34 -7.96 8.31
C GLU A 987 -31.35 -9.12 8.41
N ASN A 988 -32.61 -8.83 8.73
CA ASN A 988 -33.64 -9.84 8.91
C ASN A 988 -34.05 -10.46 7.57
N ILE A 989 -33.66 -11.72 7.36
CA ILE A 989 -33.98 -12.48 6.15
C ILE A 989 -35.35 -13.16 6.30
N ILE A 990 -36.21 -13.00 5.31
CA ILE A 990 -37.52 -13.66 5.18
C ILE A 990 -37.40 -14.96 4.40
N TYR A 991 -36.57 -14.96 3.36
CA TYR A 991 -36.34 -16.12 2.50
C TYR A 991 -34.95 -16.05 1.89
N LYS A 992 -34.25 -17.19 1.88
CA LYS A 992 -33.01 -17.40 1.14
C LYS A 992 -33.10 -18.75 0.43
N GLY A 993 -33.01 -18.73 -0.90
CA GLY A 993 -33.25 -19.90 -1.73
C GLY A 993 -32.14 -20.22 -2.72
N LYS A 994 -32.24 -21.35 -3.41
CA LYS A 994 -31.52 -21.66 -4.66
C LYS A 994 -32.52 -21.91 -5.77
N VAL A 995 -32.36 -21.22 -6.89
CA VAL A 995 -33.32 -21.22 -8.00
C VAL A 995 -32.57 -21.43 -9.31
N SER A 996 -33.10 -22.25 -10.21
CA SER A 996 -32.56 -22.46 -11.55
C SER A 996 -32.82 -21.24 -12.43
N ILE A 997 -31.81 -20.87 -13.22
CA ILE A 997 -31.95 -19.90 -14.31
C ILE A 997 -31.86 -20.67 -15.62
N GLU A 998 -32.86 -20.51 -16.48
CA GLU A 998 -32.89 -21.10 -17.82
C GLU A 998 -33.05 -20.01 -18.87
N ASN A 999 -32.13 -19.97 -19.83
CA ASN A 999 -32.08 -18.95 -20.89
C ASN A 999 -32.18 -17.51 -20.36
N GLY A 1000 -31.50 -17.24 -19.25
CA GLY A 1000 -31.52 -15.93 -18.59
C GLY A 1000 -32.81 -15.61 -17.83
N GLU A 1001 -33.80 -16.50 -17.74
CA GLU A 1001 -35.05 -16.28 -16.99
C GLU A 1001 -35.11 -17.13 -15.72
N PHE A 1002 -35.80 -16.62 -14.69
CA PHE A 1002 -36.05 -17.35 -13.44
C PHE A 1002 -37.47 -17.13 -12.93
N ASP A 1003 -38.01 -18.14 -12.25
CA ASP A 1003 -39.33 -18.16 -11.64
C ASP A 1003 -39.26 -19.00 -10.35
N PHE A 1004 -39.58 -18.41 -9.19
CA PHE A 1004 -39.63 -19.14 -7.93
C PHE A 1004 -40.75 -18.66 -7.03
N SER A 1005 -41.12 -19.51 -6.07
CA SER A 1005 -42.15 -19.19 -5.08
C SER A 1005 -41.71 -19.57 -3.68
N PHE A 1006 -42.25 -18.85 -2.69
CA PHE A 1006 -42.07 -19.15 -1.27
C PHE A 1006 -43.27 -18.65 -0.47
N ILE A 1007 -43.42 -19.15 0.75
CA ILE A 1007 -44.42 -18.64 1.70
C ILE A 1007 -43.74 -17.64 2.63
N VAL A 1008 -44.37 -16.49 2.88
CA VAL A 1008 -43.83 -15.50 3.82
C VAL A 1008 -43.99 -16.02 5.27
N PRO A 1009 -42.90 -16.11 6.05
CA PRO A 1009 -42.92 -16.51 7.47
C PRO A 1009 -43.95 -15.76 8.31
N LYS A 1010 -44.58 -16.48 9.25
CA LYS A 1010 -45.54 -15.90 10.19
C LYS A 1010 -44.91 -14.84 11.10
N ASP A 1011 -43.61 -14.96 11.35
CA ASP A 1011 -42.87 -14.14 12.31
C ASP A 1011 -42.46 -12.76 11.78
N ILE A 1012 -42.76 -12.41 10.53
CA ILE A 1012 -42.50 -11.05 10.04
C ILE A 1012 -43.24 -10.02 10.90
N ALA A 1013 -42.66 -8.83 11.07
CA ALA A 1013 -43.39 -7.75 11.72
C ALA A 1013 -44.55 -7.27 10.83
N TYR A 1014 -45.79 -7.28 11.36
CA TYR A 1014 -47.00 -6.96 10.59
C TYR A 1014 -47.18 -5.48 10.25
N ILE A 1015 -46.33 -4.60 10.77
CA ILE A 1015 -46.31 -3.19 10.36
C ILE A 1015 -45.79 -3.12 8.92
N TYR A 1016 -46.55 -2.45 8.06
CA TYR A 1016 -46.15 -2.25 6.66
C TYR A 1016 -44.91 -1.37 6.57
N GLY A 1017 -43.89 -1.84 5.83
CA GLY A 1017 -42.67 -1.11 5.53
C GLY A 1017 -42.04 -1.60 4.24
N SER A 1018 -41.02 -0.90 3.75
CA SER A 1018 -40.30 -1.28 2.54
C SER A 1018 -39.36 -2.46 2.82
N GLY A 1019 -39.45 -3.49 2.01
CA GLY A 1019 -38.50 -4.61 1.99
C GLY A 1019 -37.46 -4.45 0.88
N LYS A 1020 -36.55 -5.43 0.79
CA LYS A 1020 -35.59 -5.52 -0.31
C LYS A 1020 -35.44 -6.97 -0.77
N ILE A 1021 -35.42 -7.20 -2.08
CA ILE A 1021 -34.90 -8.46 -2.64
C ILE A 1021 -33.48 -8.21 -3.15
N ASN A 1022 -32.54 -9.06 -2.79
CA ASN A 1022 -31.19 -9.09 -3.31
C ASN A 1022 -30.94 -10.38 -4.08
N TYR A 1023 -30.15 -10.31 -5.14
CA TYR A 1023 -29.89 -11.42 -6.04
C TYR A 1023 -28.40 -11.60 -6.27
N TYR A 1024 -27.93 -12.83 -6.18
CA TYR A 1024 -26.65 -13.27 -6.75
C TYR A 1024 -26.90 -14.46 -7.68
N ALA A 1025 -26.33 -14.44 -8.88
CA ALA A 1025 -26.46 -15.53 -9.83
C ALA A 1025 -25.10 -15.93 -10.41
N SER A 1026 -24.94 -17.21 -10.77
CA SER A 1026 -23.76 -17.73 -11.45
C SER A 1026 -24.13 -18.85 -12.43
N ASP A 1027 -23.48 -18.89 -13.59
CA ASP A 1027 -23.50 -20.03 -14.53
C ASP A 1027 -22.22 -20.89 -14.44
N GLY A 1028 -21.40 -20.67 -13.40
CA GLY A 1028 -20.10 -21.31 -13.19
C GLY A 1028 -18.92 -20.62 -13.88
N LYS A 1029 -19.17 -19.60 -14.72
CA LYS A 1029 -18.12 -18.81 -15.41
C LYS A 1029 -18.38 -17.30 -15.40
N ARG A 1030 -19.65 -16.92 -15.40
CA ARG A 1030 -20.18 -15.56 -15.37
C ARG A 1030 -21.09 -15.44 -14.16
N ASP A 1031 -21.09 -14.26 -13.55
CA ASP A 1031 -21.97 -13.94 -12.44
C ASP A 1031 -22.80 -12.69 -12.72
N ALA A 1032 -23.93 -12.61 -12.02
CA ALA A 1032 -24.84 -11.48 -12.08
C ALA A 1032 -25.31 -11.11 -10.68
N HIS A 1033 -25.68 -9.85 -10.49
CA HIS A 1033 -26.31 -9.41 -9.25
C HIS A 1033 -27.39 -8.39 -9.47
N GLY A 1034 -28.21 -8.14 -8.47
CA GLY A 1034 -29.20 -7.07 -8.55
C GLY A 1034 -30.00 -6.94 -7.28
N SER A 1035 -30.89 -5.95 -7.26
CA SER A 1035 -31.85 -5.80 -6.19
C SER A 1035 -33.18 -5.27 -6.67
N GLU A 1036 -34.24 -5.51 -5.89
CA GLU A 1036 -35.54 -4.88 -6.06
C GLU A 1036 -36.04 -4.32 -4.71
N PRO A 1037 -35.96 -3.00 -4.51
CA PRO A 1037 -36.40 -2.35 -3.27
C PRO A 1037 -37.88 -1.93 -3.26
N ARG A 1038 -38.62 -2.04 -4.37
CA ARG A 1038 -40.03 -1.60 -4.47
C ARG A 1038 -41.01 -2.70 -4.06
N ILE A 1039 -40.77 -3.29 -2.89
CA ILE A 1039 -41.68 -4.26 -2.28
C ILE A 1039 -42.13 -3.76 -0.91
N ILE A 1040 -43.39 -4.00 -0.58
CA ILE A 1040 -43.93 -3.69 0.75
C ILE A 1040 -44.13 -4.99 1.52
N ILE A 1041 -43.62 -5.05 2.74
CA ILE A 1041 -43.75 -6.20 3.64
C ILE A 1041 -44.55 -5.78 4.85
N GLY A 1042 -45.57 -6.56 5.19
CA GLY A 1042 -46.39 -6.35 6.38
C GLY A 1042 -47.81 -6.90 6.21
N GLY A 1043 -48.57 -6.85 7.29
CA GLY A 1043 -49.89 -7.48 7.38
C GLY A 1043 -49.84 -9.01 7.44
N TYR A 1044 -51.03 -9.60 7.49
CA TYR A 1044 -51.25 -11.02 7.68
C TYR A 1044 -52.32 -11.52 6.70
N ASN A 1045 -52.15 -12.74 6.16
CA ASN A 1045 -53.16 -13.38 5.33
C ASN A 1045 -54.25 -14.04 6.19
N GLU A 1046 -55.38 -13.36 6.36
CA GLU A 1046 -56.54 -13.87 7.13
C GLU A 1046 -57.16 -15.15 6.57
N THR A 1047 -56.82 -15.53 5.33
CA THR A 1047 -57.33 -16.72 4.64
C THR A 1047 -56.29 -17.83 4.45
N ALA A 1048 -55.13 -17.72 5.11
CA ALA A 1048 -54.09 -18.75 5.03
C ALA A 1048 -54.59 -20.12 5.53
N ALA A 1049 -54.16 -21.20 4.85
CA ALA A 1049 -54.41 -22.56 5.31
C ALA A 1049 -53.78 -22.79 6.69
N LEU A 1050 -54.37 -23.64 7.52
CA LEU A 1050 -53.80 -23.99 8.83
C LEU A 1050 -52.77 -25.10 8.67
N ASP A 1051 -51.60 -24.91 9.26
CA ASP A 1051 -50.60 -25.96 9.48
C ASP A 1051 -50.36 -26.18 10.97
N ALA A 1052 -50.28 -27.44 11.39
CA ALA A 1052 -50.03 -27.86 12.76
C ALA A 1052 -48.97 -28.95 12.87
N LYS A 1053 -48.33 -29.35 11.76
CA LYS A 1053 -47.28 -30.37 11.73
C LYS A 1053 -45.94 -29.63 11.63
N GLY A 1054 -45.00 -29.93 12.52
CA GLY A 1054 -43.65 -29.38 12.44
C GLY A 1054 -42.76 -30.14 11.44
N PRO A 1055 -41.56 -29.60 11.14
CA PRO A 1055 -40.65 -30.16 10.17
C PRO A 1055 -40.23 -31.60 10.45
N GLU A 1056 -40.10 -32.40 9.40
CA GLU A 1056 -39.43 -33.70 9.44
C GLU A 1056 -37.91 -33.49 9.41
N ILE A 1057 -37.17 -34.22 10.26
CA ILE A 1057 -35.73 -34.05 10.46
C ILE A 1057 -35.04 -35.41 10.40
N ASP A 1058 -34.14 -35.57 9.43
CA ASP A 1058 -33.14 -36.64 9.37
C ASP A 1058 -31.79 -36.07 9.82
N LEU A 1059 -31.32 -36.49 10.99
CA LEU A 1059 -30.13 -35.96 11.66
C LEU A 1059 -29.02 -37.01 11.68
N TYR A 1060 -27.81 -36.58 11.32
CA TYR A 1060 -26.61 -37.39 11.21
C TYR A 1060 -25.38 -36.64 11.75
N ILE A 1061 -24.31 -37.40 12.01
CA ILE A 1061 -22.97 -36.87 12.28
C ILE A 1061 -22.05 -37.27 11.13
N ASN A 1062 -21.40 -36.28 10.52
CA ASN A 1062 -20.51 -36.34 9.35
C ASN A 1062 -21.21 -36.71 8.04
N ASP A 1063 -21.91 -37.85 7.99
CA ASP A 1063 -22.53 -38.39 6.78
C ASP A 1063 -23.75 -39.28 7.07
N GLU A 1064 -24.52 -39.61 6.03
CA GLU A 1064 -25.78 -40.38 6.11
C GLU A 1064 -25.61 -41.85 6.58
N ASN A 1065 -24.39 -42.40 6.58
CA ASN A 1065 -24.14 -43.76 7.06
C ASN A 1065 -23.94 -43.83 8.59
N PHE A 1066 -23.90 -42.67 9.26
CA PHE A 1066 -23.76 -42.58 10.70
C PHE A 1066 -25.02 -43.10 11.41
N GLU A 1067 -24.83 -43.99 12.39
CA GLU A 1067 -25.90 -44.46 13.26
C GLU A 1067 -25.73 -43.88 14.67
N SER A 1068 -26.86 -43.54 15.32
CA SER A 1068 -26.84 -43.00 16.68
C SER A 1068 -26.10 -43.92 17.64
N GLY A 1069 -25.17 -43.35 18.39
CA GLY A 1069 -24.22 -44.03 19.27
C GLY A 1069 -22.84 -44.24 18.62
N GLY A 1070 -22.69 -44.04 17.31
CA GLY A 1070 -21.45 -44.26 16.57
C GLY A 1070 -20.29 -43.32 16.96
N ILE A 1071 -19.09 -43.65 16.48
CA ILE A 1071 -17.85 -42.94 16.80
C ILE A 1071 -17.52 -41.81 15.80
N THR A 1072 -16.87 -40.75 16.28
CA THR A 1072 -16.30 -39.65 15.48
C THR A 1072 -15.02 -39.12 16.14
N ASP A 1073 -14.29 -38.24 15.46
CA ASP A 1073 -13.19 -37.46 16.05
C ASP A 1073 -13.70 -36.23 16.82
N GLN A 1074 -12.75 -35.41 17.32
CA GLN A 1074 -13.05 -34.19 18.07
C GLN A 1074 -13.65 -33.03 17.24
N ASN A 1075 -13.76 -33.15 15.92
CA ASN A 1075 -14.27 -32.09 15.03
C ASN A 1075 -15.39 -32.59 14.08
N PRO A 1076 -16.50 -33.15 14.60
CA PRO A 1076 -17.57 -33.69 13.77
C PRO A 1076 -18.36 -32.60 13.05
N ILE A 1077 -19.02 -32.96 11.94
CA ILE A 1077 -20.01 -32.12 11.27
C ILE A 1077 -21.41 -32.59 11.65
N LEU A 1078 -22.27 -31.71 12.15
CA LEU A 1078 -23.71 -31.93 12.18
C LEU A 1078 -24.23 -31.86 10.74
N LEU A 1079 -24.90 -32.91 10.29
CA LEU A 1079 -25.59 -32.95 9.00
C LEU A 1079 -27.06 -33.25 9.25
N ALA A 1080 -27.97 -32.36 8.80
CA ALA A 1080 -29.39 -32.63 8.87
C ALA A 1080 -30.10 -32.29 7.55
N PHE A 1081 -31.01 -33.16 7.14
CA PHE A 1081 -31.96 -32.88 6.07
C PHE A 1081 -33.31 -32.60 6.71
N VAL A 1082 -33.94 -31.52 6.28
CA VAL A 1082 -35.19 -31.04 6.87
C VAL A 1082 -36.21 -30.76 5.78
N SER A 1083 -37.47 -31.11 6.02
CA SER A 1083 -38.55 -30.85 5.07
C SER A 1083 -39.87 -30.57 5.76
N ASP A 1084 -40.62 -29.62 5.20
CA ASP A 1084 -41.96 -29.22 5.65
C ASP A 1084 -42.79 -28.68 4.47
N GLU A 1085 -44.11 -28.95 4.43
CA GLU A 1085 -44.98 -28.51 3.33
C GLU A 1085 -45.11 -26.99 3.27
N SER A 1086 -45.12 -26.34 4.43
CA SER A 1086 -45.18 -24.90 4.57
C SER A 1086 -43.80 -24.23 4.44
N GLY A 1087 -42.73 -25.02 4.46
CA GLY A 1087 -41.35 -24.54 4.41
C GLY A 1087 -40.73 -24.32 5.79
N ILE A 1088 -39.42 -24.13 5.80
CA ILE A 1088 -38.62 -23.98 7.03
C ILE A 1088 -38.49 -22.51 7.40
N ASN A 1089 -38.73 -22.18 8.67
CA ASN A 1089 -38.51 -20.84 9.19
C ASN A 1089 -37.03 -20.67 9.54
N THR A 1090 -36.35 -19.83 8.76
CA THR A 1090 -34.93 -19.50 8.93
C THR A 1090 -34.75 -18.05 9.38
N THR A 1091 -35.83 -17.34 9.68
CA THR A 1091 -35.80 -15.88 9.80
C THR A 1091 -35.10 -15.38 11.05
N GLY A 1092 -35.18 -16.14 12.14
CA GLY A 1092 -34.71 -15.71 13.47
C GLY A 1092 -35.42 -14.48 14.04
N ILE A 1093 -36.44 -13.96 13.37
CA ILE A 1093 -37.23 -12.79 13.81
C ILE A 1093 -38.19 -13.21 14.94
N GLY A 1094 -38.68 -14.44 14.90
CA GLY A 1094 -39.56 -15.01 15.90
C GLY A 1094 -38.81 -15.35 17.18
N ILE A 1095 -39.17 -14.71 18.30
CA ILE A 1095 -38.59 -15.02 19.61
C ILE A 1095 -38.75 -16.52 19.90
N GLY A 1096 -37.61 -17.23 19.93
CA GLY A 1096 -37.56 -18.65 20.24
C GLY A 1096 -37.85 -19.60 19.07
N HIS A 1097 -37.96 -19.09 17.83
CA HIS A 1097 -38.19 -19.89 16.62
C HIS A 1097 -36.92 -20.11 15.78
N ASP A 1098 -35.76 -19.99 16.40
CA ASP A 1098 -34.46 -20.27 15.78
C ASP A 1098 -34.21 -21.76 15.56
N ILE A 1099 -33.42 -22.06 14.52
CA ILE A 1099 -32.83 -23.38 14.34
C ILE A 1099 -31.71 -23.53 15.36
N THR A 1100 -31.87 -24.44 16.31
CA THR A 1100 -30.93 -24.59 17.43
C THR A 1100 -30.42 -26.01 17.57
N ALA A 1101 -29.12 -26.13 17.83
CA ALA A 1101 -28.49 -27.37 18.26
C ALA A 1101 -28.01 -27.26 19.71
N VAL A 1102 -28.34 -28.24 20.55
CA VAL A 1102 -27.90 -28.30 21.95
C VAL A 1102 -27.05 -29.54 22.14
N LEU A 1103 -25.78 -29.33 22.50
CA LEU A 1103 -24.84 -30.38 22.85
C LEU A 1103 -24.85 -30.61 24.38
N ASP A 1104 -24.90 -31.87 24.80
CA ASP A 1104 -24.82 -32.33 26.19
C ASP A 1104 -25.80 -31.68 27.17
N HIS A 1105 -26.99 -31.34 26.66
CA HIS A 1105 -28.07 -30.66 27.41
C HIS A 1105 -27.72 -29.25 27.92
N GLU A 1106 -26.64 -28.63 27.42
CA GLU A 1106 -26.26 -27.26 27.77
C GLU A 1106 -27.14 -26.24 27.01
N THR A 1107 -28.41 -26.11 27.39
CA THR A 1107 -29.37 -25.24 26.71
C THR A 1107 -28.98 -23.76 26.72
N GLU A 1108 -28.22 -23.32 27.73
CA GLU A 1108 -27.66 -21.96 27.82
C GLU A 1108 -26.54 -21.71 26.80
N LYS A 1109 -26.05 -22.75 26.12
CA LYS A 1109 -25.03 -22.69 25.07
C LYS A 1109 -25.51 -23.32 23.76
N ALA A 1110 -26.79 -23.11 23.43
CA ALA A 1110 -27.34 -23.57 22.16
C ALA A 1110 -26.61 -22.91 20.98
N TYR A 1111 -26.27 -23.71 19.97
CA TYR A 1111 -25.72 -23.25 18.71
C TYR A 1111 -26.85 -22.75 17.80
N LEU A 1112 -26.76 -21.51 17.34
CA LEU A 1112 -27.69 -20.92 16.39
C LEU A 1112 -27.31 -21.33 14.96
N LEU A 1113 -28.22 -22.00 14.24
CA LEU A 1113 -27.93 -22.67 12.97
C LEU A 1113 -28.67 -22.07 11.76
N ASN A 1114 -29.40 -20.97 11.91
CA ASN A 1114 -30.19 -20.37 10.83
C ASN A 1114 -29.34 -20.08 9.57
N ASP A 1115 -28.14 -19.54 9.76
CA ASP A 1115 -27.17 -19.24 8.69
C ASP A 1115 -26.58 -20.49 8.00
N PHE A 1116 -26.72 -21.66 8.63
CA PHE A 1116 -26.19 -22.94 8.12
C PHE A 1116 -27.24 -23.77 7.39
N TYR A 1117 -28.50 -23.32 7.36
CA TYR A 1117 -29.55 -23.90 6.53
C TYR A 1117 -29.43 -23.39 5.09
N GLN A 1118 -29.54 -24.30 4.14
CA GLN A 1118 -29.62 -24.00 2.72
C GLN A 1118 -30.79 -24.77 2.10
N SER A 1119 -31.69 -24.07 1.41
CA SER A 1119 -32.78 -24.73 0.69
C SER A 1119 -32.24 -25.59 -0.46
N ASP A 1120 -32.98 -26.63 -0.79
CA ASP A 1120 -32.74 -27.40 -2.01
C ASP A 1120 -33.10 -26.56 -3.25
N LEU A 1121 -32.63 -26.99 -4.41
CA LEU A 1121 -32.85 -26.30 -5.68
C LEU A 1121 -34.35 -26.28 -6.05
N ASP A 1122 -34.84 -25.11 -6.43
CA ASP A 1122 -36.21 -24.85 -6.90
C ASP A 1122 -37.32 -25.19 -5.90
N THR A 1123 -37.01 -25.25 -4.60
CA THR A 1123 -38.00 -25.51 -3.56
C THR A 1123 -37.75 -24.70 -2.28
N TYR A 1124 -38.84 -24.29 -1.63
CA TYR A 1124 -38.83 -23.68 -0.30
C TYR A 1124 -39.16 -24.70 0.82
N GLN A 1125 -39.53 -25.93 0.43
CA GLN A 1125 -40.09 -26.95 1.32
C GLN A 1125 -39.03 -27.84 1.98
N SER A 1126 -37.81 -27.87 1.46
CA SER A 1126 -36.73 -28.71 1.98
C SER A 1126 -35.38 -28.05 1.88
N GLY A 1127 -34.44 -28.51 2.71
CA GLY A 1127 -33.07 -28.06 2.69
C GLY A 1127 -32.17 -28.86 3.62
N THR A 1128 -30.91 -28.44 3.65
CA THR A 1128 -29.84 -29.10 4.40
C THR A 1128 -29.21 -28.14 5.39
N ILE A 1129 -28.93 -28.63 6.61
CA ILE A 1129 -28.17 -27.94 7.65
C ILE A 1129 -26.82 -28.64 7.78
N ARG A 1130 -25.71 -27.89 7.67
CA ARG A 1130 -24.34 -28.40 7.88
C ARG A 1130 -23.58 -27.52 8.85
N TYR A 1131 -23.24 -28.02 10.04
CA TYR A 1131 -22.53 -27.25 11.05
C TYR A 1131 -21.26 -27.98 11.55
N PRO A 1132 -20.06 -27.43 11.36
CA PRO A 1132 -18.83 -28.04 11.87
C PRO A 1132 -18.62 -27.73 13.36
N PHE A 1133 -18.48 -28.75 14.18
CA PHE A 1133 -17.99 -28.63 15.55
C PHE A 1133 -16.47 -28.70 15.60
N TYR A 1134 -15.88 -28.12 16.65
CA TYR A 1134 -14.44 -28.16 16.88
C TYR A 1134 -14.13 -28.46 18.34
N LYS A 1135 -13.12 -29.32 18.56
CA LYS A 1135 -12.56 -29.65 19.88
C LYS A 1135 -13.60 -30.13 20.90
N ILE A 1136 -14.55 -30.96 20.46
CA ILE A 1136 -15.43 -31.67 21.41
C ILE A 1136 -14.55 -32.59 22.27
N PRO A 1137 -14.69 -32.61 23.61
CA PRO A 1137 -13.94 -33.51 24.48
C PRO A 1137 -14.14 -34.99 24.14
N ASP A 1138 -13.19 -35.86 24.49
CA ASP A 1138 -13.40 -37.31 24.37
C ASP A 1138 -14.53 -37.78 25.30
N GLY A 1139 -15.44 -38.62 24.82
CA GLY A 1139 -16.54 -39.14 25.61
C GLY A 1139 -17.83 -39.40 24.84
N HIS A 1140 -18.90 -39.71 25.58
CA HIS A 1140 -20.26 -39.81 25.04
C HIS A 1140 -20.90 -38.43 25.00
N HIS A 1141 -21.52 -38.10 23.87
CA HIS A 1141 -22.19 -36.84 23.64
C HIS A 1141 -23.63 -37.05 23.16
N HIS A 1142 -24.49 -36.10 23.51
CA HIS A 1142 -25.89 -36.06 23.09
C HIS A 1142 -26.17 -34.73 22.39
N LEU A 1143 -26.61 -34.79 21.14
CA LEU A 1143 -26.97 -33.63 20.34
C LEU A 1143 -28.47 -33.61 20.06
N LYS A 1144 -29.13 -32.50 20.38
CA LYS A 1144 -30.53 -32.24 20.04
C LYS A 1144 -30.62 -31.10 19.02
N LEU A 1145 -31.23 -31.36 17.88
CA LEU A 1145 -31.57 -30.35 16.87
C LEU A 1145 -33.06 -30.00 16.97
N LYS A 1146 -33.37 -28.71 16.93
CA LYS A 1146 -34.72 -28.15 16.87
C LYS A 1146 -34.85 -27.22 15.68
N VAL A 1147 -35.89 -27.41 14.87
CA VAL A 1147 -36.19 -26.69 13.63
C VAL A 1147 -37.65 -26.26 13.67
N TRP A 1148 -38.00 -25.14 13.06
CA TRP A 1148 -39.37 -24.62 13.03
C TRP A 1148 -39.86 -24.50 11.59
N ASP A 1149 -41.14 -24.78 11.35
CA ASP A 1149 -41.78 -24.43 10.09
C ASP A 1149 -42.17 -22.94 10.05
N ILE A 1150 -42.63 -22.50 8.88
CA ILE A 1150 -43.13 -21.13 8.62
C ILE A 1150 -44.36 -20.72 9.45
N TYR A 1151 -45.09 -21.69 10.02
CA TYR A 1151 -46.28 -21.50 10.86
C TYR A 1151 -46.00 -21.50 12.37
N ASN A 1152 -44.73 -21.71 12.74
CA ASN A 1152 -44.18 -21.83 14.08
C ASN A 1152 -44.51 -23.15 14.79
N ASN A 1153 -44.61 -24.25 14.05
CA ASN A 1153 -44.65 -25.61 14.59
C ASN A 1153 -43.21 -26.17 14.69
N PRO A 1154 -42.78 -26.68 15.86
CA PRO A 1154 -41.44 -27.21 16.04
C PRO A 1154 -41.31 -28.67 15.61
N GLY A 1155 -40.19 -29.01 14.97
CA GLY A 1155 -39.67 -30.35 14.79
C GLY A 1155 -38.41 -30.53 15.65
N GLU A 1156 -38.25 -31.68 16.28
CA GLU A 1156 -37.07 -31.99 17.11
C GLU A 1156 -36.54 -33.38 16.81
N LYS A 1157 -35.20 -33.52 16.75
CA LYS A 1157 -34.51 -34.80 16.62
C LYS A 1157 -33.30 -34.82 17.54
N SER A 1158 -32.93 -35.99 18.05
CA SER A 1158 -31.73 -36.16 18.85
C SER A 1158 -30.89 -37.32 18.32
N ILE A 1159 -29.58 -37.18 18.47
CA ILE A 1159 -28.59 -38.19 18.10
C ILE A 1159 -27.51 -38.27 19.19
N GLU A 1160 -27.06 -39.49 19.48
CA GLU A 1160 -25.94 -39.74 20.38
C GLU A 1160 -24.70 -40.08 19.55
N PHE A 1161 -23.51 -39.74 20.04
CA PHE A 1161 -22.24 -40.10 19.41
C PHE A 1161 -21.11 -40.19 20.43
N VAL A 1162 -20.03 -40.87 20.07
CA VAL A 1162 -18.84 -41.01 20.89
C VAL A 1162 -17.67 -40.29 20.22
N VAL A 1163 -17.07 -39.33 20.91
CA VAL A 1163 -15.85 -38.67 20.45
C VAL A 1163 -14.65 -39.46 20.97
N ALA A 1164 -13.77 -39.85 20.06
CA ALA A 1164 -12.48 -40.44 20.38
C ALA A 1164 -11.38 -39.80 19.53
N SER A 1165 -10.49 -39.05 20.16
CA SER A 1165 -9.41 -38.34 19.48
C SER A 1165 -8.63 -39.21 18.50
N SER A 1166 -8.41 -38.69 17.28
CA SER A 1166 -7.71 -39.40 16.20
C SER A 1166 -6.25 -39.74 16.52
N GLY A 1167 -5.64 -39.12 17.54
CA GLY A 1167 -4.27 -39.38 17.99
C GLY A 1167 -4.03 -40.76 18.60
N LYS A 1168 -5.09 -41.54 18.88
CA LYS A 1168 -5.01 -42.94 19.31
C LYS A 1168 -6.09 -43.74 18.60
N ILE A 1169 -5.73 -44.89 18.02
CA ILE A 1169 -6.70 -45.75 17.35
C ILE A 1169 -7.78 -46.24 18.32
N ALA A 1170 -9.04 -46.20 17.88
CA ALA A 1170 -10.19 -46.72 18.61
C ALA A 1170 -11.10 -47.51 17.67
N LEU A 1171 -11.47 -48.73 18.07
CA LEU A 1171 -12.39 -49.62 17.36
C LEU A 1171 -13.66 -49.81 18.20
N GLN A 1172 -14.71 -49.07 17.86
CA GLN A 1172 -15.96 -49.06 18.62
C GLN A 1172 -16.81 -50.29 18.36
N GLU A 1173 -17.07 -50.68 17.13
CA GLU A 1173 -17.95 -51.82 16.85
C GLU A 1173 -17.47 -52.64 15.67
N VAL A 1174 -17.77 -53.93 15.72
CA VAL A 1174 -17.48 -54.87 14.63
C VAL A 1174 -18.72 -55.73 14.45
N PHE A 1175 -19.25 -55.75 13.24
CA PHE A 1175 -20.46 -56.48 12.92
C PHE A 1175 -20.35 -57.06 11.51
N ASN A 1176 -21.26 -57.96 11.17
CA ASN A 1176 -21.39 -58.47 9.82
C ASN A 1176 -22.85 -58.41 9.36
N PHE A 1177 -23.09 -58.07 8.10
CA PHE A 1177 -24.44 -57.93 7.56
C PHE A 1177 -24.57 -58.55 6.15
N PRO A 1178 -25.61 -59.37 5.88
CA PRO A 1178 -26.60 -59.88 6.84
C PRO A 1178 -25.98 -60.82 7.89
N ASN A 1179 -26.62 -60.96 9.06
CA ASN A 1179 -26.30 -61.92 10.10
C ASN A 1179 -27.58 -62.29 10.89
N PRO A 1180 -28.11 -63.53 10.80
CA PRO A 1180 -27.54 -64.68 10.11
C PRO A 1180 -27.46 -64.50 8.59
N PHE A 1181 -26.51 -65.15 7.93
CA PHE A 1181 -26.43 -65.15 6.47
C PHE A 1181 -26.52 -66.56 5.87
N HIS A 1182 -27.02 -66.60 4.63
CA HIS A 1182 -27.16 -67.83 3.85
C HIS A 1182 -25.99 -68.00 2.85
N ASP A 1183 -25.82 -67.04 1.94
CA ASP A 1183 -24.78 -67.12 0.89
C ASP A 1183 -23.60 -66.19 1.11
N ARG A 1184 -23.82 -64.97 1.62
CA ARG A 1184 -22.79 -63.93 1.75
C ARG A 1184 -23.02 -63.02 2.94
N THR A 1185 -21.95 -62.48 3.50
CA THR A 1185 -21.99 -61.42 4.53
C THR A 1185 -20.83 -60.45 4.32
N LYS A 1186 -21.01 -59.19 4.72
CA LYS A 1186 -19.94 -58.19 4.75
C LYS A 1186 -19.51 -57.93 6.18
N PHE A 1187 -18.22 -57.88 6.44
CA PHE A 1187 -17.67 -57.41 7.71
C PHE A 1187 -17.51 -55.90 7.66
N MET A 1188 -18.02 -55.25 8.71
CA MET A 1188 -18.02 -53.80 8.87
C MET A 1188 -17.50 -53.45 10.25
N VAL A 1189 -16.90 -52.26 10.35
CA VAL A 1189 -16.30 -51.73 11.57
C VAL A 1189 -16.67 -50.28 11.78
N GLU A 1190 -16.71 -49.86 13.04
CA GLU A 1190 -16.81 -48.45 13.45
C GLU A 1190 -15.54 -48.05 14.20
N HIS A 1191 -14.86 -47.00 13.75
CA HIS A 1191 -13.54 -46.59 14.24
C HIS A 1191 -13.31 -45.08 14.12
N ASN A 1192 -12.33 -44.55 14.85
CA ASN A 1192 -12.01 -43.10 14.84
C ASN A 1192 -10.95 -42.65 13.79
N GLN A 1193 -10.51 -43.54 12.89
CA GLN A 1193 -9.48 -43.22 11.88
C GLN A 1193 -10.13 -42.97 10.50
N ALA A 1194 -10.66 -41.77 10.25
CA ALA A 1194 -11.19 -41.37 8.94
C ALA A 1194 -10.05 -41.02 7.95
N ALA A 1195 -10.30 -41.22 6.65
CA ALA A 1195 -9.35 -40.95 5.55
C ALA A 1195 -7.94 -41.55 5.74
N ALA A 1196 -7.83 -42.65 6.50
CA ALA A 1196 -6.56 -43.24 6.92
C ALA A 1196 -6.33 -44.58 6.22
N THR A 1197 -5.06 -44.93 5.99
CA THR A 1197 -4.70 -46.26 5.48
C THR A 1197 -4.53 -47.21 6.66
N ILE A 1198 -5.44 -48.19 6.77
CA ILE A 1198 -5.54 -49.08 7.94
C ILE A 1198 -5.44 -50.54 7.51
N ASP A 1199 -4.65 -51.32 8.24
CA ASP A 1199 -4.58 -52.77 8.08
C ASP A 1199 -5.66 -53.45 8.92
N PHE A 1200 -6.56 -54.20 8.27
CA PHE A 1200 -7.59 -54.99 8.93
C PHE A 1200 -7.30 -56.48 8.81
N GLU A 1201 -7.48 -57.21 9.91
CA GLU A 1201 -7.46 -58.67 9.95
C GLU A 1201 -8.73 -59.21 10.62
N VAL A 1202 -9.44 -60.14 9.97
CA VAL A 1202 -10.61 -60.81 10.55
C VAL A 1202 -10.33 -62.29 10.73
N ASN A 1203 -10.44 -62.79 11.95
CA ASN A 1203 -10.24 -64.19 12.31
C ASN A 1203 -11.55 -64.82 12.77
N ILE A 1204 -12.01 -65.89 12.10
CA ILE A 1204 -13.26 -66.60 12.43
C ILE A 1204 -12.94 -67.93 13.13
N TYR A 1205 -13.61 -68.19 14.25
CA TYR A 1205 -13.45 -69.37 15.10
C TYR A 1205 -14.78 -70.12 15.28
N SER A 1206 -14.75 -71.45 15.32
CA SER A 1206 -15.89 -72.23 15.82
C SER A 1206 -16.00 -72.12 17.36
N LEU A 1207 -17.15 -72.50 17.92
CA LEU A 1207 -17.40 -72.43 19.37
C LEU A 1207 -16.44 -73.28 20.23
N ASP A 1208 -15.77 -74.27 19.64
CA ASP A 1208 -14.69 -75.06 20.26
C ASP A 1208 -13.30 -74.37 20.21
N GLY A 1209 -13.23 -73.14 19.70
CA GLY A 1209 -12.02 -72.31 19.64
C GLY A 1209 -11.12 -72.56 18.43
N ARG A 1210 -11.51 -73.42 17.48
CA ARG A 1210 -10.71 -73.67 16.27
C ARG A 1210 -10.85 -72.55 15.25
N LEU A 1211 -9.72 -72.00 14.78
CA LEU A 1211 -9.68 -71.04 13.68
C LEU A 1211 -10.15 -71.71 12.38
N ARG A 1212 -11.08 -71.07 11.68
CA ARG A 1212 -11.70 -71.56 10.44
C ARG A 1212 -11.36 -70.72 9.22
N LYS A 1213 -11.11 -69.42 9.42
CA LYS A 1213 -10.81 -68.48 8.35
C LYS A 1213 -10.05 -67.26 8.88
N THR A 1214 -9.08 -66.78 8.11
CA THR A 1214 -8.46 -65.47 8.30
C THR A 1214 -8.60 -64.61 7.04
N PHE A 1215 -8.90 -63.33 7.22
CA PHE A 1215 -8.85 -62.30 6.19
C PHE A 1215 -7.83 -61.24 6.57
N LYS A 1216 -7.06 -60.73 5.62
CA LYS A 1216 -6.16 -59.59 5.80
C LYS A 1216 -6.25 -58.67 4.61
N GLN A 1217 -6.41 -57.37 4.85
CA GLN A 1217 -6.51 -56.36 3.81
C GLN A 1217 -6.19 -54.98 4.39
N THR A 1218 -5.44 -54.21 3.63
CA THR A 1218 -5.28 -52.78 3.85
C THR A 1218 -6.44 -52.04 3.20
N VAL A 1219 -7.13 -51.20 3.95
CA VAL A 1219 -8.27 -50.40 3.49
C VAL A 1219 -7.95 -48.93 3.73
N ILE A 1220 -8.12 -48.10 2.70
CA ILE A 1220 -8.21 -46.65 2.90
C ILE A 1220 -9.61 -46.39 3.40
N THR A 1221 -9.74 -46.02 4.67
CA THR A 1221 -11.02 -45.74 5.29
C THR A 1221 -11.60 -44.46 4.68
N GLY A 1222 -12.91 -44.44 4.46
CA GLY A 1222 -13.61 -43.22 4.07
C GLY A 1222 -13.83 -42.35 5.32
N ASN A 1223 -14.97 -42.58 5.97
CA ASN A 1223 -15.32 -41.96 7.25
C ASN A 1223 -15.16 -42.95 8.41
N TYR A 1224 -16.01 -42.86 9.43
CA TYR A 1224 -15.87 -43.58 10.71
C TYR A 1224 -16.50 -44.98 10.71
N ARG A 1225 -17.19 -45.37 9.63
CA ARG A 1225 -17.77 -46.71 9.44
C ARG A 1225 -17.29 -47.28 8.11
N SER A 1226 -16.60 -48.43 8.16
CA SER A 1226 -15.92 -48.99 6.99
C SER A 1226 -16.35 -50.42 6.72
N VAL A 1227 -16.62 -50.74 5.44
CA VAL A 1227 -16.73 -52.12 4.96
C VAL A 1227 -15.32 -52.66 4.74
N ILE A 1228 -14.95 -53.72 5.45
CA ILE A 1228 -13.58 -54.25 5.42
C ILE A 1228 -13.45 -55.52 4.59
N PHE A 1229 -14.46 -56.39 4.58
CA PHE A 1229 -14.44 -57.64 3.79
C PHE A 1229 -15.84 -58.05 3.32
N ASP A 1230 -15.90 -58.75 2.19
CA ASP A 1230 -17.09 -59.47 1.70
C ASP A 1230 -16.78 -60.97 1.65
N TRP A 1231 -17.61 -61.80 2.24
CA TRP A 1231 -17.34 -63.22 2.45
C TRP A 1231 -18.51 -64.11 2.06
N ASP A 1232 -18.21 -65.22 1.38
CA ASP A 1232 -19.16 -66.21 0.86
C ASP A 1232 -19.38 -67.42 1.78
N GLY A 1233 -18.87 -67.39 3.01
CA GLY A 1233 -19.01 -68.48 3.97
C GLY A 1233 -18.02 -69.63 3.83
N ARG A 1234 -16.98 -69.53 2.98
CA ARG A 1234 -15.94 -70.58 2.85
C ARG A 1234 -14.79 -70.43 3.84
N GLY A 1235 -14.31 -71.56 4.38
CA GLY A 1235 -13.08 -71.65 5.17
C GLY A 1235 -11.80 -71.53 4.32
N ASP A 1236 -10.63 -71.61 4.95
CA ASP A 1236 -9.33 -71.61 4.24
C ASP A 1236 -9.09 -72.86 3.37
N ASP A 1237 -9.82 -73.95 3.63
CA ASP A 1237 -9.82 -75.17 2.81
C ASP A 1237 -10.70 -75.06 1.55
N GLY A 1238 -11.36 -73.92 1.34
CA GLY A 1238 -12.24 -73.65 0.21
C GLY A 1238 -13.62 -74.31 0.30
N GLN A 1239 -13.91 -75.03 1.39
CA GLN A 1239 -15.24 -75.61 1.65
C GLN A 1239 -16.12 -74.63 2.43
N TYR A 1240 -17.44 -74.76 2.27
CA TYR A 1240 -18.39 -73.98 3.06
C TYR A 1240 -18.34 -74.40 4.53
N LEU A 1241 -18.33 -73.43 5.43
CA LEU A 1241 -18.49 -73.69 6.85
C LEU A 1241 -19.91 -74.20 7.12
N GLU A 1242 -20.04 -75.16 8.04
CA GLU A 1242 -21.33 -75.74 8.42
C GLU A 1242 -22.24 -74.70 9.09
N ARG A 1243 -23.56 -74.88 8.97
CA ARG A 1243 -24.53 -74.06 9.68
C ARG A 1243 -24.25 -74.03 11.19
N GLY A 1244 -24.36 -72.85 11.78
CA GLY A 1244 -24.09 -72.68 13.21
C GLY A 1244 -23.58 -71.28 13.55
N THR A 1245 -23.33 -71.09 14.84
CA THR A 1245 -22.74 -69.86 15.38
C THR A 1245 -21.23 -69.97 15.41
N TYR A 1246 -20.55 -68.93 14.92
CA TYR A 1246 -19.11 -68.75 14.99
C TYR A 1246 -18.81 -67.45 15.73
N VAL A 1247 -17.61 -67.35 16.28
CA VAL A 1247 -17.08 -66.11 16.88
C VAL A 1247 -16.02 -65.58 15.95
N TYR A 1248 -16.03 -64.30 15.63
CA TYR A 1248 -14.95 -63.69 14.88
C TYR A 1248 -14.31 -62.54 15.66
N LYS A 1249 -13.05 -62.28 15.36
CA LYS A 1249 -12.26 -61.18 15.92
C LYS A 1249 -11.73 -60.34 14.79
N VAL A 1250 -11.97 -59.03 14.84
CA VAL A 1250 -11.37 -58.05 13.94
C VAL A 1250 -10.23 -57.37 14.67
N ILE A 1251 -9.09 -57.26 14.00
CA ILE A 1251 -7.91 -56.51 14.44
C ILE A 1251 -7.76 -55.35 13.46
N MET A 1252 -7.62 -54.15 14.00
CA MET A 1252 -7.41 -52.91 13.27
C MET A 1252 -6.04 -52.35 13.65
N GLN A 1253 -5.19 -52.06 12.67
CA GLN A 1253 -3.84 -51.58 12.92
C GLN A 1253 -3.50 -50.38 12.03
N ASN A 1254 -3.01 -49.32 12.67
CA ASN A 1254 -2.42 -48.16 12.03
C ASN A 1254 -0.95 -48.05 12.50
N PRO A 1255 0.03 -47.98 11.59
CA PRO A 1255 1.45 -47.85 11.96
C PRO A 1255 1.75 -46.67 12.90
N ASP A 1256 0.98 -45.59 12.77
CA ASP A 1256 1.23 -44.33 13.49
C ASP A 1256 0.44 -44.23 14.80
N THR A 1257 -0.77 -44.80 14.86
CA THR A 1257 -1.72 -44.59 15.98
C THR A 1257 -2.01 -45.83 16.83
N GLY A 1258 -1.43 -47.00 16.46
CA GLY A 1258 -1.43 -48.22 17.27
C GLY A 1258 -2.28 -49.36 16.70
N TYR A 1259 -2.73 -50.28 17.56
CA TYR A 1259 -3.64 -51.36 17.17
C TYR A 1259 -4.77 -51.54 18.19
N GLU A 1260 -5.94 -52.00 17.74
CA GLU A 1260 -7.09 -52.38 18.55
C GLU A 1260 -7.72 -53.67 18.03
N GLU A 1261 -8.40 -54.42 18.90
CA GLU A 1261 -9.11 -55.64 18.49
C GLU A 1261 -10.48 -55.77 19.17
N LYS A 1262 -11.47 -56.25 18.42
CA LYS A 1262 -12.82 -56.48 18.93
C LYS A 1262 -13.43 -57.73 18.32
N GLY A 1263 -14.20 -58.46 19.12
CA GLY A 1263 -14.85 -59.70 18.70
C GLY A 1263 -16.36 -59.61 18.68
N SER A 1264 -16.99 -60.37 17.80
CA SER A 1264 -18.45 -60.51 17.72
C SER A 1264 -18.84 -61.91 17.22
N LYS A 1265 -20.13 -62.18 17.04
CA LYS A 1265 -20.68 -63.49 16.64
C LYS A 1265 -21.30 -63.39 15.27
N LEU A 1266 -21.09 -64.42 14.45
CA LEU A 1266 -21.78 -64.60 13.18
C LEU A 1266 -22.54 -65.92 13.17
N VAL A 1267 -23.63 -65.98 12.41
CA VAL A 1267 -24.48 -67.17 12.28
C VAL A 1267 -24.65 -67.51 10.81
N ILE A 1268 -24.35 -68.75 10.45
CA ILE A 1268 -24.53 -69.32 9.12
C ILE A 1268 -25.78 -70.19 9.14
N ILE A 1269 -26.73 -69.94 8.24
CA ILE A 1269 -28.04 -70.64 8.19
C ILE A 1269 -28.25 -71.51 6.95
N ARG A 1270 -27.17 -71.76 6.20
CA ARG A 1270 -27.18 -72.57 4.99
C ARG A 1270 -27.52 -74.05 5.21
#